data_AF-A0A1C6B163-F1
#
_entry.id   AF-A0A1C6B163-F1
#
_cell.length_a   1.000
_cell.length_b   1.000
_cell.length_c   1.000
_cell.angle_alpha   90.00
_cell.angle_beta   90.00
_cell.angle_gamma   90.00
#
_symmetry.space_group_name_H-M   'P 1'
#
loop_
_entity.id
_entity.type
_entity.pdbx_description
1 polymer ?
#
loop_
_entity_poly.entity_id
_entity_poly.type
_entity_poly.pdbx_seq_one_letter_code
_entity_poly.pdbx_strand_id
1 'polypeptide(L)'
;MKRKAAGKLFSFLTAAVMGVSMIPATALAAETKSTDVDQEWYNFRNNQENNGVTDRPTPTSDLEAAQKWAVKYGSGWSAAPTPPLILDDYLYIGVGNKIIKIDKATGEKVDESDEMAGNVGYAMNPILYADGKLFVQIGSGRIQAVDYDTLTCAWTTEAVDSGQTVSPISYAEIDGEGYIYTGTWTAESRDGTFFCVSTDDDGVVNGVKEPEWKFVPSGSTKDTDTITYDPDLNATLDDEGSVAKRGFYWAGAYATDKYVAVGSDDGTGENDPTANGVFYTLNPKTGEIIDKISGIKGDIRTTVVYDNGHLYFCTKGGLMYKVDVDASGNLSNESYMDLGNQVTAAPIVYKNKIYVGVRGDGGQFDPDGGHFFAVIDNSGTLSADSLMYKLPIAGYPQAAALLSTANEDVDYDQDGKADGRVYLYFTYNAQPGGIYYTYDTPDQKEASKESKELFVPDEAQQQYCISTICADREGTLYYKNDSGYLMAVEANEAYLNNAVVTSEDGTTAAWDKAFDSRKSNYEVKLPTGSKQAVIKLDLIEGSSAAVNGTAYKNQAVVALGEDGTAEAAVTITKGEDSRTYTLKIACQSENADLSGLEVNNSNSAGDGIVDLSPEFASGNTEYTADITELNGIGTSEFWNVWPTAADNSSSVTVYPVENVDEDWLLEDGTVEGITRNGTTRYPVYPKDPSKTIKVRIDVTSENGKVTKSYHLTLLKKVDVTGVALNHTEYTMDLKDTLQLQAEITPADATYQTVKWYSSDEEVAVVDENGLVTPKKAGKTTITVITDDKSLTAACEVTVENRDLLAAQAVDDKIDAIGEVTLESKADIDVARAAYDALTDDQKALVTKYDTLTAAEKTYQELKDAADKEAADTAAAKAVDDKISAIGEVTLESKDAIEDARTAYDALTDDQKALVTNLADLEKAEEAYGVLALAQAKEDAKAEIENYKDMEDYRQAQQEELKEIIKEAQAVIDEAKDQDAVAQAAADAKAKMDQVKTDAQLAEDEIAAAEAKAVMDKIDGIGEVTLKSKTEINAARIAYDGLSDLAKSKVTNYEKLTAAESKYAALVKEQKPETVVDKESGISVEGKLIPDSKLVIEELKEADAPELLKAFESEDIAEILGAYEVSLENGGFNGSLKLIFTVGDEYNGRKVIIKHLTGDGSIDTYTEIVKDGKVSVTVDSLSPFMLALADDNSTADPGKTPGTDNQTNQTDTNGNNTDQDGKTENPDTSISPKTGDEQTPMFWTLFICAAGAGILVIARAKYRKETR
;
A
#
# COMPACT_ATOMS: atom_id res chain seq x y z
N MET A 1 -35.64 45.78 9.41
CA MET A 1 -36.91 46.19 8.76
C MET A 1 -37.00 45.43 7.44
N LYS A 2 -37.82 44.38 7.35
CA LYS A 2 -39.21 44.37 6.82
C LYS A 2 -39.33 44.63 5.31
N ARG A 3 -39.68 43.57 4.56
CA ARG A 3 -40.90 43.38 3.71
C ARG A 3 -40.71 42.06 2.94
N LYS A 4 -41.44 40.95 3.10
CA LYS A 4 -42.82 40.61 3.53
C LYS A 4 -43.91 40.92 2.50
N ALA A 5 -44.53 39.85 1.97
CA ALA A 5 -45.93 39.61 1.55
C ALA A 5 -45.94 38.79 0.24
N ALA A 6 -46.75 37.75 -0.01
CA ALA A 6 -48.02 37.25 0.54
C ALA A 6 -48.13 35.72 0.26
N GLY A 7 -48.99 34.88 0.84
CA GLY A 7 -50.17 35.08 1.69
C GLY A 7 -50.61 33.76 2.35
N LYS A 8 -51.42 33.88 3.41
CA LYS A 8 -52.09 32.84 4.21
C LYS A 8 -53.61 33.00 4.07
N LEU A 9 -54.36 31.92 4.28
CA LEU A 9 -55.54 31.73 5.18
C LEU A 9 -56.27 30.43 4.73
N PHE A 10 -56.67 29.45 5.54
CA PHE A 10 -57.56 29.34 6.73
C PHE A 10 -57.31 27.93 7.36
N SER A 11 -56.84 27.69 8.60
CA SER A 11 -57.45 27.65 9.96
C SER A 11 -58.43 26.50 10.32
N PHE A 12 -58.09 25.72 11.37
CA PHE A 12 -58.83 25.35 12.63
C PHE A 12 -58.43 23.92 13.12
N LEU A 13 -57.70 23.73 14.25
CA LEU A 13 -58.15 23.53 15.67
C LEU A 13 -59.03 22.25 15.85
N THR A 14 -58.89 21.30 16.79
CA THR A 14 -58.38 21.26 18.19
C THR A 14 -58.44 19.82 18.79
N ALA A 15 -57.64 19.55 19.84
CA ALA A 15 -57.92 18.77 21.08
C ALA A 15 -57.92 17.21 21.15
N ALA A 16 -56.82 16.69 21.70
CA ALA A 16 -56.65 16.02 23.02
C ALA A 16 -57.57 14.89 23.57
N VAL A 17 -56.87 13.87 24.11
CA VAL A 17 -57.07 13.11 25.38
C VAL A 17 -57.18 11.58 25.25
N MET A 18 -56.24 10.95 25.97
CA MET A 18 -56.07 9.58 26.48
C MET A 18 -57.31 8.66 26.61
N GLY A 19 -57.07 7.36 26.41
CA GLY A 19 -57.90 6.26 26.93
C GLY A 19 -57.21 4.90 26.76
N VAL A 20 -56.69 4.36 27.86
CA VAL A 20 -56.06 3.05 28.04
C VAL A 20 -57.04 1.88 27.77
N SER A 21 -56.59 0.82 27.10
CA SER A 21 -56.86 -0.58 27.50
C SER A 21 -56.08 -1.61 26.66
N MET A 22 -55.26 -2.40 27.36
CA MET A 22 -54.68 -3.71 26.98
C MET A 22 -55.74 -4.65 26.35
N ILE A 23 -55.42 -5.64 25.50
CA ILE A 23 -54.89 -7.01 25.76
C ILE A 23 -55.00 -7.75 24.37
N PRO A 24 -54.28 -8.84 24.00
CA PRO A 24 -52.91 -9.31 24.31
C PRO A 24 -52.10 -9.59 23.03
N ALA A 25 -50.78 -9.76 23.21
CA ALA A 25 -49.94 -10.49 22.28
C ALA A 25 -50.37 -11.96 22.23
N THR A 26 -50.65 -12.47 21.03
CA THR A 26 -50.58 -13.90 20.72
C THR A 26 -49.54 -14.05 19.64
N ALA A 27 -48.52 -14.83 19.98
CA ALA A 27 -47.43 -15.25 19.11
C ALA A 27 -47.97 -15.74 17.77
N LEU A 28 -47.53 -15.07 16.71
CA LEU A 28 -47.35 -15.72 15.42
C LEU A 28 -45.89 -16.13 15.40
N ALA A 29 -45.68 -17.44 15.44
CA ALA A 29 -44.41 -18.05 15.08
C ALA A 29 -43.96 -17.42 13.76
N ALA A 30 -42.76 -16.84 13.76
CA ALA A 30 -42.12 -16.36 12.56
C ALA A 30 -41.91 -17.57 11.65
N GLU A 31 -42.63 -17.59 10.53
CA GLU A 31 -42.19 -18.35 9.36
C GLU A 31 -40.80 -17.84 9.02
N THR A 32 -39.83 -18.76 9.00
CA THR A 32 -38.48 -18.55 8.47
C THR A 32 -38.58 -18.09 7.02
N LYS A 33 -38.55 -16.77 6.82
CA LYS A 33 -38.23 -16.19 5.52
C LYS A 33 -36.75 -16.43 5.27
N SER A 34 -36.40 -17.28 4.30
CA SER A 34 -35.14 -17.06 3.59
C SER A 34 -35.32 -15.78 2.76
N THR A 35 -34.72 -14.69 3.21
CA THR A 35 -34.51 -13.52 2.35
C THR A 35 -33.29 -13.84 1.50
N ASP A 36 -33.48 -14.02 0.19
CA ASP A 36 -32.39 -14.14 -0.80
C ASP A 36 -31.63 -12.80 -0.85
N VAL A 37 -30.74 -12.55 0.12
CA VAL A 37 -29.81 -11.42 0.10
C VAL A 37 -28.64 -11.78 -0.81
N ASP A 38 -28.35 -10.94 -1.78
CA ASP A 38 -27.20 -11.12 -2.67
C ASP A 38 -25.90 -10.80 -1.92
N GLN A 39 -25.21 -11.85 -1.49
CA GLN A 39 -23.95 -11.77 -0.74
C GLN A 39 -22.75 -11.67 -1.68
N GLU A 40 -22.57 -10.49 -2.27
CA GLU A 40 -21.45 -10.22 -3.17
C GLU A 40 -20.11 -10.15 -2.43
N TRP A 41 -20.10 -9.54 -1.24
CA TRP A 41 -18.99 -9.52 -0.29
C TRP A 41 -19.51 -9.39 1.15
N TYR A 42 -19.52 -10.48 1.93
CA TYR A 42 -20.30 -10.54 3.18
C TYR A 42 -19.48 -10.67 4.48
N ASN A 43 -18.16 -10.86 4.38
CA ASN A 43 -17.27 -10.98 5.55
C ASN A 43 -15.85 -10.42 5.27
N PHE A 44 -14.88 -10.66 6.18
CA PHE A 44 -13.51 -10.13 6.11
C PHE A 44 -12.80 -10.30 4.77
N ARG A 45 -12.96 -11.46 4.10
CA ARG A 45 -12.25 -11.82 2.86
C ARG A 45 -13.10 -12.57 1.84
N ASN A 46 -14.42 -12.41 1.96
CA ASN A 46 -15.46 -13.04 1.15
C ASN A 46 -15.43 -14.58 1.08
N ASN A 47 -14.96 -15.23 2.13
CA ASN A 47 -14.98 -16.69 2.27
C ASN A 47 -14.79 -17.09 3.74
N GLN A 48 -15.12 -18.34 4.09
CA GLN A 48 -14.99 -18.84 5.47
C GLN A 48 -13.54 -19.20 5.81
N GLU A 49 -12.75 -19.51 4.79
CA GLU A 49 -11.34 -19.91 4.87
C GLU A 49 -10.38 -18.74 5.16
N ASN A 50 -10.89 -17.50 5.14
CA ASN A 50 -10.12 -16.26 5.22
C ASN A 50 -9.01 -16.14 4.16
N ASN A 51 -9.12 -16.75 2.99
CA ASN A 51 -8.03 -16.86 2.01
C ASN A 51 -7.97 -15.70 0.98
N GLY A 52 -8.99 -14.84 0.91
CA GLY A 52 -8.99 -13.61 0.08
C GLY A 52 -8.61 -13.78 -1.40
N VAL A 53 -8.98 -14.91 -1.98
CA VAL A 53 -8.88 -15.19 -3.42
C VAL A 53 -10.24 -14.93 -4.05
N THR A 54 -10.27 -14.29 -5.21
CA THR A 54 -11.50 -13.96 -5.93
C THR A 54 -11.34 -14.11 -7.45
N ASP A 55 -12.46 -14.21 -8.16
CA ASP A 55 -12.53 -14.30 -9.63
C ASP A 55 -12.86 -12.96 -10.30
N ARG A 56 -12.88 -11.85 -9.55
CA ARG A 56 -13.31 -10.53 -10.04
C ARG A 56 -12.33 -9.96 -11.07
N PRO A 57 -12.80 -9.37 -12.19
CA PRO A 57 -11.95 -8.78 -13.24
C PRO A 57 -11.40 -7.40 -12.84
N THR A 58 -10.55 -7.39 -11.83
CA THR A 58 -9.95 -6.18 -11.24
C THR A 58 -8.93 -5.51 -12.17
N PRO A 59 -8.62 -4.20 -11.98
CA PRO A 59 -7.68 -3.48 -12.83
C PRO A 59 -6.30 -4.15 -12.92
N THR A 60 -5.78 -4.29 -14.12
CA THR A 60 -4.51 -4.95 -14.45
C THR A 60 -3.36 -3.98 -14.73
N SER A 61 -3.64 -2.68 -14.80
CA SER A 61 -2.67 -1.61 -15.04
C SER A 61 -2.99 -0.34 -14.24
N ASP A 62 -1.95 0.40 -13.84
CA ASP A 62 -2.07 1.73 -13.23
C ASP A 62 -2.66 2.78 -14.20
N LEU A 63 -2.59 2.55 -15.52
CA LEU A 63 -3.17 3.47 -16.50
C LEU A 63 -4.70 3.39 -16.55
N GLU A 64 -5.25 2.18 -16.47
CA GLU A 64 -6.70 1.95 -16.49
C GLU A 64 -7.34 2.11 -15.11
N ALA A 65 -6.60 1.94 -14.02
CA ALA A 65 -7.11 2.22 -12.69
C ALA A 65 -7.53 3.69 -12.54
N ALA A 66 -8.81 3.93 -12.23
CA ALA A 66 -9.37 5.26 -12.07
C ALA A 66 -10.21 5.37 -10.80
N GLN A 67 -10.12 6.49 -10.10
CA GLN A 67 -11.05 6.80 -9.02
C GLN A 67 -12.45 7.02 -9.60
N LYS A 68 -13.36 6.09 -9.33
CA LYS A 68 -14.77 6.18 -9.69
C LYS A 68 -15.47 7.24 -8.84
N TRP A 69 -15.26 7.17 -7.53
CA TRP A 69 -15.68 8.18 -6.56
C TRP A 69 -14.86 8.08 -5.27
N ALA A 70 -14.87 9.15 -4.49
CA ALA A 70 -14.30 9.20 -3.14
C ALA A 70 -15.17 10.07 -2.24
N VAL A 71 -15.66 9.50 -1.13
CA VAL A 71 -16.58 10.19 -0.23
C VAL A 71 -16.07 10.12 1.21
N LYS A 72 -16.02 11.29 1.88
CA LYS A 72 -15.53 11.41 3.25
C LYS A 72 -16.62 11.07 4.26
N TYR A 73 -16.45 9.95 4.96
CA TYR A 73 -17.36 9.52 6.03
C TYR A 73 -16.80 9.80 7.43
N GLY A 74 -15.48 9.73 7.60
CA GLY A 74 -14.77 9.96 8.85
C GLY A 74 -14.06 11.33 8.91
N SER A 75 -13.74 11.80 10.12
CA SER A 75 -12.97 13.03 10.32
C SER A 75 -11.45 12.82 10.37
N GLY A 76 -10.97 11.57 10.38
CA GLY A 76 -9.57 11.16 10.45
C GLY A 76 -9.42 9.75 11.01
N TRP A 77 -8.19 9.26 11.22
CA TRP A 77 -7.90 7.86 11.59
C TRP A 77 -8.74 7.30 12.76
N SER A 78 -8.95 8.09 13.83
CA SER A 78 -9.71 7.67 15.02
C SER A 78 -11.23 7.63 14.82
N ALA A 79 -11.70 8.12 13.67
CA ALA A 79 -13.10 8.12 13.25
C ALA A 79 -13.23 7.64 11.80
N ALA A 80 -12.26 6.84 11.31
CA ALA A 80 -12.30 6.27 9.98
C ALA A 80 -13.44 5.24 9.88
N PRO A 81 -14.03 5.06 8.69
CA PRO A 81 -15.00 3.98 8.50
C PRO A 81 -14.32 2.61 8.51
N THR A 82 -15.09 1.56 8.77
CA THR A 82 -14.65 0.19 8.50
C THR A 82 -14.41 -0.01 7.00
N PRO A 83 -13.59 -1.00 6.60
CA PRO A 83 -13.70 -1.56 5.26
C PRO A 83 -15.16 -1.96 4.95
N PRO A 84 -15.62 -1.81 3.70
CA PRO A 84 -17.02 -2.05 3.35
C PRO A 84 -17.32 -3.53 3.08
N LEU A 85 -18.59 -3.91 3.31
CA LEU A 85 -19.24 -5.09 2.70
C LEU A 85 -20.04 -4.69 1.46
N ILE A 86 -20.40 -5.66 0.63
CA ILE A 86 -21.27 -5.50 -0.54
C ILE A 86 -22.44 -6.48 -0.45
N LEU A 87 -23.66 -5.96 -0.29
CA LEU A 87 -24.90 -6.72 -0.17
C LEU A 87 -26.02 -6.04 -0.98
N ASP A 88 -26.75 -6.80 -1.80
CA ASP A 88 -27.84 -6.28 -2.66
C ASP A 88 -27.46 -5.02 -3.45
N ASP A 89 -26.28 -5.00 -4.07
CA ASP A 89 -25.71 -3.83 -4.79
C ASP A 89 -25.41 -2.58 -3.94
N TYR A 90 -25.43 -2.68 -2.60
CA TYR A 90 -25.08 -1.58 -1.69
C TYR A 90 -23.82 -1.89 -0.88
N LEU A 91 -23.07 -0.84 -0.57
CA LEU A 91 -21.97 -0.93 0.39
C LEU A 91 -22.46 -0.68 1.81
N TYR A 92 -21.87 -1.37 2.78
CA TYR A 92 -22.15 -1.15 4.20
C TYR A 92 -20.85 -0.93 4.99
N ILE A 93 -20.80 0.16 5.75
CA ILE A 93 -19.66 0.53 6.60
C ILE A 93 -20.12 0.88 8.01
N GLY A 94 -19.30 0.58 9.03
CA GLY A 94 -19.43 1.14 10.36
C GLY A 94 -18.66 2.45 10.48
N VAL A 95 -19.27 3.51 11.03
CA VAL A 95 -18.59 4.78 11.33
C VAL A 95 -19.23 5.46 12.54
N GLY A 96 -18.42 5.90 13.50
CA GLY A 96 -18.94 6.41 14.77
C GLY A 96 -19.79 5.34 15.46
N ASN A 97 -21.02 5.64 15.83
CA ASN A 97 -21.99 4.71 16.42
C ASN A 97 -23.10 4.30 15.43
N LYS A 98 -22.82 4.27 14.13
CA LYS A 98 -23.80 3.85 13.12
C LYS A 98 -23.21 2.93 12.06
N ILE A 99 -24.07 2.14 11.42
CA ILE A 99 -23.83 1.52 10.13
C ILE A 99 -24.45 2.41 9.05
N ILE A 100 -23.74 2.64 7.95
CA ILE A 100 -24.18 3.44 6.82
C ILE A 100 -24.36 2.53 5.61
N LYS A 101 -25.52 2.63 4.96
CA LYS A 101 -25.82 2.00 3.67
C LYS A 101 -25.54 3.00 2.55
N ILE A 102 -24.77 2.57 1.55
CA ILE A 102 -24.19 3.43 0.53
C ILE A 102 -24.47 2.85 -0.86
N ASP A 103 -24.82 3.71 -1.81
CA ASP A 103 -24.95 3.36 -3.21
C ASP A 103 -23.55 3.08 -3.81
N LYS A 104 -23.29 1.85 -4.28
CA LYS A 104 -21.95 1.45 -4.74
C LYS A 104 -21.49 2.16 -6.02
N ALA A 105 -22.42 2.70 -6.80
CA ALA A 105 -22.13 3.38 -8.07
C ALA A 105 -21.70 4.84 -7.87
N THR A 106 -22.25 5.52 -6.86
CA THR A 106 -22.04 6.96 -6.62
C THR A 106 -21.27 7.26 -5.34
N GLY A 107 -21.22 6.33 -4.39
CA GLY A 107 -20.67 6.53 -3.07
C GLY A 107 -21.56 7.37 -2.15
N GLU A 108 -22.79 7.72 -2.57
CA GLU A 108 -23.73 8.50 -1.76
C GLU A 108 -24.39 7.66 -0.67
N LYS A 109 -24.59 8.27 0.51
CA LYS A 109 -25.36 7.65 1.60
C LYS A 109 -26.83 7.49 1.20
N VAL A 110 -27.33 6.27 1.29
CA VAL A 110 -28.73 5.91 1.05
C VAL A 110 -29.52 5.87 2.35
N ASP A 111 -28.97 5.23 3.37
CA ASP A 111 -29.62 5.06 4.68
C ASP A 111 -28.60 4.88 5.81
N GLU A 112 -29.05 4.86 7.06
CA GLU A 112 -28.22 4.60 8.23
C GLU A 112 -28.98 3.87 9.33
N SER A 113 -28.25 3.12 10.16
CA SER A 113 -28.83 2.43 11.31
C SER A 113 -29.28 3.38 12.42
N ASP A 114 -30.07 2.82 13.34
CA ASP A 114 -30.20 3.35 14.69
C ASP A 114 -28.82 3.58 15.33
N GLU A 115 -28.76 4.47 16.33
CA GLU A 115 -27.54 4.65 17.11
C GLU A 115 -27.22 3.35 17.89
N MET A 116 -26.03 2.82 17.62
CA MET A 116 -25.49 1.64 18.27
C MET A 116 -25.09 1.94 19.72
N ALA A 117 -24.99 0.90 20.55
CA ALA A 117 -24.63 1.01 21.97
C ALA A 117 -23.20 1.52 22.23
N GLY A 118 -22.38 1.67 21.18
CA GLY A 118 -21.02 2.16 21.24
C GLY A 118 -20.49 2.56 19.86
N ASN A 119 -19.30 3.17 19.86
CA ASN A 119 -18.62 3.53 18.62
C ASN A 119 -17.77 2.37 18.09
N VAL A 120 -17.60 2.32 16.77
CA VAL A 120 -16.77 1.34 16.03
C VAL A 120 -15.25 1.49 16.31
N GLY A 121 -14.83 2.50 17.08
CA GLY A 121 -13.46 2.60 17.58
C GLY A 121 -12.42 2.61 16.45
N TYR A 122 -11.35 1.84 16.60
CA TYR A 122 -10.33 1.67 15.56
C TYR A 122 -10.85 0.70 14.48
N ALA A 123 -11.54 1.26 13.49
CA ALA A 123 -12.30 0.56 12.46
C ALA A 123 -11.43 -0.09 11.38
N MET A 124 -10.65 -1.11 11.74
CA MET A 124 -9.78 -1.85 10.80
C MET A 124 -10.48 -3.01 10.11
N ASN A 125 -11.48 -3.60 10.76
CA ASN A 125 -12.16 -4.80 10.30
C ASN A 125 -13.50 -4.41 9.67
N PRO A 126 -13.92 -5.07 8.59
CA PRO A 126 -15.27 -4.94 8.08
C PRO A 126 -16.28 -5.48 9.10
N ILE A 127 -17.52 -5.03 8.93
CA ILE A 127 -18.67 -5.67 9.57
C ILE A 127 -18.87 -7.08 8.98
N LEU A 128 -19.67 -7.93 9.63
CA LEU A 128 -20.04 -9.27 9.14
C LEU A 128 -21.55 -9.30 8.86
N TYR A 129 -21.96 -9.89 7.74
CA TYR A 129 -23.35 -10.28 7.51
C TYR A 129 -23.54 -11.77 7.75
N ALA A 130 -24.51 -12.12 8.61
CA ALA A 130 -24.97 -13.49 8.81
C ALA A 130 -26.39 -13.49 9.39
N ASP A 131 -27.19 -14.51 9.06
CA ASP A 131 -28.52 -14.76 9.65
C ASP A 131 -29.45 -13.53 9.68
N GLY A 132 -29.46 -12.76 8.59
CA GLY A 132 -30.29 -11.57 8.43
C GLY A 132 -29.86 -10.37 9.26
N LYS A 133 -28.64 -10.36 9.81
CA LYS A 133 -28.10 -9.28 10.65
C LYS A 133 -26.71 -8.84 10.21
N LEU A 134 -26.40 -7.60 10.51
CA LEU A 134 -25.08 -7.00 10.44
C LEU A 134 -24.48 -6.99 11.84
N PHE A 135 -23.32 -7.61 11.99
CA PHE A 135 -22.55 -7.67 13.23
C PHE A 135 -21.36 -6.74 13.14
N VAL A 136 -21.24 -5.84 14.11
CA VAL A 136 -20.18 -4.83 14.14
C VAL A 136 -19.56 -4.72 15.53
N GLN A 137 -18.24 -4.60 15.53
CA GLN A 137 -17.45 -4.43 16.74
C GLN A 137 -17.59 -3.01 17.25
N ILE A 138 -17.88 -2.88 18.54
CA ILE A 138 -18.00 -1.59 19.21
C ILE A 138 -17.21 -1.58 20.53
N GLY A 139 -16.88 -0.39 21.03
CA GLY A 139 -16.03 -0.23 22.20
C GLY A 139 -16.51 -0.98 23.46
N SER A 140 -15.53 -1.34 24.30
CA SER A 140 -15.69 -2.11 25.54
C SER A 140 -16.03 -3.58 25.32
N GLY A 141 -15.31 -4.26 24.43
CA GLY A 141 -15.45 -5.71 24.29
C GLY A 141 -16.83 -6.16 23.78
N ARG A 142 -17.48 -5.43 22.87
CA ARG A 142 -18.88 -5.69 22.49
C ARG A 142 -19.09 -5.85 21.00
N ILE A 143 -20.11 -6.64 20.65
CA ILE A 143 -20.68 -6.72 19.30
C ILE A 143 -22.08 -6.11 19.33
N GLN A 144 -22.36 -5.24 18.36
CA GLN A 144 -23.71 -4.79 18.04
C GLN A 144 -24.25 -5.64 16.89
N ALA A 145 -25.44 -6.21 17.09
CA ALA A 145 -26.25 -6.80 16.02
C ALA A 145 -27.27 -5.76 15.54
N VAL A 146 -27.34 -5.57 14.23
CA VAL A 146 -28.30 -4.68 13.54
C VAL A 146 -29.08 -5.52 12.53
N ASP A 147 -30.40 -5.45 12.57
CA ASP A 147 -31.26 -6.14 11.61
C ASP A 147 -31.00 -5.59 10.19
N TYR A 148 -30.76 -6.48 9.22
CA TYR A 148 -30.35 -6.09 7.87
C TYR A 148 -31.46 -5.34 7.11
N ASP A 149 -32.70 -5.83 7.20
CA ASP A 149 -33.83 -5.29 6.44
C ASP A 149 -34.26 -3.92 6.94
N THR A 150 -34.20 -3.71 8.26
CA THR A 150 -34.73 -2.49 8.92
C THR A 150 -33.66 -1.52 9.38
N LEU A 151 -32.38 -1.95 9.42
CA LEU A 151 -31.25 -1.22 10.02
C LEU A 151 -31.49 -0.80 11.49
N THR A 152 -32.34 -1.52 12.21
CA THR A 152 -32.60 -1.28 13.63
C THR A 152 -31.66 -2.12 14.51
N CYS A 153 -31.22 -1.56 15.63
CA CYS A 153 -30.37 -2.29 16.58
C CYS A 153 -31.18 -3.43 17.23
N ALA A 154 -30.84 -4.68 16.94
CA ALA A 154 -31.51 -5.85 17.49
C ALA A 154 -31.08 -6.10 18.95
N TRP A 155 -29.78 -6.24 19.17
CA TRP A 155 -29.18 -6.42 20.48
C TRP A 155 -27.69 -6.08 20.47
N THR A 156 -27.12 -5.81 21.64
CA THR A 156 -25.67 -5.72 21.85
C THR A 156 -25.24 -6.85 22.77
N THR A 157 -24.02 -7.34 22.65
CA THR A 157 -23.47 -8.22 23.67
C THR A 157 -23.25 -7.44 24.97
N GLU A 158 -23.23 -8.13 26.11
CA GLU A 158 -22.61 -7.55 27.30
C GLU A 158 -21.11 -7.27 27.06
N ALA A 159 -20.54 -6.38 27.87
CA ALA A 159 -19.13 -6.07 27.80
C ALA A 159 -18.31 -7.21 28.42
N VAL A 160 -17.55 -7.93 27.61
CA VAL A 160 -16.71 -9.05 28.11
C VAL A 160 -15.52 -8.55 28.91
N ASP A 161 -14.99 -7.36 28.57
CA ASP A 161 -13.96 -6.64 29.31
C ASP A 161 -13.93 -5.14 28.91
N SER A 162 -12.87 -4.42 29.32
CA SER A 162 -12.66 -3.01 28.94
C SER A 162 -11.74 -2.81 27.75
N GLY A 163 -11.43 -3.88 27.02
CA GLY A 163 -10.54 -3.91 25.87
C GLY A 163 -11.20 -3.46 24.57
N GLN A 164 -10.36 -3.42 23.54
CA GLN A 164 -10.73 -3.16 22.15
C GLN A 164 -11.14 -4.47 21.48
N THR A 165 -12.27 -4.49 20.79
CA THR A 165 -12.71 -5.62 19.97
C THR A 165 -12.20 -5.40 18.54
N VAL A 166 -11.00 -5.89 18.25
CA VAL A 166 -10.26 -5.57 17.01
C VAL A 166 -9.72 -6.81 16.27
N SER A 167 -10.10 -8.01 16.68
CA SER A 167 -9.93 -9.24 15.87
C SER A 167 -11.09 -9.38 14.88
N PRO A 168 -10.90 -9.68 13.58
CA PRO A 168 -12.02 -9.92 12.67
C PRO A 168 -13.08 -10.89 13.22
N ILE A 169 -14.36 -10.62 12.95
CA ILE A 169 -15.46 -11.49 13.36
C ILE A 169 -15.53 -12.68 12.40
N SER A 170 -15.43 -13.89 12.94
CA SER A 170 -15.60 -15.14 12.20
C SER A 170 -16.99 -15.72 12.45
N TYR A 171 -17.50 -16.51 11.50
CA TYR A 171 -18.84 -17.11 11.57
C TYR A 171 -18.78 -18.61 11.26
N ALA A 172 -19.55 -19.41 11.97
CA ALA A 172 -19.81 -20.80 11.63
C ALA A 172 -21.26 -21.18 11.96
N GLU A 173 -21.84 -22.08 11.16
CA GLU A 173 -23.13 -22.69 11.45
C GLU A 173 -22.92 -24.07 12.10
N ILE A 174 -23.59 -24.33 13.22
CA ILE A 174 -23.44 -25.55 14.01
C ILE A 174 -24.82 -26.10 14.34
N ASP A 175 -25.13 -27.28 13.82
CA ASP A 175 -26.44 -27.92 13.98
C ASP A 175 -27.63 -27.03 13.53
N GLY A 176 -27.40 -26.16 12.53
CA GLY A 176 -28.40 -25.24 11.98
C GLY A 176 -28.54 -23.90 12.74
N GLU A 177 -27.65 -23.63 13.71
CA GLU A 177 -27.59 -22.37 14.45
C GLU A 177 -26.29 -21.63 14.12
N GLY A 178 -26.38 -20.32 13.90
CA GLY A 178 -25.21 -19.49 13.61
C GLY A 178 -24.49 -19.01 14.86
N TYR A 179 -23.16 -18.99 14.80
CA TYR A 179 -22.29 -18.52 15.88
C TYR A 179 -21.22 -17.58 15.33
N ILE A 180 -20.95 -16.52 16.07
CA ILE A 180 -19.87 -15.56 15.78
C ILE A 180 -18.78 -15.60 16.84
N TYR A 181 -17.53 -15.41 16.40
CA TYR A 181 -16.34 -15.50 17.22
C TYR A 181 -15.48 -14.25 17.05
N THR A 182 -14.99 -13.70 18.14
CA THR A 182 -14.07 -12.55 18.11
C THR A 182 -13.24 -12.47 19.39
N GLY A 183 -12.14 -11.73 19.30
CA GLY A 183 -11.24 -11.46 20.42
C GLY A 183 -11.19 -9.99 20.83
N THR A 184 -10.74 -9.77 22.06
CA THR A 184 -10.39 -8.45 22.57
C THR A 184 -8.90 -8.35 22.91
N TRP A 185 -8.39 -7.13 22.89
CA TRP A 185 -7.09 -6.78 23.44
C TRP A 185 -7.22 -5.54 24.33
N THR A 186 -6.62 -5.58 25.52
CA THR A 186 -6.74 -4.50 26.49
C THR A 186 -5.44 -3.72 26.65
N ALA A 187 -4.36 -4.42 26.97
CA ALA A 187 -3.00 -3.92 27.11
C ALA A 187 -2.06 -5.12 27.29
N GLU A 188 -0.76 -4.95 27.05
CA GLU A 188 0.24 -6.02 27.30
C GLU A 188 0.30 -6.50 28.77
N SER A 189 -0.29 -5.73 29.70
CA SER A 189 -0.35 -6.05 31.13
C SER A 189 -1.73 -6.55 31.60
N ARG A 190 -2.67 -6.78 30.68
CA ARG A 190 -4.05 -7.16 31.00
C ARG A 190 -4.55 -8.19 30.02
N ASP A 191 -5.34 -9.14 30.52
CA ASP A 191 -5.93 -10.15 29.63
C ASP A 191 -6.93 -9.52 28.66
N GLY A 192 -6.92 -10.07 27.45
CA GLY A 192 -8.04 -10.03 26.53
C GLY A 192 -8.86 -11.32 26.63
N THR A 193 -10.02 -11.30 25.99
CA THR A 193 -11.02 -12.36 26.01
C THR A 193 -11.37 -12.73 24.58
N PHE A 194 -11.29 -14.01 24.23
CA PHE A 194 -11.91 -14.55 23.02
C PHE A 194 -13.28 -15.10 23.37
N PHE A 195 -14.32 -14.78 22.62
CA PHE A 195 -15.69 -15.14 23.01
C PHE A 195 -16.56 -15.49 21.83
N CYS A 196 -17.61 -16.24 22.13
CA CYS A 196 -18.60 -16.73 21.18
C CYS A 196 -19.98 -16.20 21.55
N VAL A 197 -20.77 -15.87 20.53
CA VAL A 197 -22.18 -15.48 20.68
C VAL A 197 -22.99 -16.13 19.56
N SER A 198 -24.14 -16.70 19.87
CA SER A 198 -25.11 -17.15 18.87
C SER A 198 -25.73 -15.94 18.13
N THR A 199 -26.04 -16.08 16.84
CA THR A 199 -26.54 -14.99 15.96
C THR A 199 -28.06 -14.76 16.05
N ASP A 200 -28.79 -15.69 16.65
CA ASP A 200 -30.22 -15.58 16.92
C ASP A 200 -30.55 -14.51 17.99
N ASP A 201 -31.84 -14.40 18.31
CA ASP A 201 -32.33 -13.47 19.35
C ASP A 201 -32.65 -14.18 20.68
N ASP A 202 -32.33 -15.46 20.80
CA ASP A 202 -32.53 -16.21 22.04
C ASP A 202 -31.57 -15.71 23.12
N GLY A 203 -32.02 -15.73 24.38
CA GLY A 203 -31.23 -15.24 25.51
C GLY A 203 -31.11 -13.72 25.62
N VAL A 204 -31.66 -12.93 24.69
CA VAL A 204 -31.63 -11.45 24.77
C VAL A 204 -32.52 -10.93 25.90
N VAL A 205 -31.93 -10.16 26.82
CA VAL A 205 -32.64 -9.52 27.94
C VAL A 205 -32.39 -8.02 27.93
N ASN A 206 -33.46 -7.22 27.78
CA ASN A 206 -33.40 -5.75 27.67
C ASN A 206 -32.43 -5.26 26.57
N GLY A 207 -32.36 -5.98 25.44
CA GLY A 207 -31.49 -5.64 24.31
C GLY A 207 -30.01 -6.00 24.52
N VAL A 208 -29.67 -6.76 25.57
CA VAL A 208 -28.33 -7.26 25.85
C VAL A 208 -28.30 -8.79 25.74
N LYS A 209 -27.29 -9.34 25.08
CA LYS A 209 -27.04 -10.79 24.94
C LYS A 209 -25.74 -11.18 25.64
N GLU A 210 -25.78 -12.28 26.40
CA GLU A 210 -24.59 -12.85 27.04
C GLU A 210 -23.80 -13.70 26.04
N PRO A 211 -22.45 -13.71 26.08
CA PRO A 211 -21.67 -14.68 25.33
C PRO A 211 -21.96 -16.11 25.79
N GLU A 212 -21.97 -17.05 24.85
CA GLU A 212 -22.14 -18.48 25.13
C GLU A 212 -20.96 -19.01 25.95
N TRP A 213 -19.76 -18.54 25.63
CA TRP A 213 -18.55 -18.81 26.38
C TRP A 213 -17.52 -17.71 26.17
N LYS A 214 -16.57 -17.65 27.11
CA LYS A 214 -15.43 -16.72 27.13
C LYS A 214 -14.17 -17.52 27.40
N PHE A 215 -13.13 -17.30 26.61
CA PHE A 215 -11.82 -17.90 26.75
C PHE A 215 -10.79 -16.82 27.08
N VAL A 216 -10.11 -16.98 28.22
CA VAL A 216 -9.02 -16.11 28.65
C VAL A 216 -7.72 -16.92 28.63
N PRO A 217 -6.78 -16.63 27.71
CA PRO A 217 -5.62 -17.48 27.46
C PRO A 217 -4.69 -17.63 28.68
N SER A 218 -4.57 -16.62 29.56
CA SER A 218 -3.75 -16.74 30.77
C SER A 218 -4.50 -17.29 31.99
N GLY A 219 -5.84 -17.30 31.96
CA GLY A 219 -6.70 -17.66 33.08
C GLY A 219 -6.74 -16.70 34.27
N SER A 220 -6.16 -15.49 34.17
CA SER A 220 -5.95 -14.66 35.36
C SER A 220 -7.14 -13.83 35.88
N THR A 221 -8.28 -13.97 35.23
CA THR A 221 -9.53 -13.30 35.60
C THR A 221 -10.15 -13.90 36.86
N LYS A 222 -10.81 -13.06 37.68
CA LYS A 222 -11.35 -13.45 39.01
C LYS A 222 -12.68 -14.21 38.97
N ASP A 223 -13.28 -14.40 37.80
CA ASP A 223 -14.54 -15.12 37.61
C ASP A 223 -14.27 -16.42 36.85
N THR A 224 -13.85 -17.46 37.58
CA THR A 224 -13.46 -18.76 37.00
C THR A 224 -14.64 -19.67 36.72
N ASP A 225 -15.86 -19.30 37.14
CA ASP A 225 -17.05 -20.15 37.01
C ASP A 225 -17.72 -20.02 35.63
N THR A 226 -17.34 -19.00 34.85
CA THR A 226 -17.95 -18.64 33.55
C THR A 226 -16.94 -18.45 32.41
N ILE A 227 -15.66 -18.76 32.65
CA ILE A 227 -14.54 -18.52 31.73
C ILE A 227 -13.75 -19.82 31.55
N THR A 228 -13.47 -20.20 30.30
CA THR A 228 -12.47 -21.22 29.96
C THR A 228 -11.08 -20.57 29.86
N TYR A 229 -10.03 -21.36 30.12
CA TYR A 229 -8.66 -20.84 30.16
C TYR A 229 -7.64 -21.92 29.80
N ASP A 230 -6.42 -21.50 29.49
CA ASP A 230 -5.29 -22.43 29.34
C ASP A 230 -4.80 -22.89 30.73
N PRO A 231 -5.00 -24.17 31.12
CA PRO A 231 -4.63 -24.65 32.44
C PRO A 231 -3.12 -24.59 32.70
N ASP A 232 -2.30 -24.73 31.65
CA ASP A 232 -0.84 -24.74 31.79
C ASP A 232 -0.33 -23.33 32.10
N LEU A 233 -0.85 -22.31 31.41
CA LEU A 233 -0.49 -20.92 31.67
C LEU A 233 -1.08 -20.43 32.98
N ASN A 234 -2.33 -20.78 33.29
CA ASN A 234 -2.95 -20.42 34.56
C ASN A 234 -2.18 -20.99 35.76
N ALA A 235 -1.65 -22.21 35.66
CA ALA A 235 -0.83 -22.82 36.71
C ALA A 235 0.51 -22.09 36.96
N THR A 236 0.94 -21.22 36.05
CA THR A 236 2.17 -20.42 36.20
C THR A 236 1.94 -19.08 36.91
N LEU A 237 0.69 -18.63 37.08
CA LEU A 237 0.34 -17.43 37.86
C LEU A 237 0.79 -17.59 39.32
N ASP A 238 1.46 -16.59 39.89
CA ASP A 238 1.67 -16.52 41.33
C ASP A 238 0.43 -15.98 42.07
N ASP A 239 0.50 -15.91 43.41
CA ASP A 239 -0.58 -15.39 44.26
C ASP A 239 -0.94 -13.92 43.96
N GLU A 240 -0.08 -13.18 43.25
CA GLU A 240 -0.26 -11.79 42.81
C GLU A 240 -0.72 -11.70 41.33
N GLY A 241 -0.77 -12.85 40.62
CA GLY A 241 -1.15 -12.96 39.22
C GLY A 241 -0.01 -12.64 38.24
N SER A 242 1.25 -12.80 38.62
CA SER A 242 2.45 -12.35 37.89
C SER A 242 2.91 -13.28 36.77
N VAL A 243 2.04 -13.58 35.80
CA VAL A 243 2.50 -14.03 34.47
C VAL A 243 2.02 -13.10 33.37
N ALA A 244 2.73 -13.16 32.25
CA ALA A 244 2.44 -12.48 30.99
C ALA A 244 0.94 -12.62 30.64
N LYS A 245 0.24 -11.49 30.69
CA LYS A 245 -1.18 -11.42 30.29
C LYS A 245 -1.27 -11.37 28.79
N ARG A 246 -2.32 -11.96 28.23
CA ARG A 246 -2.41 -12.18 26.78
C ARG A 246 -3.75 -11.73 26.26
N GLY A 247 -3.78 -11.31 25.02
CA GLY A 247 -5.02 -10.95 24.34
C GLY A 247 -5.02 -11.42 22.89
N PHE A 248 -5.98 -10.86 22.17
CA PHE A 248 -6.25 -11.15 20.78
C PHE A 248 -6.29 -9.81 20.04
N TYR A 249 -5.11 -9.33 19.63
CA TYR A 249 -4.98 -8.11 18.87
C TYR A 249 -4.87 -8.45 17.38
N TRP A 250 -5.87 -8.09 16.57
CA TRP A 250 -5.98 -8.44 15.14
C TRP A 250 -6.03 -9.95 14.82
N ALA A 251 -6.01 -10.80 15.84
CA ALA A 251 -6.04 -12.25 15.73
C ALA A 251 -7.45 -12.73 15.34
N GLY A 252 -7.76 -12.71 14.04
CA GLY A 252 -9.00 -13.28 13.48
C GLY A 252 -8.94 -14.80 13.43
N ALA A 253 -10.08 -15.46 13.61
CA ALA A 253 -10.13 -16.92 13.68
C ALA A 253 -10.58 -17.58 12.38
N TYR A 254 -10.16 -18.82 12.17
CA TYR A 254 -10.84 -19.73 11.24
C TYR A 254 -11.85 -20.55 12.05
N ALA A 255 -13.12 -20.57 11.63
CA ALA A 255 -14.20 -21.19 12.41
C ALA A 255 -14.96 -22.22 11.55
N THR A 256 -15.24 -23.37 12.16
CA THR A 256 -16.02 -24.48 11.57
C THR A 256 -17.02 -25.02 12.60
N ASP A 257 -17.84 -25.99 12.20
CA ASP A 257 -18.74 -26.70 13.11
C ASP A 257 -18.01 -27.62 14.10
N LYS A 258 -16.71 -27.88 13.90
CA LYS A 258 -15.90 -28.79 14.74
C LYS A 258 -14.90 -28.06 15.63
N TYR A 259 -14.28 -26.99 15.15
CA TYR A 259 -13.26 -26.24 15.89
C TYR A 259 -13.19 -24.78 15.44
N VAL A 260 -12.62 -23.94 16.32
CA VAL A 260 -12.20 -22.56 16.03
C VAL A 260 -10.70 -22.45 16.25
N ALA A 261 -9.96 -22.04 15.23
CA ALA A 261 -8.51 -21.86 15.29
C ALA A 261 -8.15 -20.38 15.43
N VAL A 262 -7.36 -20.03 16.45
CA VAL A 262 -6.99 -18.65 16.77
C VAL A 262 -5.64 -18.57 17.46
N GLY A 263 -4.87 -17.51 17.19
CA GLY A 263 -3.61 -17.21 17.88
C GLY A 263 -3.78 -16.19 19.01
N SER A 264 -2.90 -16.22 19.99
CA SER A 264 -2.82 -15.21 21.06
C SER A 264 -1.54 -14.36 20.95
N ASP A 265 -1.55 -13.21 21.61
CA ASP A 265 -0.33 -12.48 21.94
C ASP A 265 0.60 -13.33 22.84
N ASP A 266 1.88 -12.99 22.86
CA ASP A 266 2.91 -13.64 23.68
C ASP A 266 2.95 -13.13 25.13
N GLY A 267 2.28 -12.00 25.37
CA GLY A 267 2.10 -11.35 26.67
C GLY A 267 3.35 -10.62 27.18
N THR A 268 4.27 -10.30 26.27
CA THR A 268 5.45 -9.48 26.52
C THR A 268 5.36 -8.13 25.83
N GLY A 269 6.35 -7.26 26.01
CA GLY A 269 6.29 -5.91 25.46
C GLY A 269 6.36 -5.92 23.94
N GLU A 270 5.70 -4.95 23.28
CA GLU A 270 5.52 -4.86 21.83
C GLU A 270 6.79 -4.99 20.95
N ASN A 271 7.99 -4.79 21.51
CA ASN A 271 9.29 -4.85 20.82
C ASN A 271 10.22 -5.95 21.36
N ASP A 272 9.70 -6.89 22.14
CA ASP A 272 10.48 -7.98 22.75
C ASP A 272 9.82 -9.32 22.39
N PRO A 273 9.90 -9.78 21.13
CA PRO A 273 9.20 -10.99 20.70
C PRO A 273 9.79 -12.20 21.43
N THR A 274 9.06 -12.73 22.40
CA THR A 274 9.46 -13.89 23.19
C THR A 274 8.81 -15.17 22.65
N ALA A 275 9.41 -16.33 22.93
CA ALA A 275 8.86 -17.64 22.57
C ALA A 275 7.68 -18.03 23.49
N ASN A 276 6.69 -17.15 23.60
CA ASN A 276 5.56 -17.31 24.51
C ASN A 276 4.22 -17.39 23.79
N GLY A 277 4.08 -16.94 22.54
CA GLY A 277 2.82 -17.03 21.78
C GLY A 277 2.22 -18.43 21.78
N VAL A 278 0.89 -18.52 21.74
CA VAL A 278 0.18 -19.80 21.70
C VAL A 278 -0.89 -19.76 20.60
N PHE A 279 -0.92 -20.81 19.79
CA PHE A 279 -1.95 -21.05 18.79
C PHE A 279 -2.89 -22.13 19.30
N TYR A 280 -4.19 -21.91 19.21
CA TYR A 280 -5.21 -22.79 19.78
C TYR A 280 -6.17 -23.29 18.72
N THR A 281 -6.63 -24.54 18.87
CA THR A 281 -7.93 -24.99 18.38
C THR A 281 -8.87 -25.17 19.57
N LEU A 282 -10.05 -24.55 19.49
CA LEU A 282 -11.05 -24.52 20.55
C LEU A 282 -12.34 -25.19 20.09
N ASN A 283 -13.06 -25.80 21.03
CA ASN A 283 -14.41 -26.28 20.78
C ASN A 283 -15.33 -25.09 20.49
N PRO A 284 -16.07 -25.10 19.38
CA PRO A 284 -16.82 -23.93 18.93
C PRO A 284 -18.05 -23.61 19.81
N LYS A 285 -18.54 -24.60 20.58
CA LYS A 285 -19.70 -24.46 21.48
C LYS A 285 -19.32 -24.27 22.96
N THR A 286 -18.14 -24.70 23.39
CA THR A 286 -17.74 -24.63 24.81
C THR A 286 -16.52 -23.74 25.08
N GLY A 287 -15.71 -23.42 24.07
CA GLY A 287 -14.45 -22.71 24.24
C GLY A 287 -13.36 -23.52 24.95
N GLU A 288 -13.56 -24.84 25.12
CA GLU A 288 -12.54 -25.74 25.66
C GLU A 288 -11.42 -25.98 24.64
N ILE A 289 -10.18 -26.07 25.12
CA ILE A 289 -9.03 -26.35 24.24
C ILE A 289 -9.15 -27.78 23.71
N ILE A 290 -9.16 -27.90 22.37
CA ILE A 290 -9.02 -29.18 21.67
C ILE A 290 -7.54 -29.52 21.57
N ASP A 291 -6.75 -28.60 20.99
CA ASP A 291 -5.31 -28.73 20.84
C ASP A 291 -4.63 -27.35 20.83
N LYS A 292 -3.30 -27.31 20.97
CA LYS A 292 -2.52 -26.07 20.95
C LYS A 292 -1.05 -26.27 20.57
N ILE A 293 -0.46 -25.22 20.01
CA ILE A 293 0.98 -25.09 19.80
C ILE A 293 1.48 -23.94 20.68
N SER A 294 2.35 -24.26 21.63
CA SER A 294 2.96 -23.30 22.55
C SER A 294 4.40 -22.97 22.14
N GLY A 295 4.98 -21.91 22.70
CA GLY A 295 6.39 -21.58 22.48
C GLY A 295 6.64 -20.79 21.20
N ILE A 296 5.59 -20.20 20.62
CA ILE A 296 5.69 -19.45 19.36
C ILE A 296 6.35 -18.10 19.63
N LYS A 297 7.34 -17.74 18.80
CA LYS A 297 8.07 -16.47 18.92
C LYS A 297 7.22 -15.29 18.45
N GLY A 298 6.92 -14.37 19.37
CA GLY A 298 6.18 -13.14 19.12
C GLY A 298 4.67 -13.32 19.07
N ASP A 299 3.97 -12.20 19.06
CA ASP A 299 2.50 -12.15 19.00
C ASP A 299 1.94 -12.72 17.69
N ILE A 300 0.88 -13.54 17.77
CA ILE A 300 0.13 -14.01 16.60
C ILE A 300 -0.98 -12.99 16.29
N ARG A 301 -0.63 -11.94 15.55
CA ARG A 301 -1.53 -10.81 15.20
C ARG A 301 -1.96 -10.83 13.75
N THR A 302 -2.33 -12.03 13.28
CA THR A 302 -2.86 -12.24 11.94
C THR A 302 -4.16 -13.02 12.01
N THR A 303 -4.97 -12.92 10.96
CA THR A 303 -6.13 -13.78 10.80
C THR A 303 -5.70 -15.15 10.29
N VAL A 304 -6.18 -16.22 10.92
CA VAL A 304 -5.86 -17.59 10.53
C VAL A 304 -6.51 -17.93 9.20
N VAL A 305 -5.71 -18.46 8.28
CA VAL A 305 -6.14 -18.89 6.95
C VAL A 305 -6.15 -20.41 6.87
N TYR A 306 -7.20 -20.97 6.29
CA TYR A 306 -7.28 -22.40 6.01
C TYR A 306 -7.13 -22.65 4.51
N ASP A 307 -6.34 -23.65 4.14
CA ASP A 307 -6.31 -24.18 2.78
C ASP A 307 -5.94 -25.67 2.81
N ASN A 308 -6.77 -26.50 2.17
CA ASN A 308 -6.51 -27.92 1.92
C ASN A 308 -5.96 -28.73 3.12
N GLY A 309 -6.58 -28.61 4.29
CA GLY A 309 -6.17 -29.36 5.49
C GLY A 309 -5.03 -28.71 6.30
N HIS A 310 -4.60 -27.50 5.93
CA HIS A 310 -3.57 -26.76 6.63
C HIS A 310 -4.10 -25.42 7.17
N LEU A 311 -3.59 -25.01 8.33
CA LEU A 311 -3.77 -23.70 8.94
C LEU A 311 -2.50 -22.88 8.77
N TYR A 312 -2.67 -21.62 8.40
CA TYR A 312 -1.60 -20.68 8.13
C TYR A 312 -1.77 -19.43 9.00
N PHE A 313 -0.68 -19.02 9.65
CA PHE A 313 -0.63 -17.78 10.43
C PHE A 313 0.81 -17.26 10.51
N CYS A 314 0.95 -16.03 10.99
CA CYS A 314 2.22 -15.31 11.08
C CYS A 314 2.35 -14.61 12.42
N THR A 315 3.57 -14.18 12.75
CA THR A 315 3.85 -13.53 14.03
C THR A 315 4.54 -12.18 13.86
N LYS A 316 4.37 -11.29 14.84
CA LYS A 316 5.23 -10.10 14.99
C LYS A 316 6.69 -10.47 15.27
N GLY A 317 6.98 -11.71 15.65
CA GLY A 317 8.35 -12.24 15.73
C GLY A 317 8.98 -12.57 14.36
N GLY A 318 8.22 -12.42 13.27
CA GLY A 318 8.65 -12.62 11.89
C GLY A 318 8.49 -14.05 11.37
N LEU A 319 7.78 -14.91 12.09
CA LEU A 319 7.58 -16.29 11.68
C LEU A 319 6.31 -16.44 10.85
N MET A 320 6.36 -17.28 9.82
CA MET A 320 5.22 -17.79 9.06
C MET A 320 5.07 -19.28 9.34
N TYR A 321 3.89 -19.71 9.79
CA TYR A 321 3.57 -21.09 10.13
C TYR A 321 2.64 -21.75 9.11
N LYS A 322 2.84 -23.05 8.92
CA LYS A 322 1.94 -24.00 8.26
C LYS A 322 1.77 -25.20 9.18
N VAL A 323 0.52 -25.51 9.52
CA VAL A 323 0.18 -26.56 10.49
C VAL A 323 -0.91 -27.44 9.92
N ASP A 324 -0.74 -28.76 9.98
CA ASP A 324 -1.79 -29.69 9.56
C ASP A 324 -2.90 -29.72 10.61
N VAL A 325 -4.15 -29.77 10.15
CA VAL A 325 -5.32 -29.89 11.03
C VAL A 325 -6.24 -30.99 10.53
N ASP A 326 -6.66 -31.88 11.43
CA ASP A 326 -7.64 -32.91 11.11
C ASP A 326 -9.09 -32.39 11.23
N ALA A 327 -10.06 -33.21 10.81
CA ALA A 327 -11.48 -32.85 10.87
C ALA A 327 -12.02 -32.62 12.30
N SER A 328 -11.29 -33.02 13.34
CA SER A 328 -11.65 -32.81 14.74
C SER A 328 -10.93 -31.62 15.37
N GLY A 329 -10.05 -30.95 14.63
CA GLY A 329 -9.25 -29.81 15.11
C GLY A 329 -7.96 -30.20 15.82
N ASN A 330 -7.49 -31.45 15.72
CA ASN A 330 -6.18 -31.82 16.26
C ASN A 330 -5.07 -31.35 15.32
N LEU A 331 -3.97 -30.84 15.89
CA LEU A 331 -2.86 -30.23 15.16
C LEU A 331 -1.70 -31.23 15.00
N SER A 332 -1.01 -31.17 13.87
CA SER A 332 0.19 -31.97 13.62
C SER A 332 1.11 -31.34 12.58
N ASN A 333 2.32 -31.90 12.41
CA ASN A 333 3.28 -31.55 11.36
C ASN A 333 3.51 -30.03 11.21
N GLU A 334 3.59 -29.31 12.33
CA GLU A 334 3.89 -27.89 12.32
C GLU A 334 5.24 -27.59 11.64
N SER A 335 5.25 -26.60 10.77
CA SER A 335 6.45 -26.10 10.12
C SER A 335 6.40 -24.59 10.01
N TYR A 336 7.57 -23.95 10.01
CA TYR A 336 7.65 -22.51 9.95
C TYR A 336 8.92 -22.04 9.24
N MET A 337 8.88 -20.80 8.78
CA MET A 337 10.05 -20.08 8.28
C MET A 337 10.16 -18.71 8.93
N ASP A 338 11.39 -18.22 9.08
CA ASP A 338 11.66 -16.86 9.56
C ASP A 338 11.77 -15.91 8.35
N LEU A 339 10.89 -14.93 8.28
CA LEU A 339 10.86 -13.89 7.25
C LEU A 339 11.72 -12.67 7.65
N GLY A 340 12.33 -12.70 8.84
CA GLY A 340 13.31 -11.75 9.35
C GLY A 340 12.73 -10.63 10.22
N ASN A 341 11.47 -10.27 10.03
CA ASN A 341 10.85 -9.14 10.72
C ASN A 341 9.31 -9.27 10.74
N GLN A 342 8.62 -8.35 11.42
CA GLN A 342 7.19 -8.46 11.76
C GLN A 342 6.28 -8.77 10.57
N VAL A 343 5.34 -9.71 10.78
CA VAL A 343 4.30 -10.07 9.81
C VAL A 343 2.94 -10.02 10.49
N THR A 344 2.06 -9.15 9.99
CA THR A 344 0.72 -8.91 10.57
C THR A 344 -0.43 -9.07 9.57
N ALA A 345 -0.12 -9.12 8.27
CA ALA A 345 -1.11 -9.41 7.24
C ALA A 345 -1.52 -10.89 7.27
N ALA A 346 -2.79 -11.18 6.97
CA ALA A 346 -3.22 -12.54 6.69
C ALA A 346 -2.57 -13.02 5.38
N PRO A 347 -1.96 -14.22 5.36
CA PRO A 347 -1.38 -14.76 4.13
C PRO A 347 -2.46 -15.03 3.08
N ILE A 348 -2.07 -15.07 1.82
CA ILE A 348 -2.86 -15.69 0.75
C ILE A 348 -2.19 -17.02 0.43
N VAL A 349 -2.98 -18.08 0.34
CA VAL A 349 -2.54 -19.39 -0.15
C VAL A 349 -3.25 -19.65 -1.46
N TYR A 350 -2.51 -19.71 -2.56
CA TYR A 350 -3.09 -20.04 -3.85
C TYR A 350 -2.18 -21.01 -4.57
N LYS A 351 -2.72 -22.20 -4.86
CA LYS A 351 -1.96 -23.34 -5.38
C LYS A 351 -0.75 -23.61 -4.48
N ASN A 352 0.43 -23.78 -5.06
CA ASN A 352 1.65 -24.07 -4.32
C ASN A 352 2.41 -22.80 -3.88
N LYS A 353 1.73 -21.65 -3.73
CA LYS A 353 2.37 -20.40 -3.30
C LYS A 353 1.64 -19.75 -2.14
N ILE A 354 2.42 -19.16 -1.24
CA ILE A 354 1.96 -18.27 -0.18
C ILE A 354 2.44 -16.86 -0.48
N TYR A 355 1.58 -15.87 -0.26
CA TYR A 355 1.90 -14.46 -0.42
C TYR A 355 1.59 -13.67 0.86
N VAL A 356 2.55 -12.89 1.36
CA VAL A 356 2.37 -12.17 2.62
C VAL A 356 3.24 -10.91 2.73
N GLY A 357 2.72 -9.86 3.37
CA GLY A 357 3.44 -8.60 3.61
C GLY A 357 4.34 -8.66 4.84
N VAL A 358 5.59 -8.21 4.70
CA VAL A 358 6.63 -8.28 5.73
C VAL A 358 7.21 -6.88 6.00
N ARG A 359 7.44 -6.58 7.28
CA ARG A 359 8.08 -5.33 7.69
C ARG A 359 9.56 -5.35 7.28
N GLY A 360 10.12 -4.22 6.87
CA GLY A 360 11.57 -4.08 6.73
C GLY A 360 12.24 -3.66 8.03
N ASP A 361 13.53 -3.36 7.94
CA ASP A 361 14.35 -2.99 9.10
C ASP A 361 14.09 -1.55 9.59
N GLY A 362 13.65 -0.66 8.69
CA GLY A 362 13.23 0.70 9.02
C GLY A 362 11.93 0.78 9.81
N GLY A 363 11.52 1.99 10.20
CA GLY A 363 10.31 2.20 11.01
C GLY A 363 9.04 1.68 10.30
N GLN A 364 8.02 1.24 11.05
CA GLN A 364 6.79 0.70 10.43
C GLN A 364 6.04 1.69 9.51
N PHE A 365 6.28 2.99 9.72
CA PHE A 365 5.70 4.10 8.97
C PHE A 365 6.68 4.70 7.95
N ASP A 366 7.87 4.13 7.84
CA ASP A 366 8.93 4.60 6.95
C ASP A 366 8.65 4.06 5.54
N PRO A 367 8.33 4.90 4.55
CA PRO A 367 8.11 4.43 3.19
C PRO A 367 9.33 3.69 2.63
N ASP A 368 10.55 4.05 3.05
CA ASP A 368 11.79 3.45 2.59
C ASP A 368 12.38 2.45 3.59
N GLY A 369 11.58 1.97 4.53
CA GLY A 369 12.01 1.09 5.61
C GLY A 369 12.44 -0.32 5.19
N GLY A 370 12.54 -0.63 3.90
CA GLY A 370 12.93 -1.94 3.37
C GLY A 370 11.81 -2.98 3.44
N HIS A 371 10.54 -2.55 3.44
CA HIS A 371 9.38 -3.42 3.46
C HIS A 371 9.28 -4.25 2.17
N PHE A 372 8.69 -5.45 2.26
CA PHE A 372 8.54 -6.32 1.10
C PHE A 372 7.31 -7.23 1.19
N PHE A 373 6.82 -7.69 0.04
CA PHE A 373 5.91 -8.81 -0.07
C PHE A 373 6.72 -10.08 -0.32
N ALA A 374 6.55 -11.12 0.49
CA ALA A 374 7.22 -12.40 0.32
C ALA A 374 6.35 -13.33 -0.52
N VAL A 375 6.98 -14.01 -1.49
CA VAL A 375 6.39 -15.12 -2.23
C VAL A 375 7.12 -16.39 -1.84
N ILE A 376 6.37 -17.37 -1.37
CA ILE A 376 6.89 -18.55 -0.67
C ILE A 376 6.33 -19.81 -1.33
N ASP A 377 7.17 -20.81 -1.56
CA ASP A 377 6.76 -22.14 -2.03
C ASP A 377 6.04 -22.91 -0.91
N ASN A 378 4.82 -23.35 -1.19
CA ASN A 378 3.94 -24.10 -0.29
C ASN A 378 3.91 -25.60 -0.62
N SER A 379 4.72 -26.08 -1.57
CA SER A 379 4.68 -27.48 -2.04
C SER A 379 5.12 -28.51 -0.99
N GLY A 380 5.83 -28.09 0.06
CA GLY A 380 6.32 -28.97 1.13
C GLY A 380 6.23 -28.34 2.53
N THR A 381 7.12 -28.79 3.40
CA THR A 381 7.37 -28.21 4.74
C THR A 381 7.99 -26.83 4.59
N LEU A 382 7.53 -25.85 5.38
CA LEU A 382 8.13 -24.51 5.35
C LEU A 382 9.53 -24.53 5.96
N SER A 383 10.48 -23.91 5.26
CA SER A 383 11.85 -23.67 5.70
C SER A 383 12.40 -22.37 5.11
N ALA A 384 13.64 -22.01 5.42
CA ALA A 384 14.29 -20.85 4.81
C ALA A 384 14.36 -20.96 3.27
N ASP A 385 14.49 -22.18 2.72
CA ASP A 385 14.55 -22.45 1.28
C ASP A 385 13.19 -22.31 0.59
N SER A 386 12.09 -22.23 1.35
CA SER A 386 10.75 -21.97 0.81
C SER A 386 10.60 -20.54 0.28
N LEU A 387 11.43 -19.59 0.68
CA LEU A 387 11.36 -18.22 0.16
C LEU A 387 11.73 -18.20 -1.33
N MET A 388 10.76 -17.93 -2.21
CA MET A 388 11.03 -17.85 -3.65
C MET A 388 11.66 -16.51 -4.01
N TYR A 389 10.99 -15.40 -3.66
CA TYR A 389 11.49 -14.06 -3.90
C TYR A 389 10.79 -13.03 -3.02
N LYS A 390 11.40 -11.84 -2.93
CA LYS A 390 10.85 -10.66 -2.24
C LYS A 390 10.50 -9.61 -3.27
N LEU A 391 9.31 -9.02 -3.16
CA LEU A 391 8.91 -7.82 -3.88
C LEU A 391 9.10 -6.60 -2.97
N PRO A 392 10.10 -5.73 -3.22
CA PRO A 392 10.27 -4.50 -2.46
C PRO A 392 9.10 -3.54 -2.69
N ILE A 393 8.69 -2.84 -1.64
CA ILE A 393 7.53 -1.96 -1.66
C ILE A 393 7.75 -0.77 -0.75
N ALA A 394 7.09 0.34 -1.09
CA ALA A 394 7.09 1.51 -0.23
C ALA A 394 6.10 1.29 0.93
N GLY A 395 6.58 1.35 2.17
CA GLY A 395 5.77 1.17 3.37
C GLY A 395 5.34 -0.27 3.69
N TYR A 396 4.88 -0.49 4.92
CA TYR A 396 4.59 -1.82 5.46
C TYR A 396 3.17 -2.34 5.07
N PRO A 397 3.01 -3.48 4.37
CA PRO A 397 1.70 -4.09 4.11
C PRO A 397 1.23 -4.84 5.35
N GLN A 398 0.47 -4.12 6.17
CA GLN A 398 -0.08 -4.65 7.41
C GLN A 398 -1.45 -5.30 7.20
N ALA A 399 -2.19 -4.86 6.19
CA ALA A 399 -3.50 -5.43 5.88
C ALA A 399 -3.39 -6.67 4.98
N ALA A 400 -4.36 -7.56 5.10
CA ALA A 400 -4.47 -8.71 4.20
C ALA A 400 -4.65 -8.25 2.74
N ALA A 401 -3.92 -8.89 1.83
CA ALA A 401 -4.00 -8.65 0.40
C ALA A 401 -5.26 -9.28 -0.22
N LEU A 402 -5.52 -8.95 -1.48
CA LEU A 402 -6.54 -9.57 -2.33
C LEU A 402 -5.85 -10.18 -3.57
N LEU A 403 -6.22 -11.40 -3.95
CA LEU A 403 -5.75 -12.03 -5.21
C LEU A 403 -6.93 -12.23 -6.17
N SER A 404 -6.77 -11.81 -7.42
CA SER A 404 -7.72 -12.08 -8.51
C SER A 404 -7.18 -13.14 -9.48
N THR A 405 -8.02 -14.12 -9.80
CA THR A 405 -7.79 -15.18 -10.80
C THR A 405 -8.40 -14.89 -12.16
N ALA A 406 -9.04 -13.74 -12.35
CA ALA A 406 -9.78 -13.42 -13.58
C ALA A 406 -8.93 -13.45 -14.88
N ASN A 407 -7.61 -13.32 -14.75
CA ASN A 407 -6.68 -13.30 -15.87
C ASN A 407 -5.87 -14.60 -16.04
N GLU A 408 -6.25 -15.67 -15.32
CA GLU A 408 -5.49 -16.91 -15.28
C GLU A 408 -5.48 -17.65 -16.63
N ASP A 409 -6.60 -17.56 -17.37
CA ASP A 409 -6.80 -18.21 -18.66
C ASP A 409 -6.39 -17.33 -19.87
N VAL A 410 -5.75 -16.20 -19.63
CA VAL A 410 -5.33 -15.25 -20.68
C VAL A 410 -3.94 -15.65 -21.21
N ASP A 411 -3.80 -15.62 -22.53
CA ASP A 411 -2.55 -15.83 -23.28
C ASP A 411 -1.96 -14.45 -23.67
N TYR A 412 -1.06 -13.93 -22.84
CA TYR A 412 -0.43 -12.63 -22.99
C TYR A 412 0.72 -12.64 -24.00
N ASP A 413 1.44 -13.76 -24.13
CA ASP A 413 2.58 -13.89 -25.04
C ASP A 413 2.21 -14.41 -26.45
N GLN A 414 0.95 -14.78 -26.63
CA GLN A 414 0.33 -15.28 -27.86
C GLN A 414 0.94 -16.61 -28.34
N ASP A 415 1.42 -17.46 -27.42
CA ASP A 415 1.98 -18.78 -27.73
C ASP A 415 0.91 -19.88 -27.94
N GLY A 416 -0.35 -19.55 -27.68
CA GLY A 416 -1.51 -20.45 -27.75
C GLY A 416 -1.85 -21.15 -26.45
N LYS A 417 -1.26 -20.75 -25.32
CA LYS A 417 -1.54 -21.27 -23.96
C LYS A 417 -1.72 -20.12 -22.98
N ALA A 418 -2.53 -20.36 -21.95
CA ALA A 418 -2.69 -19.41 -20.86
C ALA A 418 -1.42 -19.32 -20.00
N ASP A 419 -1.06 -18.10 -19.58
CA ASP A 419 0.10 -17.84 -18.72
C ASP A 419 -0.13 -18.28 -17.26
N GLY A 420 -1.39 -18.49 -16.84
CA GLY A 420 -1.73 -18.73 -15.45
C GLY A 420 -1.59 -17.48 -14.57
N ARG A 421 -1.75 -16.27 -15.15
CA ARG A 421 -1.46 -15.00 -14.47
C ARG A 421 -2.52 -14.64 -13.44
N VAL A 422 -2.09 -14.39 -12.20
CA VAL A 422 -2.93 -13.87 -11.12
C VAL A 422 -2.46 -12.49 -10.71
N TYR A 423 -3.38 -11.63 -10.28
CA TYR A 423 -3.07 -10.27 -9.84
C TYR A 423 -3.25 -10.13 -8.33
N LEU A 424 -2.30 -9.47 -7.66
CA LEU A 424 -2.34 -9.24 -6.22
C LEU A 424 -2.46 -7.74 -5.93
N TYR A 425 -3.32 -7.39 -4.98
CA TYR A 425 -3.60 -6.02 -4.57
C TYR A 425 -3.45 -5.89 -3.06
N PHE A 426 -2.75 -4.87 -2.61
CA PHE A 426 -2.57 -4.64 -1.17
C PHE A 426 -2.35 -3.16 -0.87
N THR A 427 -2.71 -2.78 0.35
CA THR A 427 -2.42 -1.45 0.89
C THR A 427 -1.17 -1.51 1.76
N TYR A 428 -0.56 -0.35 2.00
CA TYR A 428 0.65 -0.22 2.78
C TYR A 428 0.53 0.96 3.76
N ASN A 429 1.12 0.82 4.93
CA ASN A 429 0.99 1.76 6.03
C ASN A 429 1.99 2.92 5.95
N ALA A 430 1.93 3.65 4.82
CA ALA A 430 2.66 4.90 4.61
C ALA A 430 1.80 5.85 3.76
N GLN A 431 2.12 7.14 3.76
CA GLN A 431 1.54 8.05 2.76
C GLN A 431 2.12 7.70 1.38
N PRO A 432 1.32 7.76 0.29
CA PRO A 432 -0.02 8.34 0.20
C PRO A 432 -1.20 7.44 0.63
N GLY A 433 -0.96 6.16 0.96
CA GLY A 433 -2.00 5.18 1.30
C GLY A 433 -2.88 4.81 0.12
N GLY A 434 -2.22 4.52 -0.99
CA GLY A 434 -2.82 4.00 -2.21
C GLY A 434 -3.02 2.49 -2.21
N ILE A 435 -3.27 1.96 -3.40
CA ILE A 435 -3.29 0.52 -3.67
C ILE A 435 -2.01 0.19 -4.45
N TYR A 436 -1.24 -0.77 -3.97
CA TYR A 436 -0.13 -1.36 -4.69
C TYR A 436 -0.61 -2.63 -5.41
N TYR A 437 -0.04 -2.93 -6.58
CA TYR A 437 -0.34 -4.18 -7.27
C TYR A 437 0.91 -4.85 -7.86
N THR A 438 0.77 -6.14 -8.10
CA THR A 438 1.70 -6.95 -8.88
C THR A 438 0.95 -8.10 -9.54
N TYR A 439 1.64 -8.87 -10.38
CA TYR A 439 1.15 -10.14 -10.88
C TYR A 439 2.18 -11.25 -10.63
N ASP A 440 1.68 -12.48 -10.56
CA ASP A 440 2.49 -13.69 -10.50
C ASP A 440 1.99 -14.72 -11.52
N THR A 441 2.88 -15.60 -11.97
CA THR A 441 2.57 -16.75 -12.82
C THR A 441 3.15 -18.02 -12.18
N PRO A 442 2.67 -19.23 -12.53
CA PRO A 442 3.12 -20.46 -11.87
C PRO A 442 4.65 -20.63 -11.86
N ASP A 443 5.32 -20.31 -12.98
CA ASP A 443 6.75 -20.50 -13.18
C ASP A 443 7.62 -19.28 -12.77
N GLN A 444 7.01 -18.19 -12.28
CA GLN A 444 7.73 -16.96 -11.90
C GLN A 444 8.61 -17.17 -10.66
N LYS A 445 9.87 -16.72 -10.77
CA LYS A 445 10.91 -16.87 -9.74
C LYS A 445 11.49 -15.55 -9.22
N GLU A 446 11.07 -14.43 -9.80
CA GLU A 446 11.51 -13.09 -9.41
C GLU A 446 10.31 -12.15 -9.41
N ALA A 447 10.39 -11.07 -8.66
CA ALA A 447 9.35 -10.06 -8.63
C ALA A 447 9.14 -9.40 -10.00
N SER A 448 7.89 -9.21 -10.40
CA SER A 448 7.56 -8.53 -11.66
C SER A 448 8.09 -7.10 -11.66
N LYS A 449 8.70 -6.69 -12.79
CA LYS A 449 9.15 -5.31 -13.02
C LYS A 449 7.98 -4.32 -13.17
N GLU A 450 6.76 -4.84 -13.34
CA GLU A 450 5.54 -4.03 -13.45
C GLU A 450 4.93 -3.72 -12.08
N SER A 451 5.49 -4.26 -11.00
CA SER A 451 5.01 -4.01 -9.63
C SER A 451 5.19 -2.54 -9.25
N LYS A 452 4.09 -1.87 -8.89
CA LYS A 452 4.04 -0.44 -8.54
C LYS A 452 2.70 -0.09 -7.85
N GLU A 453 2.57 1.18 -7.48
CA GLU A 453 1.26 1.73 -7.10
C GLU A 453 0.29 1.63 -8.27
N LEU A 454 -0.81 0.90 -8.08
CA LEU A 454 -1.93 0.84 -9.00
C LEU A 454 -2.69 2.16 -8.98
N PHE A 455 -2.93 2.68 -7.78
CA PHE A 455 -3.75 3.86 -7.55
C PHE A 455 -3.19 4.71 -6.42
N VAL A 456 -3.08 6.01 -6.66
CA VAL A 456 -2.68 7.02 -5.69
C VAL A 456 -3.83 8.01 -5.51
N PRO A 457 -4.41 8.15 -4.30
CA PRO A 457 -5.49 9.10 -4.05
C PRO A 457 -5.09 10.56 -4.32
N ASP A 458 -6.07 11.41 -4.59
CA ASP A 458 -5.86 12.85 -4.62
C ASP A 458 -5.34 13.37 -3.27
N GLU A 459 -4.57 14.46 -3.28
CA GLU A 459 -3.83 14.98 -2.12
C GLU A 459 -4.68 15.10 -0.83
N ALA A 460 -5.93 15.57 -0.93
CA ALA A 460 -6.83 15.73 0.23
C ALA A 460 -7.34 14.41 0.83
N GLN A 461 -7.12 13.29 0.13
CA GLN A 461 -7.55 11.93 0.47
C GLN A 461 -6.37 11.05 0.89
N GLN A 462 -5.13 11.54 0.76
CA GLN A 462 -3.93 10.78 1.10
C GLN A 462 -3.75 10.69 2.62
N GLN A 463 -3.48 9.49 3.12
CA GLN A 463 -3.05 9.24 4.49
C GLN A 463 -2.50 7.82 4.63
N TYR A 464 -1.92 7.48 5.78
CA TYR A 464 -1.60 6.09 6.14
C TYR A 464 -2.77 5.13 5.88
N CYS A 465 -2.46 3.91 5.43
CA CYS A 465 -3.48 2.95 5.08
C CYS A 465 -3.21 1.58 5.71
N ILE A 466 -4.15 1.17 6.55
CA ILE A 466 -4.34 -0.24 6.92
C ILE A 466 -5.80 -0.57 6.67
N SER A 467 -6.07 -1.08 5.47
CA SER A 467 -7.39 -1.49 5.02
C SER A 467 -7.26 -2.75 4.18
N THR A 468 -8.13 -3.71 4.43
CA THR A 468 -8.43 -4.73 3.42
C THR A 468 -9.15 -4.10 2.25
N ILE A 469 -9.09 -4.78 1.11
CA ILE A 469 -9.72 -4.37 -0.15
C ILE A 469 -10.82 -5.38 -0.45
N CYS A 470 -12.00 -4.91 -0.86
CA CYS A 470 -13.02 -5.75 -1.46
C CYS A 470 -13.25 -5.37 -2.92
N ALA A 471 -13.80 -6.30 -3.70
CA ALA A 471 -14.07 -6.11 -5.12
C ALA A 471 -15.51 -6.54 -5.45
N ASP A 472 -16.22 -5.71 -6.23
CA ASP A 472 -17.51 -6.10 -6.82
C ASP A 472 -17.32 -7.01 -8.05
N ARG A 473 -18.43 -7.50 -8.60
CA ARG A 473 -18.52 -8.35 -9.80
C ARG A 473 -17.98 -7.66 -11.04
N GLU A 474 -18.05 -6.34 -11.09
CA GLU A 474 -17.49 -5.52 -12.14
C GLU A 474 -15.96 -5.33 -12.00
N GLY A 475 -15.37 -5.71 -10.86
CA GLY A 475 -13.95 -5.55 -10.58
C GLY A 475 -13.57 -4.21 -9.94
N THR A 476 -14.53 -3.38 -9.56
CA THR A 476 -14.30 -2.14 -8.80
C THR A 476 -13.74 -2.50 -7.43
N LEU A 477 -12.57 -1.95 -7.10
CA LEU A 477 -11.93 -2.09 -5.81
C LEU A 477 -12.44 -1.02 -4.83
N TYR A 478 -12.83 -1.42 -3.62
CA TYR A 478 -13.24 -0.52 -2.56
C TYR A 478 -12.30 -0.62 -1.37
N TYR A 479 -11.86 0.53 -0.86
CA TYR A 479 -11.01 0.60 0.32
C TYR A 479 -11.12 1.95 1.02
N LYS A 480 -10.58 2.02 2.25
CA LYS A 480 -10.45 3.26 3.02
C LYS A 480 -9.00 3.49 3.42
N ASN A 481 -8.67 4.71 3.81
CA ASN A 481 -7.43 5.03 4.52
C ASN A 481 -7.72 5.99 5.69
N ASP A 482 -6.68 6.40 6.40
CA ASP A 482 -6.79 7.22 7.62
C ASP A 482 -7.26 8.67 7.36
N SER A 483 -7.45 9.07 6.10
CA SER A 483 -8.06 10.36 5.75
C SER A 483 -9.55 10.42 6.10
N GLY A 484 -10.18 9.25 6.32
CA GLY A 484 -11.62 9.10 6.58
C GLY A 484 -12.47 9.01 5.30
N TYR A 485 -11.85 8.92 4.12
CA TYR A 485 -12.54 8.65 2.86
C TYR A 485 -12.73 7.15 2.65
N LEU A 486 -13.89 6.80 2.10
CA LEU A 486 -14.12 5.56 1.38
C LEU A 486 -13.95 5.85 -0.11
N MET A 487 -13.20 5.02 -0.82
CA MET A 487 -12.84 5.21 -2.21
C MET A 487 -13.20 3.99 -3.04
N ALA A 488 -13.64 4.23 -4.28
CA ALA A 488 -13.89 3.22 -5.29
C ALA A 488 -12.93 3.43 -6.47
N VAL A 489 -12.24 2.38 -6.87
CA VAL A 489 -11.26 2.38 -7.96
C VAL A 489 -11.70 1.36 -9.00
N GLU A 490 -12.07 1.81 -10.19
CA GLU A 490 -12.53 0.98 -11.29
C GLU A 490 -11.44 0.79 -12.36
N ALA A 491 -11.62 -0.24 -13.20
CA ALA A 491 -10.90 -0.33 -14.46
C ALA A 491 -11.61 0.57 -15.49
N ASN A 492 -10.88 1.50 -16.10
CA ASN A 492 -11.41 2.48 -17.03
C ASN A 492 -10.36 2.77 -18.12
N GLU A 493 -10.56 2.19 -19.30
CA GLU A 493 -9.60 2.27 -20.41
C GLU A 493 -9.60 3.63 -21.14
N ALA A 494 -10.48 4.55 -20.76
CA ALA A 494 -10.62 5.85 -21.41
C ALA A 494 -9.57 6.88 -20.91
N TYR A 495 -8.29 6.51 -20.83
CA TYR A 495 -7.22 7.45 -20.44
C TYR A 495 -6.63 8.21 -21.65
N LEU A 496 -5.86 9.27 -21.38
CA LEU A 496 -5.19 10.10 -22.37
C LEU A 496 -3.68 9.85 -22.34
N ASN A 497 -3.01 9.67 -23.49
CA ASN A 497 -1.54 9.49 -23.51
C ASN A 497 -0.81 10.79 -23.17
N ASN A 498 -1.27 11.92 -23.72
CA ASN A 498 -0.68 13.24 -23.46
C ASN A 498 -1.64 14.38 -23.82
N ALA A 499 -1.41 15.55 -23.21
CA ALA A 499 -2.04 16.81 -23.58
C ALA A 499 -0.99 17.91 -23.75
N VAL A 500 -1.09 18.69 -24.83
CA VAL A 500 -0.29 19.88 -25.07
C VAL A 500 -1.19 21.10 -25.12
N VAL A 501 -0.88 22.12 -24.33
CA VAL A 501 -1.60 23.40 -24.31
C VAL A 501 -0.66 24.52 -24.75
N THR A 502 -1.11 25.34 -25.69
CA THR A 502 -0.39 26.54 -26.17
C THR A 502 -1.32 27.76 -26.18
N SER A 503 -0.75 28.97 -26.23
CA SER A 503 -1.50 30.20 -26.58
C SER A 503 -1.84 30.25 -28.08
N GLU A 504 -2.64 31.23 -28.48
CA GLU A 504 -3.03 31.45 -29.88
C GLU A 504 -1.85 31.70 -30.84
N ASP A 505 -0.70 32.15 -30.32
CA ASP A 505 0.53 32.40 -31.09
C ASP A 505 1.47 31.17 -31.17
N GLY A 506 1.09 30.06 -30.53
CA GLY A 506 1.85 28.81 -30.48
C GLY A 506 2.88 28.71 -29.35
N THR A 507 2.95 29.68 -28.44
CA THR A 507 3.80 29.59 -27.25
C THR A 507 3.27 28.53 -26.28
N THR A 508 4.12 27.61 -25.84
CA THR A 508 3.74 26.52 -24.93
C THR A 508 3.38 27.06 -23.54
N ALA A 509 2.30 26.54 -22.97
CA ALA A 509 1.90 26.85 -21.59
C ALA A 509 2.85 26.19 -20.57
N ALA A 510 3.05 26.84 -19.43
CA ALA A 510 3.69 26.21 -18.28
C ALA A 510 2.63 25.41 -17.49
N TRP A 511 2.95 24.18 -17.11
CA TRP A 511 2.07 23.36 -16.28
C TRP A 511 2.56 23.37 -14.84
N ASP A 512 1.65 23.23 -13.87
CA ASP A 512 2.00 23.03 -12.45
C ASP A 512 2.81 21.75 -12.23
N LYS A 513 2.60 20.75 -13.08
CA LYS A 513 3.31 19.47 -13.12
C LYS A 513 3.29 18.85 -14.51
N ALA A 514 4.19 17.90 -14.76
CA ALA A 514 4.16 17.11 -15.99
C ALA A 514 2.82 16.38 -16.15
N PHE A 515 2.33 16.28 -17.39
CA PHE A 515 1.11 15.52 -17.68
C PHE A 515 1.35 14.03 -17.36
N ASP A 516 0.34 13.41 -16.77
CA ASP A 516 0.32 12.04 -16.26
C ASP A 516 -1.10 11.51 -16.40
N SER A 517 -1.29 10.47 -17.21
CA SER A 517 -2.61 9.88 -17.51
C SER A 517 -3.41 9.46 -16.27
N ARG A 518 -2.73 9.25 -15.14
CA ARG A 518 -3.29 8.80 -13.86
C ARG A 518 -3.88 9.96 -13.04
N LYS A 519 -3.53 11.21 -13.34
CA LYS A 519 -4.05 12.39 -12.64
C LYS A 519 -5.10 13.09 -13.49
N SER A 520 -6.12 13.61 -12.84
CA SER A 520 -7.26 14.25 -13.51
C SER A 520 -7.24 15.77 -13.45
N ASN A 521 -6.40 16.40 -12.62
CA ASN A 521 -6.45 17.85 -12.36
C ASN A 521 -5.10 18.54 -12.57
N TYR A 522 -5.11 19.59 -13.39
CA TYR A 522 -3.92 20.37 -13.75
C TYR A 522 -4.18 21.87 -13.73
N GLU A 523 -3.15 22.63 -13.37
CA GLU A 523 -3.11 24.08 -13.57
C GLU A 523 -2.16 24.42 -14.70
N VAL A 524 -2.62 25.26 -15.63
CA VAL A 524 -1.91 25.56 -16.87
C VAL A 524 -1.81 27.07 -17.06
N LYS A 525 -0.58 27.58 -17.04
CA LYS A 525 -0.25 29.00 -17.14
C LYS A 525 0.16 29.38 -18.55
N LEU A 526 -0.66 30.21 -19.20
CA LEU A 526 -0.38 30.79 -20.51
C LEU A 526 0.38 32.12 -20.39
N PRO A 527 1.10 32.56 -21.44
CA PRO A 527 1.70 33.88 -21.47
C PRO A 527 0.68 35.00 -21.17
N THR A 528 1.13 36.08 -20.54
CA THR A 528 0.28 37.23 -20.21
C THR A 528 -0.40 37.79 -21.46
N GLY A 529 -1.69 38.10 -21.34
CA GLY A 529 -2.49 38.71 -22.41
C GLY A 529 -3.08 37.71 -23.42
N SER A 530 -2.75 36.42 -23.33
CA SER A 530 -3.35 35.36 -24.15
C SER A 530 -4.87 35.41 -24.07
N LYS A 531 -5.54 35.16 -25.21
CA LYS A 531 -6.99 35.18 -25.33
C LYS A 531 -7.59 33.80 -25.52
N GLN A 532 -6.79 32.83 -25.97
CA GLN A 532 -7.25 31.48 -26.22
C GLN A 532 -6.19 30.45 -25.84
N ALA A 533 -6.64 29.34 -25.26
CA ALA A 533 -5.84 28.14 -25.11
C ALA A 533 -6.12 27.21 -26.30
N VAL A 534 -5.06 26.74 -26.96
CA VAL A 534 -5.12 25.72 -28.00
C VAL A 534 -4.67 24.39 -27.38
N ILE A 535 -5.58 23.44 -27.31
CA ILE A 535 -5.39 22.13 -26.68
C ILE A 535 -5.24 21.07 -27.77
N LYS A 536 -4.16 20.31 -27.73
CA LYS A 536 -3.91 19.13 -28.57
C LYS A 536 -3.80 17.91 -27.68
N LEU A 537 -4.48 16.84 -28.07
CA LEU A 537 -4.60 15.60 -27.31
C LEU A 537 -3.94 14.48 -28.09
N ASP A 538 -3.21 13.62 -27.38
CA ASP A 538 -2.69 12.35 -27.88
C ASP A 538 -3.58 11.22 -27.32
N LEU A 539 -4.44 10.67 -28.18
CA LEU A 539 -5.46 9.69 -27.79
C LEU A 539 -4.94 8.26 -27.96
N ILE A 540 -5.38 7.35 -27.10
CA ILE A 540 -5.22 5.91 -27.31
C ILE A 540 -6.02 5.49 -28.55
N GLU A 541 -5.54 4.48 -29.27
CA GLU A 541 -6.27 3.89 -30.38
C GLU A 541 -7.67 3.42 -29.97
N GLY A 542 -8.67 3.74 -30.79
CA GLY A 542 -10.08 3.41 -30.53
C GLY A 542 -10.82 4.40 -29.61
N SER A 543 -10.12 5.36 -28.99
CA SER A 543 -10.74 6.37 -28.13
C SER A 543 -11.26 7.58 -28.92
N SER A 544 -12.28 8.23 -28.37
CA SER A 544 -12.74 9.56 -28.78
C SER A 544 -12.60 10.54 -27.62
N ALA A 545 -12.62 11.84 -27.91
CA ALA A 545 -12.54 12.86 -26.87
C ALA A 545 -13.50 14.00 -27.12
N ALA A 546 -13.84 14.73 -26.06
CA ALA A 546 -14.58 15.98 -26.10
C ALA A 546 -13.91 16.98 -25.15
N VAL A 547 -13.83 18.25 -25.56
CA VAL A 547 -13.37 19.35 -24.71
C VAL A 547 -14.55 20.25 -24.43
N ASN A 548 -14.90 20.43 -23.15
CA ASN A 548 -16.10 21.15 -22.70
C ASN A 548 -17.38 20.63 -23.39
N GLY A 549 -17.51 19.31 -23.51
CA GLY A 549 -18.63 18.64 -24.17
C GLY A 549 -18.64 18.73 -25.70
N THR A 550 -17.67 19.40 -26.33
CA THR A 550 -17.55 19.49 -27.79
C THR A 550 -16.57 18.45 -28.31
N ALA A 551 -17.01 17.62 -29.27
CA ALA A 551 -16.17 16.57 -29.85
C ALA A 551 -14.83 17.10 -30.38
N TYR A 552 -13.73 16.49 -29.92
CA TYR A 552 -12.36 16.77 -30.32
C TYR A 552 -12.08 16.19 -31.72
N LYS A 553 -11.24 16.89 -32.50
CA LYS A 553 -10.78 16.44 -33.82
C LYS A 553 -9.25 16.46 -33.91
N ASN A 554 -8.69 17.64 -34.19
CA ASN A 554 -7.23 17.84 -34.28
C ASN A 554 -6.69 18.77 -33.19
N GLN A 555 -7.47 19.79 -32.83
CA GLN A 555 -7.20 20.70 -31.73
C GLN A 555 -8.52 21.24 -31.20
N ALA A 556 -8.59 21.52 -29.91
CA ALA A 556 -9.66 22.29 -29.29
C ALA A 556 -9.17 23.69 -28.97
N VAL A 557 -10.05 24.67 -29.02
CA VAL A 557 -9.76 26.06 -28.70
C VAL A 557 -10.69 26.50 -27.59
N VAL A 558 -10.12 26.91 -26.45
CA VAL A 558 -10.87 27.37 -25.27
C VAL A 558 -10.59 28.85 -25.09
N ALA A 559 -11.64 29.68 -25.16
CA ALA A 559 -11.51 31.12 -24.99
C ALA A 559 -11.28 31.46 -23.51
N LEU A 560 -10.32 32.34 -23.24
CA LEU A 560 -10.03 32.83 -21.90
C LEU A 560 -10.98 33.95 -21.50
N GLY A 561 -11.12 34.07 -20.18
CA GLY A 561 -11.76 35.11 -19.43
C GLY A 561 -11.26 36.54 -19.73
N GLU A 562 -12.06 37.58 -19.44
CA GLU A 562 -11.62 38.97 -19.32
C GLU A 562 -10.61 39.09 -18.19
N ASP A 563 -10.76 38.24 -17.16
CA ASP A 563 -9.78 38.02 -16.08
C ASP A 563 -8.60 37.13 -16.50
N GLY A 564 -8.56 36.65 -17.74
CA GLY A 564 -7.52 35.79 -18.26
C GLY A 564 -7.58 34.34 -17.77
N THR A 565 -8.74 33.85 -17.30
CA THR A 565 -8.88 32.47 -16.82
C THR A 565 -9.88 31.65 -17.65
N ALA A 566 -9.70 30.34 -17.71
CA ALA A 566 -10.65 29.40 -18.29
C ALA A 566 -10.52 28.03 -17.62
N GLU A 567 -11.55 27.21 -17.75
CA GLU A 567 -11.49 25.80 -17.40
C GLU A 567 -11.83 24.95 -18.63
N ALA A 568 -11.09 23.87 -18.83
CA ALA A 568 -11.32 22.91 -19.89
C ALA A 568 -11.45 21.50 -19.32
N ALA A 569 -12.65 20.95 -19.40
CA ALA A 569 -12.92 19.53 -19.14
C ALA A 569 -12.67 18.73 -20.41
N VAL A 570 -11.62 17.92 -20.42
CA VAL A 570 -11.25 17.00 -21.50
C VAL A 570 -11.77 15.61 -21.15
N THR A 571 -12.90 15.23 -21.72
CA THR A 571 -13.51 13.91 -21.53
C THR A 571 -13.04 12.97 -22.63
N ILE A 572 -12.45 11.85 -22.26
CA ILE A 572 -12.08 10.75 -23.15
C ILE A 572 -13.15 9.66 -23.01
N THR A 573 -13.48 8.99 -24.11
CA THR A 573 -14.45 7.90 -24.14
C THR A 573 -13.91 6.75 -24.97
N LYS A 574 -13.96 5.52 -24.43
CA LYS A 574 -13.54 4.29 -25.11
C LYS A 574 -14.52 3.17 -24.73
N GLY A 575 -15.28 2.64 -25.68
CA GLY A 575 -16.36 1.71 -25.36
C GLY A 575 -17.42 2.36 -24.48
N GLU A 576 -17.73 1.73 -23.34
CA GLU A 576 -18.63 2.26 -22.30
C GLU A 576 -17.91 3.16 -21.27
N ASP A 577 -16.57 3.13 -21.25
CA ASP A 577 -15.75 3.89 -20.30
C ASP A 577 -15.65 5.36 -20.68
N SER A 578 -15.58 6.20 -19.65
CA SER A 578 -15.35 7.63 -19.79
C SER A 578 -14.47 8.17 -18.66
N ARG A 579 -13.48 8.99 -18.98
CA ARG A 579 -12.61 9.68 -18.00
C ARG A 579 -12.50 11.15 -18.34
N THR A 580 -12.50 12.03 -17.34
CA THR A 580 -12.37 13.49 -17.56
C THR A 580 -11.13 14.07 -16.89
N TYR A 581 -10.37 14.85 -17.65
CA TYR A 581 -9.24 15.65 -17.19
C TYR A 581 -9.64 17.13 -17.14
N THR A 582 -9.46 17.78 -16.00
CA THR A 582 -9.76 19.20 -15.77
C THR A 582 -8.48 20.02 -15.87
N LEU A 583 -8.44 20.93 -16.84
CA LEU A 583 -7.37 21.90 -17.02
C LEU A 583 -7.85 23.28 -16.54
N LYS A 584 -7.30 23.76 -15.43
CA LYS A 584 -7.50 25.13 -14.93
C LYS A 584 -6.48 26.04 -15.60
N ILE A 585 -6.93 26.80 -16.59
CA ILE A 585 -6.07 27.61 -17.45
C ILE A 585 -6.10 29.06 -16.97
N ALA A 586 -4.94 29.68 -16.77
CA ALA A 586 -4.83 31.09 -16.42
C ALA A 586 -3.67 31.76 -17.15
N CYS A 587 -3.80 33.03 -17.50
CA CYS A 587 -2.65 33.84 -17.91
C CYS A 587 -1.72 34.09 -16.72
N GLN A 588 -0.41 34.17 -17.00
CA GLN A 588 0.55 34.72 -16.05
C GLN A 588 0.21 36.18 -15.73
N SER A 589 0.33 36.54 -14.46
CA SER A 589 0.06 37.90 -14.00
C SER A 589 1.18 38.89 -14.32
N GLU A 590 0.79 40.12 -14.60
CA GLU A 590 1.68 41.31 -14.70
C GLU A 590 1.52 42.24 -13.49
N ASN A 591 0.76 41.84 -12.47
CA ASN A 591 0.47 42.68 -11.33
C ASN A 591 1.66 42.74 -10.36
N ALA A 592 2.39 43.85 -10.43
CA ALA A 592 3.50 44.18 -9.55
C ALA A 592 3.13 45.20 -8.45
N ASP A 593 1.85 45.36 -8.12
CA ASP A 593 1.44 46.29 -7.06
C ASP A 593 1.53 45.65 -5.66
N LEU A 594 1.75 46.48 -4.63
CA LEU A 594 1.46 46.14 -3.24
C LEU A 594 -0.02 46.38 -2.93
N SER A 595 -0.64 45.47 -2.20
CA SER A 595 -1.96 45.63 -1.57
C SER A 595 -1.88 46.14 -0.13
N GLY A 596 -0.70 46.07 0.50
CA GLY A 596 -0.43 46.58 1.85
C GLY A 596 1.05 46.87 2.11
N LEU A 597 1.32 47.83 2.98
CA LEU A 597 2.65 48.10 3.53
C LEU A 597 2.49 48.55 4.98
N GLU A 598 3.06 47.78 5.91
CA GLU A 598 3.07 48.11 7.33
C GLU A 598 4.51 48.20 7.87
N VAL A 599 4.69 49.03 8.90
CA VAL A 599 5.96 49.19 9.61
C VAL A 599 5.72 49.09 11.10
N ASN A 600 6.51 48.27 11.80
CA ASN A 600 6.49 48.19 13.25
C ASN A 600 7.86 47.77 13.81
N ASN A 601 7.98 47.69 15.13
CA ASN A 601 9.17 47.19 15.83
C ASN A 601 8.89 45.88 16.61
N SER A 602 7.91 45.09 16.15
CA SER A 602 7.50 43.82 16.75
C SER A 602 7.67 42.69 15.74
N ASN A 603 8.06 41.49 16.19
CA ASN A 603 8.10 40.29 15.35
C ASN A 603 6.70 39.71 15.07
N SER A 604 5.65 40.33 15.63
CA SER A 604 4.26 39.97 15.37
C SER A 604 3.65 40.95 14.36
N ALA A 605 3.01 40.42 13.31
CA ALA A 605 2.28 41.23 12.34
C ALA A 605 1.16 42.04 13.03
N GLY A 606 0.99 43.30 12.63
CA GLY A 606 -0.07 44.19 13.13
C GLY A 606 0.12 44.75 14.56
N ASP A 607 1.19 44.36 15.28
CA ASP A 607 1.48 44.89 16.62
C ASP A 607 2.32 46.16 16.53
N GLY A 608 1.92 47.24 17.22
CA GLY A 608 2.70 48.49 17.28
C GLY A 608 2.93 49.21 15.94
N ILE A 609 1.94 49.18 15.03
CA ILE A 609 2.05 49.80 13.69
C ILE A 609 2.34 51.31 13.80
N VAL A 610 3.30 51.79 13.01
CA VAL A 610 3.61 53.21 12.82
C VAL A 610 2.81 53.73 11.62
N ASP A 611 2.11 54.86 11.81
CA ASP A 611 1.34 55.49 10.74
C ASP A 611 2.26 55.94 9.59
N LEU A 612 1.87 55.60 8.36
CA LEU A 612 2.52 56.08 7.15
C LEU A 612 1.97 57.43 6.73
N SER A 613 2.85 58.28 6.21
CA SER A 613 2.54 59.56 5.57
C SER A 613 3.11 59.58 4.15
N PRO A 614 2.26 59.65 3.10
CA PRO A 614 0.80 59.54 3.16
C PRO A 614 0.32 58.16 3.67
N GLU A 615 -0.96 58.05 4.04
CA GLU A 615 -1.59 56.75 4.34
C GLU A 615 -1.44 55.80 3.14
N PHE A 616 -1.26 54.49 3.38
CA PHE A 616 -0.97 53.53 2.32
C PHE A 616 -2.04 53.51 1.23
N ALA A 617 -1.60 53.64 -0.02
CA ALA A 617 -2.43 53.45 -1.20
C ALA A 617 -1.56 52.91 -2.34
N SER A 618 -1.94 51.81 -2.97
CA SER A 618 -1.10 51.07 -3.95
C SER A 618 -0.49 51.91 -5.08
N GLY A 619 -1.10 53.06 -5.43
CA GLY A 619 -0.60 54.02 -6.42
C GLY A 619 0.51 54.96 -5.93
N ASN A 620 0.70 55.13 -4.63
CA ASN A 620 1.81 55.90 -4.05
C ASN A 620 3.04 55.00 -3.90
N THR A 621 4.20 55.51 -4.32
CA THR A 621 5.49 54.79 -4.26
C THR A 621 6.47 55.40 -3.26
N GLU A 622 6.06 56.41 -2.50
CA GLU A 622 6.90 57.12 -1.54
C GLU A 622 6.15 57.23 -0.21
N TYR A 623 6.74 56.70 0.86
CA TYR A 623 6.14 56.68 2.19
C TYR A 623 7.13 57.12 3.26
N THR A 624 6.62 57.80 4.29
CA THR A 624 7.39 58.14 5.49
C THR A 624 6.67 57.64 6.75
N ALA A 625 7.36 56.94 7.64
CA ALA A 625 6.91 56.62 8.99
C ALA A 625 7.71 57.45 10.00
N ASP A 626 7.05 58.29 10.80
CA ASP A 626 7.73 59.12 11.82
C ASP A 626 7.97 58.29 13.09
N ILE A 627 9.24 57.99 13.36
CA ILE A 627 9.70 57.19 14.50
C ILE A 627 10.31 58.06 15.61
N THR A 628 10.05 59.39 15.60
CA THR A 628 10.68 60.38 16.51
C THR A 628 10.28 60.21 17.96
N GLU A 629 8.98 60.15 18.27
CA GLU A 629 8.43 60.30 19.64
C GLU A 629 7.97 59.01 20.31
N LEU A 630 8.31 57.83 19.77
CA LEU A 630 7.97 56.54 20.38
C LEU A 630 8.85 56.23 21.61
N ASN A 631 8.79 57.10 22.61
CA ASN A 631 9.42 56.95 23.92
C ASN A 631 8.60 55.96 24.75
N GLY A 632 9.03 54.70 24.78
CA GLY A 632 8.40 53.67 25.62
C GLY A 632 8.87 52.23 25.38
N ILE A 633 9.55 51.97 24.27
CA ILE A 633 10.23 50.71 23.98
C ILE A 633 11.70 51.10 23.82
N GLY A 634 12.59 50.57 24.67
CA GLY A 634 14.02 50.90 24.63
C GLY A 634 14.57 50.73 23.22
N THR A 635 15.41 51.67 22.78
CA THR A 635 16.17 51.68 21.51
C THR A 635 15.94 50.42 20.66
N SER A 636 14.87 50.38 19.85
CA SER A 636 14.56 49.16 19.11
C SER A 636 15.68 48.91 18.10
N GLU A 637 16.36 47.78 18.25
CA GLU A 637 17.51 47.39 17.41
C GLU A 637 17.13 47.19 15.93
N PHE A 638 15.83 47.14 15.58
CA PHE A 638 15.33 46.98 14.22
C PHE A 638 13.90 47.51 14.02
N TRP A 639 13.50 47.63 12.75
CA TRP A 639 12.14 47.86 12.27
C TRP A 639 11.75 46.78 11.27
N ASN A 640 10.60 46.13 11.44
CA ASN A 640 10.08 45.20 10.43
C ASN A 640 9.25 45.96 9.39
N VAL A 641 9.54 45.68 8.12
CA VAL A 641 8.74 46.10 6.98
C VAL A 641 7.91 44.90 6.51
N TRP A 642 6.60 45.10 6.37
CA TRP A 642 5.63 44.07 6.01
C TRP A 642 4.94 44.44 4.69
N PRO A 643 5.58 44.22 3.54
CA PRO A 643 4.95 44.41 2.24
C PRO A 643 4.02 43.23 1.93
N THR A 644 2.82 43.52 1.44
CA THR A 644 1.88 42.51 0.94
C THR A 644 1.68 42.73 -0.56
N ALA A 645 2.10 41.78 -1.39
CA ALA A 645 1.84 41.84 -2.82
C ALA A 645 0.33 41.81 -3.09
N ALA A 646 -0.12 42.52 -4.11
CA ALA A 646 -1.52 42.46 -4.56
C ALA A 646 -1.83 41.14 -5.29
N ASP A 647 -0.78 40.48 -5.78
CA ASP A 647 -0.84 39.16 -6.39
C ASP A 647 0.16 38.24 -5.70
N ASN A 648 -0.32 37.12 -5.16
CA ASN A 648 0.51 36.18 -4.41
C ASN A 648 1.49 35.40 -5.30
N SER A 649 1.32 35.43 -6.63
CA SER A 649 2.26 34.83 -7.59
C SER A 649 3.44 35.76 -7.92
N SER A 650 3.41 37.01 -7.46
CA SER A 650 4.49 37.99 -7.61
C SER A 650 5.52 37.86 -6.49
N SER A 651 6.79 38.15 -6.79
CA SER A 651 7.89 38.10 -5.82
C SER A 651 8.17 39.48 -5.21
N VAL A 652 8.55 39.53 -3.94
CA VAL A 652 8.92 40.77 -3.25
C VAL A 652 10.37 40.73 -2.76
N THR A 653 11.12 41.78 -3.02
CA THR A 653 12.52 41.95 -2.61
C THR A 653 12.71 43.32 -1.97
N VAL A 654 13.46 43.40 -0.87
CA VAL A 654 13.71 44.66 -0.17
C VAL A 654 15.20 44.98 -0.22
N TYR A 655 15.54 46.18 -0.67
CA TYR A 655 16.89 46.69 -0.84
C TYR A 655 17.18 47.80 0.18
N PRO A 656 18.38 47.80 0.79
CA PRO A 656 18.84 48.91 1.61
C PRO A 656 19.08 50.15 0.73
N VAL A 657 18.75 51.35 1.25
CA VAL A 657 19.01 52.63 0.55
C VAL A 657 19.86 53.56 1.41
N GLU A 658 19.50 53.79 2.67
CA GLU A 658 20.23 54.69 3.56
C GLU A 658 20.12 54.26 5.02
N ASN A 659 21.24 54.33 5.76
CA ASN A 659 21.31 54.03 7.20
C ASN A 659 20.81 52.62 7.60
N VAL A 660 20.90 51.64 6.70
CA VAL A 660 20.67 50.22 7.00
C VAL A 660 22.01 49.55 7.31
N ASP A 661 22.06 48.69 8.31
CA ASP A 661 23.25 47.95 8.71
C ASP A 661 23.55 46.84 7.69
N GLU A 662 24.78 46.85 7.18
CA GLU A 662 25.24 45.95 6.11
C GLU A 662 25.47 44.52 6.61
N ASP A 663 25.73 44.35 7.92
CA ASP A 663 25.97 43.04 8.55
C ASP A 663 24.73 42.13 8.56
N TRP A 664 23.55 42.67 8.27
CA TRP A 664 22.25 41.99 8.29
C TRP A 664 21.63 41.79 6.90
N LEU A 665 22.40 42.01 5.83
CA LEU A 665 21.98 41.78 4.46
C LEU A 665 22.39 40.39 3.97
N LEU A 666 21.67 39.87 2.98
CA LEU A 666 22.07 38.69 2.21
C LEU A 666 23.29 39.01 1.32
N GLU A 667 23.98 37.97 0.84
CA GLU A 667 25.14 38.13 -0.07
C GLU A 667 24.82 38.93 -1.34
N ASP A 668 23.57 38.89 -1.80
CA ASP A 668 23.10 39.65 -2.96
C ASP A 668 22.79 41.13 -2.65
N GLY A 669 23.01 41.57 -1.41
CA GLY A 669 22.80 42.93 -0.92
C GLY A 669 21.33 43.26 -0.58
N THR A 670 20.44 42.27 -0.53
CA THR A 670 19.03 42.45 -0.16
C THR A 670 18.78 42.14 1.31
N VAL A 671 17.64 42.60 1.83
CA VAL A 671 17.18 42.27 3.19
C VAL A 671 16.51 40.89 3.16
N GLU A 672 16.91 40.00 4.07
CA GLU A 672 16.33 38.66 4.19
C GLU A 672 14.82 38.71 4.53
N GLY A 673 13.99 38.06 3.72
CA GLY A 673 12.57 37.88 4.00
C GLY A 673 12.33 36.67 4.90
N ILE A 674 11.82 36.89 6.12
CA ILE A 674 11.55 35.82 7.09
C ILE A 674 10.05 35.49 7.06
N THR A 675 9.69 34.30 6.58
CA THR A 675 8.29 33.85 6.46
C THR A 675 7.85 33.01 7.66
N ARG A 676 6.73 33.37 8.30
CA ARG A 676 6.05 32.56 9.33
C ARG A 676 4.53 32.62 9.14
N ASN A 677 3.87 31.46 9.18
CA ASN A 677 2.41 31.34 9.02
C ASN A 677 1.83 32.05 7.77
N GLY A 678 2.56 32.04 6.65
CA GLY A 678 2.11 32.65 5.39
C GLY A 678 2.29 34.17 5.28
N THR A 679 2.98 34.81 6.24
CA THR A 679 3.34 36.23 6.16
C THR A 679 4.85 36.39 6.22
N THR A 680 5.40 37.23 5.34
CA THR A 680 6.83 37.52 5.25
C THR A 680 7.13 38.90 5.84
N ARG A 681 8.13 38.98 6.73
CA ARG A 681 8.66 40.24 7.27
C ARG A 681 10.09 40.46 6.80
N TYR A 682 10.45 41.72 6.62
CA TYR A 682 11.81 42.14 6.28
C TYR A 682 12.35 43.01 7.42
N PRO A 683 13.21 42.47 8.31
CA PRO A 683 13.78 43.22 9.40
C PRO A 683 14.88 44.17 8.89
N VAL A 684 14.75 45.45 9.21
CA VAL A 684 15.67 46.52 8.82
C VAL A 684 16.37 47.05 10.07
N TYR A 685 17.68 46.83 10.16
CA TYR A 685 18.51 47.27 11.28
C TYR A 685 19.17 48.61 10.93
N PRO A 686 19.06 49.66 11.77
CA PRO A 686 19.76 50.91 11.52
C PRO A 686 21.26 50.82 11.79
N LYS A 687 22.08 51.35 10.89
CA LYS A 687 23.52 51.58 11.14
C LYS A 687 23.76 52.59 12.26
N ASP A 688 22.91 53.62 12.35
CA ASP A 688 22.85 54.61 13.42
C ASP A 688 21.40 54.83 13.87
N PRO A 689 21.00 54.42 15.09
CA PRO A 689 19.61 54.48 15.56
C PRO A 689 19.11 55.91 15.83
N SER A 690 20.00 56.92 15.79
CA SER A 690 19.63 58.33 15.93
C SER A 690 19.24 58.99 14.60
N LYS A 691 19.41 58.28 13.47
CA LYS A 691 19.22 58.82 12.12
C LYS A 691 18.04 58.18 11.39
N THR A 692 17.61 58.86 10.33
CA THR A 692 16.56 58.39 9.43
C THR A 692 17.03 57.18 8.62
N ILE A 693 16.17 56.19 8.38
CA ILE A 693 16.45 54.97 7.58
C ILE A 693 15.68 55.03 6.26
N LYS A 694 16.24 54.53 5.15
CA LYS A 694 15.53 54.37 3.88
C LYS A 694 15.72 52.98 3.28
N VAL A 695 14.65 52.43 2.71
CA VAL A 695 14.64 51.15 1.97
C VAL A 695 13.82 51.27 0.68
N ARG A 696 14.13 50.42 -0.31
CA ARG A 696 13.37 50.23 -1.54
C ARG A 696 12.77 48.82 -1.55
N ILE A 697 11.50 48.70 -1.88
CA ILE A 697 10.77 47.43 -1.96
C ILE A 697 10.38 47.25 -3.42
N ASP A 698 10.95 46.23 -4.07
CA ASP A 698 10.62 45.86 -5.44
C ASP A 698 9.64 44.68 -5.43
N VAL A 699 8.50 44.86 -6.09
CA VAL A 699 7.56 43.78 -6.39
C VAL A 699 7.72 43.45 -7.86
N THR A 700 7.99 42.18 -8.18
CA THR A 700 8.15 41.70 -9.55
C THR A 700 7.03 40.73 -9.90
N SER A 701 6.38 40.94 -11.04
CA SER A 701 5.24 40.13 -11.50
C SER A 701 5.61 38.67 -11.75
N GLU A 702 4.62 37.76 -11.72
CA GLU A 702 4.79 36.30 -11.97
C GLU A 702 5.59 36.00 -13.25
N ASN A 703 5.38 36.77 -14.32
CA ASN A 703 6.10 36.59 -15.58
C ASN A 703 7.52 37.21 -15.63
N GLY A 704 7.96 37.89 -14.56
CA GLY A 704 9.25 38.55 -14.44
C GLY A 704 9.44 39.82 -15.28
N LYS A 705 8.42 40.30 -15.99
CA LYS A 705 8.55 41.42 -16.95
C LYS A 705 8.25 42.79 -16.36
N VAL A 706 7.48 42.88 -15.29
CA VAL A 706 7.09 44.14 -14.65
C VAL A 706 7.62 44.15 -13.23
N THR A 707 8.41 45.16 -12.89
CA THR A 707 8.85 45.43 -11.52
C THR A 707 8.39 46.83 -11.12
N LYS A 708 7.78 46.95 -9.93
CA LYS A 708 7.39 48.23 -9.34
C LYS A 708 8.12 48.43 -8.02
N SER A 709 8.74 49.60 -7.87
CA SER A 709 9.50 49.96 -6.68
C SER A 709 8.72 50.92 -5.77
N TYR A 710 8.76 50.66 -4.47
CA TYR A 710 8.22 51.49 -3.41
C TYR A 710 9.36 51.92 -2.48
N HIS A 711 9.44 53.20 -2.11
CA HIS A 711 10.45 53.74 -1.21
C HIS A 711 9.81 54.09 0.14
N LEU A 712 10.46 53.66 1.21
CA LEU A 712 10.02 53.88 2.58
C LEU A 712 11.11 54.59 3.38
N THR A 713 10.75 55.70 4.03
CA THR A 713 11.59 56.49 4.92
C THR A 713 11.12 56.37 6.38
N LEU A 714 12.02 56.08 7.32
CA LEU A 714 11.74 56.02 8.76
C LEU A 714 12.39 57.23 9.46
N LEU A 715 11.63 58.27 9.83
CA LEU A 715 12.10 59.64 10.18
C LEU A 715 12.40 59.90 11.69
N LYS A 716 13.46 60.67 12.02
CA LYS A 716 13.91 61.09 13.39
C LYS A 716 14.35 62.61 13.48
N LYS A 717 13.96 63.44 14.49
CA LYS A 717 14.17 64.96 14.62
C LYS A 717 14.95 65.49 15.90
N VAL A 718 15.63 66.71 15.92
CA VAL A 718 16.52 67.29 17.04
C VAL A 718 16.53 68.89 17.26
N ASP A 719 17.00 69.53 18.39
CA ASP A 719 16.87 71.01 18.84
C ASP A 719 18.19 71.88 19.08
N VAL A 720 18.22 73.26 19.11
CA VAL A 720 19.43 74.20 19.24
C VAL A 720 19.79 74.79 20.65
N THR A 721 21.08 74.96 20.99
CA THR A 721 21.67 75.45 22.28
C THR A 721 23.00 76.27 22.28
N GLY A 722 23.76 76.50 21.18
CA GLY A 722 25.03 77.28 21.20
C GLY A 722 25.51 77.79 19.82
N VAL A 723 26.49 78.72 19.74
CA VAL A 723 27.14 79.12 18.46
C VAL A 723 28.67 79.17 18.58
N ALA A 724 29.36 78.47 17.69
CA ALA A 724 30.81 78.50 17.56
C ALA A 724 31.17 78.69 16.09
N LEU A 725 32.34 79.26 15.81
CA LEU A 725 32.92 79.10 14.49
C LEU A 725 33.68 77.80 14.44
N ASN A 726 33.50 77.08 13.33
CA ASN A 726 34.29 75.91 13.01
C ASN A 726 35.81 76.18 13.08
N HIS A 727 36.25 77.44 12.92
CA HIS A 727 37.65 77.82 13.02
C HIS A 727 37.86 79.15 13.74
N THR A 728 38.95 79.24 14.51
CA THR A 728 39.47 80.51 15.08
C THR A 728 40.76 80.97 14.41
N GLU A 729 41.45 80.05 13.74
CA GLU A 729 42.51 80.27 12.76
C GLU A 729 42.42 79.13 11.72
N TYR A 730 42.80 79.36 10.47
CA TYR A 730 42.63 78.39 9.39
C TYR A 730 43.70 78.58 8.33
N THR A 731 44.17 77.49 7.72
CA THR A 731 45.02 77.53 6.52
C THR A 731 44.33 76.76 5.39
N MET A 732 43.88 77.47 4.36
CA MET A 732 43.09 76.98 3.21
C MET A 732 43.93 76.86 1.93
N ASP A 733 43.46 76.16 0.91
CA ASP A 733 44.10 76.12 -0.40
C ASP A 733 43.76 77.37 -1.26
N LEU A 734 44.56 77.66 -2.28
CA LEU A 734 44.32 78.64 -3.34
C LEU A 734 43.03 78.41 -4.12
N LYS A 735 42.58 77.16 -4.25
CA LYS A 735 41.34 76.82 -4.94
C LYS A 735 40.14 76.73 -4.01
N ASP A 736 40.39 76.55 -2.72
CA ASP A 736 39.34 76.29 -1.74
C ASP A 736 38.72 77.59 -1.31
N THR A 737 37.41 77.72 -1.36
CA THR A 737 36.74 78.72 -0.53
C THR A 737 36.59 78.17 0.88
N LEU A 738 37.03 78.91 1.90
CA LEU A 738 36.81 78.57 3.31
C LEU A 738 35.41 79.02 3.68
N GLN A 739 34.46 78.10 3.67
CA GLN A 739 33.18 78.36 4.31
C GLN A 739 33.41 78.37 5.82
N LEU A 740 33.46 79.54 6.42
CA LEU A 740 33.28 79.61 7.85
C LEU A 740 31.83 79.28 8.13
N GLN A 741 31.63 78.37 9.08
CA GLN A 741 30.34 77.91 9.49
C GLN A 741 30.17 78.32 10.93
N ALA A 742 29.07 79.01 11.20
CA ALA A 742 28.59 79.11 12.54
C ALA A 742 27.95 77.76 12.86
N GLU A 743 28.65 76.95 13.62
CA GLU A 743 28.07 75.74 14.17
C GLU A 743 27.10 76.15 15.26
N ILE A 744 25.83 75.85 15.00
CA ILE A 744 24.76 75.95 15.95
C ILE A 744 24.68 74.60 16.66
N THR A 745 24.97 74.53 17.96
CA THR A 745 25.04 73.24 18.69
C THR A 745 23.69 72.90 19.32
N PRO A 746 23.18 71.66 19.27
CA PRO A 746 23.69 70.51 18.49
C PRO A 746 23.41 70.62 16.97
N ALA A 747 24.22 69.93 16.17
CA ALA A 747 24.34 70.13 14.72
C ALA A 747 23.17 69.58 13.88
N ASP A 748 22.38 68.67 14.43
CA ASP A 748 21.16 68.11 13.86
C ASP A 748 19.90 68.89 14.27
N ALA A 749 20.09 70.03 14.94
CA ALA A 749 19.01 70.88 15.37
C ALA A 749 18.12 71.35 14.21
N THR A 750 16.82 71.39 14.45
CA THR A 750 15.80 71.57 13.42
C THR A 750 15.83 72.98 12.76
N TYR A 751 16.51 74.00 13.34
CA TYR A 751 16.58 75.39 12.82
C TYR A 751 17.98 76.06 12.99
N GLN A 752 18.65 76.60 11.93
CA GLN A 752 20.12 76.85 11.96
C GLN A 752 20.72 78.16 11.28
N THR A 753 20.22 79.40 11.43
CA THR A 753 20.65 80.59 10.58
C THR A 753 21.50 81.74 11.27
N VAL A 754 22.45 82.45 10.57
CA VAL A 754 23.48 83.47 11.08
C VAL A 754 24.00 84.61 10.08
N LYS A 755 24.95 85.55 10.45
CA LYS A 755 25.54 86.71 9.61
C LYS A 755 27.08 87.04 9.75
N TRP A 756 27.82 87.58 8.72
CA TRP A 756 29.33 87.56 8.56
C TRP A 756 30.14 88.82 8.06
N TYR A 757 31.50 88.91 8.30
CA TYR A 757 32.45 90.02 7.90
C TYR A 757 33.98 89.66 7.76
N SER A 758 34.82 90.34 6.91
CA SER A 758 36.30 90.12 6.69
C SER A 758 37.20 91.34 6.99
N SER A 759 38.49 91.13 7.32
CA SER A 759 39.48 92.17 7.68
C SER A 759 40.45 92.61 6.55
N ASP A 760 40.77 91.77 5.56
CA ASP A 760 41.59 92.12 4.38
C ASP A 760 41.17 91.26 3.17
N GLU A 761 40.49 91.90 2.22
CA GLU A 761 39.79 91.30 1.07
C GLU A 761 40.68 90.99 -0.15
N GLU A 762 41.94 91.43 -0.16
CA GLU A 762 42.88 91.10 -1.24
C GLU A 762 43.50 89.71 -1.08
N VAL A 763 43.51 89.17 0.14
CA VAL A 763 43.92 87.80 0.46
C VAL A 763 42.73 86.85 0.42
N ALA A 764 41.62 87.21 1.08
CA ALA A 764 40.36 86.47 0.99
C ALA A 764 39.13 87.33 1.38
N VAL A 765 38.00 87.16 0.68
CA VAL A 765 36.72 87.88 0.89
C VAL A 765 35.67 86.99 1.53
N VAL A 766 34.77 87.47 2.41
CA VAL A 766 33.65 86.67 2.96
C VAL A 766 32.29 87.18 2.50
N ASP A 767 31.38 86.29 2.12
CA ASP A 767 30.00 86.64 1.74
C ASP A 767 28.98 86.52 2.90
N GLU A 768 27.71 86.81 2.61
CA GLU A 768 26.61 86.78 3.59
C GLU A 768 26.32 85.39 4.17
N ASN A 769 26.84 84.34 3.56
CA ASN A 769 26.69 82.96 4.01
C ASN A 769 27.90 82.49 4.82
N GLY A 770 28.98 83.28 4.90
CA GLY A 770 30.23 82.93 5.58
C GLY A 770 31.29 82.34 4.66
N LEU A 771 31.08 82.41 3.34
CA LEU A 771 31.99 81.82 2.36
C LEU A 771 33.19 82.74 2.12
N VAL A 772 34.33 82.34 2.65
CA VAL A 772 35.60 83.04 2.53
C VAL A 772 36.31 82.58 1.25
N THR A 773 36.35 83.39 0.20
CA THR A 773 36.99 83.04 -1.08
C THR A 773 38.43 83.56 -1.12
N PRO A 774 39.44 82.69 -1.27
CA PRO A 774 40.82 83.11 -1.36
C PRO A 774 41.10 83.62 -2.76
N LYS A 775 42.06 84.53 -2.86
CA LYS A 775 42.53 85.03 -4.16
C LYS A 775 43.98 84.66 -4.42
N LYS A 776 44.77 84.46 -3.37
CA LYS A 776 46.20 84.16 -3.44
C LYS A 776 46.72 83.56 -2.13
N ALA A 777 47.77 82.75 -2.20
CA ALA A 777 48.56 82.35 -1.03
C ALA A 777 49.00 83.57 -0.17
N GLY A 778 48.62 83.62 1.12
CA GLY A 778 48.73 84.80 2.03
C GLY A 778 47.96 84.64 3.38
N LYS A 779 47.79 85.66 4.25
CA LYS A 779 46.99 85.60 5.53
C LYS A 779 45.98 86.78 5.77
N THR A 780 44.80 86.59 6.40
CA THR A 780 43.69 87.56 6.73
C THR A 780 42.75 87.11 7.91
N THR A 781 41.63 87.77 8.30
CA THR A 781 40.73 87.39 9.46
C THR A 781 39.22 87.70 9.22
N ILE A 782 38.27 86.89 9.73
CA ILE A 782 36.81 86.86 9.43
C ILE A 782 35.92 86.67 10.70
N THR A 783 34.65 87.15 10.78
CA THR A 783 33.78 87.15 12.01
C THR A 783 32.26 86.91 11.79
N VAL A 784 31.51 86.25 12.72
CA VAL A 784 30.06 85.87 12.68
C VAL A 784 29.17 86.22 13.92
N ILE A 785 27.84 86.35 13.73
CA ILE A 785 26.80 86.66 14.76
C ILE A 785 25.45 85.88 14.52
N THR A 786 24.73 85.40 15.58
CA THR A 786 23.42 84.69 15.49
C THR A 786 22.20 85.57 15.17
N ASP A 787 21.13 85.00 14.59
CA ASP A 787 19.96 85.78 14.09
C ASP A 787 19.08 86.38 15.20
N ASP A 788 19.02 85.75 16.38
CA ASP A 788 18.42 86.31 17.61
C ASP A 788 19.32 87.36 18.31
N LYS A 789 20.53 87.60 17.76
CA LYS A 789 21.57 88.57 18.16
C LYS A 789 22.20 88.36 19.53
N SER A 790 22.10 87.16 20.10
CA SER A 790 22.55 86.91 21.47
C SER A 790 24.02 86.46 21.59
N LEU A 791 24.67 85.94 20.52
CA LEU A 791 26.02 85.33 20.56
C LEU A 791 26.90 85.61 19.29
N THR A 792 28.26 85.61 19.40
CA THR A 792 29.24 85.95 18.32
C THR A 792 30.57 85.13 18.34
N ALA A 793 31.28 84.96 17.21
CA ALA A 793 32.63 84.30 17.11
C ALA A 793 33.50 84.76 15.88
N ALA A 794 34.84 84.53 15.85
CA ALA A 794 35.80 85.01 14.80
C ALA A 794 36.98 84.05 14.43
N CYS A 795 37.64 84.22 13.26
CA CYS A 795 38.65 83.32 12.63
C CYS A 795 39.80 84.01 11.82
N GLU A 796 41.10 83.72 12.06
CA GLU A 796 42.25 84.09 11.18
C GLU A 796 42.44 83.09 10.01
N VAL A 797 42.91 83.48 8.82
CA VAL A 797 42.91 82.64 7.59
C VAL A 797 44.22 82.79 6.81
N THR A 798 44.91 81.69 6.44
CA THR A 798 46.16 81.58 5.66
C THR A 798 45.91 80.76 4.38
N VAL A 799 46.56 81.00 3.23
CA VAL A 799 46.25 80.31 1.94
C VAL A 799 47.49 79.56 1.34
N GLU A 800 47.40 78.28 0.90
CA GLU A 800 48.46 77.32 0.43
C GLU A 800 48.03 76.45 -0.81
N ASN A 801 48.80 75.43 -1.27
CA ASN A 801 48.38 74.47 -2.34
C ASN A 801 48.66 73.01 -1.94
N ARG A 802 47.61 72.22 -1.72
CA ARG A 802 47.49 71.02 -0.89
C ARG A 802 47.09 69.78 -1.69
N ASP A 803 46.39 69.93 -2.83
CA ASP A 803 46.00 68.80 -3.70
C ASP A 803 47.22 67.99 -4.17
N LEU A 804 48.29 68.68 -4.57
CA LEU A 804 49.52 68.06 -5.05
C LEU A 804 50.30 67.34 -3.94
N LEU A 805 50.19 67.82 -2.69
CA LEU A 805 50.87 67.23 -1.54
C LEU A 805 50.15 65.98 -1.02
N ALA A 806 48.82 65.94 -1.13
CA ALA A 806 48.01 64.80 -0.70
C ALA A 806 48.19 63.58 -1.61
N ALA A 807 48.23 63.78 -2.94
CA ALA A 807 48.44 62.69 -3.90
C ALA A 807 49.81 62.02 -3.73
N GLN A 808 50.88 62.80 -3.52
CA GLN A 808 52.24 62.26 -3.33
C GLN A 808 52.37 61.40 -2.08
N ALA A 809 51.66 61.74 -1.00
CA ALA A 809 51.70 60.98 0.25
C ALA A 809 51.04 59.60 0.14
N VAL A 810 50.11 59.42 -0.80
CA VAL A 810 49.49 58.11 -1.09
C VAL A 810 50.40 57.25 -1.95
N ASP A 811 51.05 57.83 -2.97
CA ASP A 811 52.05 57.10 -3.77
C ASP A 811 53.18 56.53 -2.91
N ASP A 812 53.66 57.27 -1.90
CA ASP A 812 54.69 56.82 -0.97
C ASP A 812 54.22 55.65 -0.06
N LYS A 813 52.92 55.62 0.28
CA LYS A 813 52.31 54.52 1.07
C LYS A 813 52.12 53.26 0.24
N ILE A 814 51.75 53.41 -1.03
CA ILE A 814 51.64 52.30 -1.97
C ILE A 814 53.03 51.66 -2.19
N ASP A 815 54.09 52.47 -2.31
CA ASP A 815 55.47 51.95 -2.39
C ASP A 815 55.91 51.19 -1.14
N ALA A 816 55.45 51.59 0.03
CA ALA A 816 55.82 50.99 1.30
C ALA A 816 55.27 49.56 1.48
N ILE A 817 54.27 49.14 0.68
CA ILE A 817 53.71 47.77 0.72
C ILE A 817 54.78 46.72 0.37
N GLY A 818 55.69 47.04 -0.56
CA GLY A 818 56.76 46.12 -0.95
C GLY A 818 56.26 44.84 -1.65
N GLU A 819 56.91 43.70 -1.36
CA GLU A 819 56.48 42.38 -1.84
C GLU A 819 55.27 41.89 -1.03
N VAL A 820 54.20 41.49 -1.72
CA VAL A 820 52.93 41.13 -1.08
C VAL A 820 52.99 39.75 -0.46
N THR A 821 52.73 39.68 0.84
CA THR A 821 52.63 38.45 1.64
C THR A 821 51.35 38.49 2.49
N LEU A 822 51.02 37.41 3.22
CA LEU A 822 49.85 37.39 4.12
C LEU A 822 49.95 38.40 5.29
N GLU A 823 51.13 38.92 5.61
CA GLU A 823 51.31 39.97 6.62
C GLU A 823 51.10 41.38 6.04
N SER A 824 51.10 41.53 4.71
CA SER A 824 50.98 42.83 4.03
C SER A 824 49.57 43.44 4.11
N LYS A 825 48.58 42.73 4.66
CA LYS A 825 47.17 43.18 4.70
C LYS A 825 47.02 44.55 5.34
N ALA A 826 47.67 44.75 6.48
CA ALA A 826 47.57 46.00 7.22
C ALA A 826 48.14 47.18 6.40
N ASP A 827 49.25 46.97 5.70
CA ASP A 827 49.90 48.01 4.90
C ASP A 827 49.11 48.30 3.61
N ILE A 828 48.54 47.27 2.97
CA ILE A 828 47.62 47.39 1.82
C ILE A 828 46.37 48.18 2.22
N ASP A 829 45.75 47.81 3.34
CA ASP A 829 44.55 48.50 3.86
C ASP A 829 44.86 49.96 4.21
N VAL A 830 46.03 50.24 4.78
CA VAL A 830 46.47 51.60 5.07
C VAL A 830 46.68 52.41 3.79
N ALA A 831 47.26 51.82 2.73
CA ALA A 831 47.44 52.48 1.45
C ALA A 831 46.11 52.70 0.72
N ARG A 832 45.20 51.72 0.76
CA ARG A 832 43.83 51.80 0.21
C ARG A 832 43.00 52.84 0.92
N ALA A 833 42.95 52.80 2.25
CA ALA A 833 42.25 53.82 3.03
C ALA A 833 42.79 55.22 2.75
N ALA A 834 44.12 55.36 2.59
CA ALA A 834 44.73 56.64 2.25
C ALA A 834 44.39 57.10 0.82
N TYR A 835 44.35 56.19 -0.16
CA TYR A 835 43.92 56.47 -1.53
C TYR A 835 42.44 56.84 -1.61
N ASP A 836 41.58 56.06 -0.97
CA ASP A 836 40.13 56.25 -0.99
C ASP A 836 39.73 57.57 -0.31
N ALA A 837 40.50 57.99 0.69
CA ALA A 837 40.35 59.28 1.38
C ALA A 837 40.73 60.51 0.53
N LEU A 838 41.34 60.32 -0.65
CA LEU A 838 41.59 61.41 -1.59
C LEU A 838 40.31 61.77 -2.39
N THR A 839 40.19 63.04 -2.76
CA THR A 839 39.15 63.51 -3.70
C THR A 839 39.46 63.06 -5.13
N ASP A 840 38.49 63.05 -6.05
CA ASP A 840 38.71 62.58 -7.43
C ASP A 840 39.80 63.36 -8.19
N ASP A 841 39.88 64.68 -7.96
CA ASP A 841 40.92 65.54 -8.52
C ASP A 841 42.31 65.23 -7.93
N GLN A 842 42.38 64.79 -6.67
CA GLN A 842 43.61 64.34 -6.01
C GLN A 842 43.97 62.91 -6.41
N LYS A 843 43.00 62.01 -6.54
CA LYS A 843 43.15 60.64 -7.04
C LYS A 843 43.67 60.63 -8.48
N ALA A 844 43.22 61.57 -9.32
CA ALA A 844 43.72 61.77 -10.67
C ALA A 844 45.22 62.17 -10.73
N LEU A 845 45.76 62.64 -9.60
CA LEU A 845 47.17 62.98 -9.44
C LEU A 845 48.00 61.85 -8.79
N VAL A 846 47.36 60.78 -8.29
CA VAL A 846 48.05 59.58 -7.77
C VAL A 846 48.54 58.74 -8.94
N THR A 847 49.82 58.39 -8.94
CA THR A 847 50.45 57.73 -10.08
C THR A 847 50.58 56.21 -9.94
N LYS A 848 50.36 55.65 -8.75
CA LYS A 848 50.60 54.22 -8.43
C LYS A 848 49.35 53.41 -8.09
N TYR A 849 48.18 53.89 -8.46
CA TYR A 849 46.90 53.23 -8.16
C TYR A 849 46.83 51.76 -8.66
N ASP A 850 47.28 51.50 -9.89
CA ASP A 850 47.27 50.14 -10.45
C ASP A 850 48.11 49.17 -9.60
N THR A 851 49.22 49.64 -9.01
CA THR A 851 50.08 48.85 -8.12
C THR A 851 49.34 48.43 -6.85
N LEU A 852 48.54 49.32 -6.27
CA LEU A 852 47.72 49.02 -5.08
C LEU A 852 46.67 47.95 -5.39
N THR A 853 45.96 48.08 -6.51
CA THR A 853 44.95 47.09 -6.93
C THR A 853 45.57 45.71 -7.22
N ALA A 854 46.77 45.68 -7.82
CA ALA A 854 47.50 44.44 -8.04
C ALA A 854 47.95 43.79 -6.72
N ALA A 855 48.32 44.60 -5.73
CA ALA A 855 48.72 44.12 -4.41
C ALA A 855 47.54 43.48 -3.65
N GLU A 856 46.37 44.09 -3.69
CA GLU A 856 45.14 43.55 -3.09
C GLU A 856 44.74 42.20 -3.70
N LYS A 857 44.79 42.12 -5.03
CA LYS A 857 44.49 40.87 -5.73
C LYS A 857 45.47 39.76 -5.35
N THR A 858 46.77 40.07 -5.32
CA THR A 858 47.82 39.09 -4.96
C THR A 858 47.66 38.62 -3.52
N TYR A 859 47.29 39.50 -2.60
CA TYR A 859 47.00 39.15 -1.20
C TYR A 859 45.82 38.17 -1.10
N GLN A 860 44.73 38.45 -1.80
CA GLN A 860 43.55 37.59 -1.77
C GLN A 860 43.87 36.18 -2.32
N GLU A 861 44.60 36.10 -3.43
CA GLU A 861 45.06 34.83 -4.00
C GLU A 861 45.95 34.03 -3.01
N LEU A 862 46.82 34.71 -2.26
CA LEU A 862 47.64 34.08 -1.21
C LEU A 862 46.79 33.60 -0.03
N LYS A 863 45.77 34.38 0.36
CA LYS A 863 44.89 34.03 1.48
C LYS A 863 44.03 32.82 1.14
N ASP A 864 43.43 32.80 -0.05
CA ASP A 864 42.60 31.70 -0.52
C ASP A 864 43.42 30.40 -0.64
N ALA A 865 44.67 30.50 -1.10
CA ALA A 865 45.58 29.36 -1.14
C ALA A 865 45.92 28.82 0.27
N ALA A 866 46.17 29.70 1.24
CA ALA A 866 46.47 29.30 2.62
C ALA A 866 45.25 28.71 3.36
N ASP A 867 44.06 29.27 3.14
CA ASP A 867 42.82 28.74 3.72
C ASP A 867 42.50 27.35 3.14
N LYS A 868 42.71 27.16 1.83
CA LYS A 868 42.57 25.86 1.18
C LYS A 868 43.57 24.83 1.76
N GLU A 869 44.83 25.20 1.89
CA GLU A 869 45.87 24.32 2.47
C GLU A 869 45.54 23.91 3.91
N ALA A 870 45.00 24.83 4.73
CA ALA A 870 44.57 24.54 6.09
C ALA A 870 43.35 23.60 6.16
N ALA A 871 42.36 23.80 5.28
CA ALA A 871 41.18 22.95 5.20
C ALA A 871 41.52 21.52 4.72
N ASP A 872 42.36 21.40 3.70
CA ASP A 872 42.80 20.10 3.17
C ASP A 872 43.61 19.32 4.21
N THR A 873 44.47 20.01 4.98
CA THR A 873 45.22 19.42 6.11
C THR A 873 44.29 18.94 7.23
N ALA A 874 43.22 19.69 7.55
CA ALA A 874 42.26 19.31 8.58
C ALA A 874 41.43 18.08 8.18
N ALA A 875 41.02 17.99 6.91
CA ALA A 875 40.29 16.84 6.38
C ALA A 875 41.15 15.56 6.41
N ALA A 876 42.42 15.65 5.98
CA ALA A 876 43.36 14.53 6.04
C ALA A 876 43.65 14.08 7.49
N LYS A 877 43.81 15.04 8.41
CA LYS A 877 44.01 14.75 9.84
C LYS A 877 42.84 14.00 10.46
N ALA A 878 41.59 14.32 10.08
CA ALA A 878 40.41 13.62 10.60
C ALA A 878 40.40 12.13 10.22
N VAL A 879 40.90 11.80 9.02
CA VAL A 879 41.08 10.41 8.59
C VAL A 879 42.22 9.74 9.35
N ASP A 880 43.37 10.41 9.53
CA ASP A 880 44.48 9.89 10.35
C ASP A 880 44.07 9.59 11.80
N ASP A 881 43.20 10.42 12.39
CA ASP A 881 42.66 10.21 13.73
C ASP A 881 41.72 8.98 13.79
N LYS A 882 40.91 8.74 12.76
CA LYS A 882 40.09 7.52 12.62
C LYS A 882 40.94 6.27 12.47
N ILE A 883 41.97 6.31 11.62
CA ILE A 883 42.91 5.19 11.45
C ILE A 883 43.60 4.88 12.78
N SER A 884 44.03 5.90 13.51
CA SER A 884 44.67 5.74 14.83
C SER A 884 43.72 5.14 15.88
N ALA A 885 42.41 5.35 15.75
CA ALA A 885 41.40 4.85 16.68
C ALA A 885 41.09 3.35 16.51
N ILE A 886 41.49 2.72 15.39
CA ILE A 886 41.29 1.28 15.14
C ILE A 886 41.97 0.44 16.24
N GLY A 887 43.15 0.88 16.71
CA GLY A 887 43.87 0.21 17.79
C GLY A 887 44.36 -1.20 17.43
N GLU A 888 44.21 -2.15 18.35
CA GLU A 888 44.54 -3.57 18.11
C GLU A 888 43.43 -4.23 17.29
N VAL A 889 43.80 -4.84 16.16
CA VAL A 889 42.83 -5.42 15.22
C VAL A 889 42.32 -6.76 15.76
N THR A 890 41.00 -6.83 15.93
CA THR A 890 40.24 -8.01 16.33
C THR A 890 39.06 -8.21 15.38
N LEU A 891 38.26 -9.27 15.57
CA LEU A 891 37.04 -9.47 14.77
C LEU A 891 35.97 -8.38 14.99
N GLU A 892 36.03 -7.65 16.11
CA GLU A 892 35.14 -6.51 16.41
C GLU A 892 35.58 -5.22 15.71
N SER A 893 36.81 -5.18 15.16
CA SER A 893 37.37 -3.97 14.52
C SER A 893 36.80 -3.67 13.13
N LYS A 894 35.86 -4.49 12.62
CA LYS A 894 35.30 -4.39 11.26
C LYS A 894 34.79 -2.98 10.96
N ASP A 895 33.86 -2.50 11.77
CA ASP A 895 33.18 -1.22 11.56
C ASP A 895 34.17 -0.05 11.62
N ALA A 896 35.13 -0.10 12.55
CA ALA A 896 36.15 0.93 12.68
C ALA A 896 37.10 1.00 11.46
N ILE A 897 37.43 -0.15 10.86
CA ILE A 897 38.25 -0.23 9.65
C ILE A 897 37.46 0.27 8.42
N GLU A 898 36.21 -0.16 8.26
CA GLU A 898 35.32 0.27 7.18
C GLU A 898 35.00 1.78 7.24
N ASP A 899 34.78 2.31 8.44
CA ASP A 899 34.59 3.74 8.68
C ASP A 899 35.82 4.56 8.30
N ALA A 900 37.02 4.07 8.63
CA ALA A 900 38.27 4.73 8.29
C ALA A 900 38.53 4.70 6.77
N ARG A 901 38.24 3.57 6.10
CA ARG A 901 38.34 3.44 4.63
C ARG A 901 37.34 4.33 3.90
N THR A 902 36.08 4.34 4.34
CA THR A 902 35.03 5.20 3.76
C THR A 902 35.39 6.67 3.89
N ALA A 903 35.89 7.08 5.07
CA ALA A 903 36.34 8.46 5.29
C ALA A 903 37.56 8.82 4.42
N TYR A 904 38.50 7.89 4.21
CA TYR A 904 39.63 8.07 3.30
C TYR A 904 39.17 8.21 1.83
N ASP A 905 38.27 7.35 1.37
CA ASP A 905 37.83 7.31 -0.03
C ASP A 905 37.04 8.56 -0.44
N ALA A 906 36.35 9.19 0.53
CA ALA A 906 35.62 10.44 0.35
C ALA A 906 36.51 11.70 0.18
N LEU A 907 37.82 11.62 0.49
CA LEU A 907 38.76 12.73 0.32
C LEU A 907 39.09 12.98 -1.16
N THR A 908 39.41 14.23 -1.50
CA THR A 908 39.97 14.59 -2.82
C THR A 908 41.39 14.05 -2.98
N ASP A 909 41.91 13.96 -4.21
CA ASP A 909 43.27 13.47 -4.46
C ASP A 909 44.35 14.29 -3.73
N ASP A 910 44.17 15.62 -3.66
CA ASP A 910 45.06 16.53 -2.93
C ASP A 910 45.01 16.28 -1.41
N GLN A 911 43.83 15.99 -0.86
CA GLN A 911 43.64 15.65 0.56
C GLN A 911 44.16 14.25 0.90
N LYS A 912 43.96 13.27 0.01
CA LYS A 912 44.48 11.90 0.16
C LYS A 912 45.99 11.88 0.23
N ALA A 913 46.67 12.76 -0.50
CA ALA A 913 48.13 12.91 -0.45
C ALA A 913 48.64 13.42 0.91
N LEU A 914 47.78 14.02 1.73
CA LEU A 914 48.10 14.54 3.07
C LEU A 914 47.82 13.53 4.19
N VAL A 915 47.13 12.41 3.92
CA VAL A 915 46.88 11.35 4.91
C VAL A 915 48.18 10.58 5.18
N THR A 916 48.63 10.54 6.43
CA THR A 916 49.95 10.00 6.78
C THR A 916 49.92 8.54 7.24
N ASN A 917 48.78 8.06 7.75
CA ASN A 917 48.63 6.73 8.35
C ASN A 917 47.92 5.70 7.45
N LEU A 918 47.75 5.97 6.15
CA LEU A 918 47.09 5.03 5.23
C LEU A 918 47.70 3.61 5.27
N ALA A 919 49.02 3.51 5.39
CA ALA A 919 49.71 2.22 5.47
C ALA A 919 49.34 1.41 6.73
N ASP A 920 48.84 2.06 7.78
CA ASP A 920 48.37 1.40 9.00
C ASP A 920 46.90 0.94 8.86
N LEU A 921 46.08 1.66 8.10
CA LEU A 921 44.76 1.18 7.67
C LEU A 921 44.87 -0.07 6.79
N GLU A 922 45.76 -0.05 5.79
CA GLU A 922 45.99 -1.20 4.90
C GLU A 922 46.48 -2.44 5.68
N LYS A 923 47.37 -2.25 6.66
CA LYS A 923 47.78 -3.34 7.56
C LYS A 923 46.63 -3.82 8.44
N ALA A 924 45.75 -2.92 8.88
CA ALA A 924 44.61 -3.29 9.70
C ALA A 924 43.60 -4.12 8.92
N GLU A 925 43.34 -3.75 7.66
CA GLU A 925 42.52 -4.51 6.72
C GLU A 925 43.11 -5.90 6.45
N GLU A 926 44.43 -5.99 6.20
CA GLU A 926 45.12 -7.27 6.01
C GLU A 926 45.05 -8.15 7.27
N ALA A 927 45.30 -7.58 8.45
CA ALA A 927 45.23 -8.30 9.72
C ALA A 927 43.81 -8.78 10.04
N TYR A 928 42.80 -7.96 9.78
CA TYR A 928 41.39 -8.33 9.93
C TYR A 928 41.02 -9.46 8.97
N GLY A 929 41.42 -9.37 7.70
CA GLY A 929 41.19 -10.41 6.70
C GLY A 929 41.76 -11.77 7.12
N VAL A 930 42.95 -11.80 7.74
CA VAL A 930 43.53 -13.03 8.28
C VAL A 930 42.71 -13.61 9.44
N LEU A 931 42.27 -12.77 10.38
CA LEU A 931 41.44 -13.20 11.51
C LEU A 931 40.07 -13.70 11.04
N ALA A 932 39.42 -12.97 10.15
CA ALA A 932 38.12 -13.29 9.61
C ALA A 932 38.17 -14.58 8.78
N LEU A 933 39.24 -14.81 8.03
CA LEU A 933 39.45 -16.07 7.32
C LEU A 933 39.66 -17.25 8.28
N ALA A 934 40.45 -17.07 9.34
CA ALA A 934 40.67 -18.12 10.33
C ALA A 934 39.36 -18.50 11.05
N GLN A 935 38.54 -17.51 11.41
CA GLN A 935 37.22 -17.75 12.01
C GLN A 935 36.27 -18.47 11.03
N ALA A 936 36.19 -17.99 9.79
CA ALA A 936 35.35 -18.61 8.76
C ALA A 936 35.69 -20.09 8.52
N LYS A 937 36.98 -20.45 8.58
CA LYS A 937 37.42 -21.85 8.49
C LYS A 937 36.90 -22.70 9.65
N GLU A 938 37.01 -22.21 10.88
CA GLU A 938 36.54 -22.94 12.06
C GLU A 938 35.02 -23.09 12.06
N ASP A 939 34.29 -22.04 11.70
CA ASP A 939 32.83 -22.07 11.59
C ASP A 939 32.37 -23.05 10.52
N ALA A 940 33.00 -23.02 9.33
CA ALA A 940 32.68 -23.94 8.23
C ALA A 940 32.95 -25.41 8.60
N LYS A 941 34.04 -25.70 9.33
CA LYS A 941 34.32 -27.07 9.82
C LYS A 941 33.28 -27.54 10.83
N ALA A 942 32.90 -26.68 11.77
CA ALA A 942 31.86 -26.99 12.75
C ALA A 942 30.50 -27.21 12.06
N GLU A 943 30.21 -26.42 11.02
CA GLU A 943 28.98 -26.52 10.26
C GLU A 943 28.88 -27.87 9.52
N ILE A 944 29.92 -28.29 8.79
CA ILE A 944 29.89 -29.58 8.07
C ILE A 944 29.89 -30.78 9.02
N GLU A 945 30.54 -30.68 10.19
CA GLU A 945 30.52 -31.76 11.20
C GLU A 945 29.12 -32.00 11.77
N ASN A 946 28.32 -30.94 11.87
CA ASN A 946 26.97 -30.99 12.45
C ASN A 946 25.86 -30.96 11.39
N TYR A 947 26.20 -31.03 10.09
CA TYR A 947 25.24 -30.86 9.00
C TYR A 947 24.24 -32.00 8.86
N LYS A 948 24.66 -33.24 9.18
CA LYS A 948 23.81 -34.44 9.14
C LYS A 948 23.87 -35.18 10.47
N ASP A 949 22.73 -35.65 10.95
CA ASP A 949 22.67 -36.52 12.12
C ASP A 949 23.16 -37.92 11.74
N MET A 950 24.27 -38.36 12.33
CA MET A 950 24.84 -39.68 12.05
C MET A 950 23.92 -40.83 12.47
N GLU A 951 22.98 -40.62 13.40
CA GLU A 951 22.04 -41.66 13.84
C GLU A 951 21.02 -42.04 12.75
N ASP A 952 20.76 -41.16 11.79
CA ASP A 952 19.86 -41.42 10.66
C ASP A 952 20.45 -42.37 9.59
N TYR A 953 21.73 -42.71 9.71
CA TYR A 953 22.47 -43.46 8.70
C TYR A 953 22.94 -44.82 9.20
N ARG A 954 22.93 -45.83 8.31
CA ARG A 954 23.55 -47.13 8.60
C ARG A 954 25.06 -46.99 8.68
N GLN A 955 25.71 -47.95 9.32
CA GLN A 955 27.15 -47.94 9.58
C GLN A 955 28.04 -47.70 8.33
N ALA A 956 27.65 -48.21 7.16
CA ALA A 956 28.40 -47.99 5.92
C ALA A 956 28.32 -46.54 5.43
N GLN A 957 27.14 -45.91 5.55
CA GLN A 957 26.89 -44.51 5.15
C GLN A 957 27.48 -43.53 6.17
N GLN A 958 27.52 -43.86 7.45
CA GLN A 958 28.24 -43.08 8.46
C GLN A 958 29.74 -42.97 8.13
N GLU A 959 30.36 -44.07 7.68
CA GLU A 959 31.78 -44.04 7.27
C GLU A 959 31.99 -43.25 5.97
N GLU A 960 31.03 -43.25 5.06
CA GLU A 960 31.02 -42.41 3.85
C GLU A 960 30.94 -40.91 4.21
N LEU A 961 30.02 -40.52 5.09
CA LEU A 961 29.88 -39.14 5.57
C LEU A 961 31.14 -38.66 6.31
N LYS A 962 31.75 -39.51 7.16
CA LYS A 962 33.01 -39.16 7.85
C LYS A 962 34.16 -38.91 6.88
N GLU A 963 34.25 -39.67 5.79
CA GLU A 963 35.29 -39.45 4.79
C GLU A 963 35.03 -38.16 3.99
N ILE A 964 33.77 -37.85 3.66
CA ILE A 964 33.38 -36.58 3.03
C ILE A 964 33.75 -35.38 3.92
N ILE A 965 33.41 -35.43 5.21
CA ILE A 965 33.74 -34.37 6.18
C ILE A 965 35.26 -34.19 6.25
N LYS A 966 36.01 -35.28 6.38
CA LYS A 966 37.48 -35.24 6.45
C LYS A 966 38.12 -34.65 5.19
N GLU A 967 37.63 -35.00 4.00
CA GLU A 967 38.09 -34.40 2.74
C GLU A 967 37.78 -32.90 2.69
N ALA A 968 36.57 -32.51 3.08
CA ALA A 968 36.15 -31.11 3.11
C ALA A 968 36.96 -30.26 4.10
N GLN A 969 37.24 -30.79 5.30
CA GLN A 969 38.09 -30.12 6.29
C GLN A 969 39.49 -29.84 5.75
N ALA A 970 40.08 -30.78 4.99
CA ALA A 970 41.38 -30.57 4.36
C ALA A 970 41.34 -29.46 3.29
N VAL A 971 40.26 -29.37 2.51
CA VAL A 971 40.08 -28.29 1.52
C VAL A 971 39.86 -26.93 2.21
N ILE A 972 39.06 -26.89 3.28
CA ILE A 972 38.83 -25.69 4.09
C ILE A 972 40.15 -25.20 4.73
N ASP A 973 40.98 -26.11 5.22
CA ASP A 973 42.30 -25.78 5.76
C ASP A 973 43.22 -25.11 4.72
N GLU A 974 43.16 -25.56 3.46
CA GLU A 974 43.97 -25.03 2.36
C GLU A 974 43.40 -23.76 1.70
N ALA A 975 42.14 -23.41 1.96
CA ALA A 975 41.48 -22.24 1.38
C ALA A 975 42.21 -20.92 1.72
N LYS A 976 42.30 -20.00 0.76
CA LYS A 976 43.09 -18.77 0.90
C LYS A 976 42.26 -17.52 1.16
N ASP A 977 40.96 -17.63 1.00
CA ASP A 977 39.97 -16.57 1.18
C ASP A 977 38.66 -17.21 1.66
N GLN A 978 37.73 -16.36 2.13
CA GLN A 978 36.48 -16.80 2.72
C GLN A 978 35.53 -17.43 1.68
N ASP A 979 35.59 -16.97 0.44
CA ASP A 979 34.79 -17.53 -0.66
C ASP A 979 35.16 -18.99 -0.94
N ALA A 980 36.46 -19.30 -0.96
CA ALA A 980 36.95 -20.67 -1.11
C ALA A 980 36.56 -21.57 0.08
N VAL A 981 36.50 -21.02 1.30
CA VAL A 981 35.99 -21.74 2.48
C VAL A 981 34.51 -22.05 2.33
N ALA A 982 33.70 -21.05 1.96
CA ALA A 982 32.27 -21.20 1.75
C ALA A 982 31.97 -22.21 0.63
N GLN A 983 32.70 -22.14 -0.49
CA GLN A 983 32.56 -23.09 -1.59
C GLN A 983 32.92 -24.52 -1.16
N ALA A 984 34.00 -24.70 -0.39
CA ALA A 984 34.40 -26.01 0.10
C ALA A 984 33.34 -26.63 1.04
N ALA A 985 32.71 -25.83 1.90
CA ALA A 985 31.62 -26.27 2.75
C ALA A 985 30.35 -26.62 1.94
N ALA A 986 30.00 -25.80 0.94
CA ALA A 986 28.86 -26.07 0.05
C ALA A 986 29.06 -27.36 -0.76
N ASP A 987 30.24 -27.57 -1.34
CA ASP A 987 30.59 -28.78 -2.07
C ASP A 987 30.51 -30.04 -1.17
N ALA A 988 30.90 -29.91 0.10
CA ALA A 988 30.81 -30.98 1.08
C ALA A 988 29.36 -31.34 1.39
N LYS A 989 28.51 -30.34 1.70
CA LYS A 989 27.08 -30.52 1.96
C LYS A 989 26.37 -31.20 0.79
N ALA A 990 26.63 -30.74 -0.43
CA ALA A 990 26.05 -31.34 -1.64
C ALA A 990 26.44 -32.81 -1.84
N LYS A 991 27.66 -33.22 -1.43
CA LYS A 991 28.07 -34.64 -1.42
C LYS A 991 27.38 -35.40 -0.29
N MET A 992 27.26 -34.81 0.90
CA MET A 992 26.58 -35.43 2.05
C MET A 992 25.08 -35.66 1.79
N ASP A 993 24.42 -34.77 1.05
CA ASP A 993 23.01 -34.89 0.64
C ASP A 993 22.75 -36.06 -0.31
N GLN A 994 23.77 -36.55 -1.01
CA GLN A 994 23.66 -37.72 -1.90
C GLN A 994 23.72 -39.04 -1.16
N VAL A 995 24.13 -39.04 0.11
CA VAL A 995 24.21 -40.25 0.94
C VAL A 995 22.80 -40.59 1.44
N LYS A 996 22.32 -41.80 1.14
CA LYS A 996 20.98 -42.25 1.54
C LYS A 996 20.91 -42.56 3.05
N THR A 997 19.82 -42.17 3.69
CA THR A 997 19.55 -42.51 5.10
C THR A 997 19.15 -43.97 5.28
N ASP A 998 19.12 -44.46 6.52
CA ASP A 998 18.60 -45.80 6.85
C ASP A 998 17.14 -45.95 6.42
N ALA A 999 16.32 -44.93 6.66
CA ALA A 999 14.92 -44.91 6.23
C ALA A 999 14.78 -45.05 4.71
N GLN A 1000 15.55 -44.29 3.92
CA GLN A 1000 15.52 -44.36 2.46
C GLN A 1000 16.04 -45.71 1.92
N LEU A 1001 17.05 -46.30 2.57
CA LEU A 1001 17.53 -47.64 2.22
C LEU A 1001 16.51 -48.72 2.56
N ALA A 1002 15.82 -48.60 3.69
CA ALA A 1002 14.75 -49.52 4.09
C ALA A 1002 13.55 -49.43 3.13
N GLU A 1003 13.18 -48.23 2.68
CA GLU A 1003 12.15 -48.02 1.67
C GLU A 1003 12.52 -48.65 0.33
N ASP A 1004 13.78 -48.49 -0.11
CA ASP A 1004 14.30 -49.12 -1.32
C ASP A 1004 14.28 -50.66 -1.25
N GLU A 1005 14.55 -51.23 -0.06
CA GLU A 1005 14.50 -52.67 0.22
C GLU A 1005 13.07 -53.21 0.23
N ILE A 1006 12.12 -52.49 0.85
CA ILE A 1006 10.70 -52.81 0.85
C ILE A 1006 10.15 -52.77 -0.57
N ALA A 1007 10.41 -51.69 -1.31
CA ALA A 1007 9.98 -51.55 -2.69
C ALA A 1007 10.55 -52.66 -3.59
N ALA A 1008 11.79 -53.11 -3.37
CA ALA A 1008 12.37 -54.24 -4.09
C ALA A 1008 11.68 -55.58 -3.76
N ALA A 1009 11.30 -55.79 -2.49
CA ALA A 1009 10.59 -57.00 -2.05
C ALA A 1009 9.16 -57.06 -2.61
N GLU A 1010 8.43 -55.94 -2.59
CA GLU A 1010 7.07 -55.82 -3.15
C GLU A 1010 7.08 -55.99 -4.67
N ALA A 1011 8.01 -55.33 -5.36
CA ALA A 1011 8.21 -55.51 -6.80
C ALA A 1011 8.50 -56.97 -7.14
N LYS A 1012 9.33 -57.66 -6.34
CA LYS A 1012 9.60 -59.08 -6.52
C LYS A 1012 8.36 -59.95 -6.37
N ALA A 1013 7.51 -59.68 -5.38
CA ALA A 1013 6.26 -60.43 -5.18
C ALA A 1013 5.30 -60.28 -6.37
N VAL A 1014 5.24 -59.09 -6.97
CA VAL A 1014 4.47 -58.83 -8.20
C VAL A 1014 5.10 -59.50 -9.42
N MET A 1015 6.42 -59.42 -9.58
CA MET A 1015 7.14 -60.10 -10.66
C MET A 1015 6.89 -61.63 -10.63
N ASP A 1016 6.93 -62.24 -9.45
CA ASP A 1016 6.66 -63.67 -9.27
C ASP A 1016 5.19 -64.03 -9.63
N LYS A 1017 4.21 -63.15 -9.35
CA LYS A 1017 2.80 -63.31 -9.78
C LYS A 1017 2.64 -63.21 -11.30
N ILE A 1018 3.32 -62.25 -11.92
CA ILE A 1018 3.31 -62.07 -13.39
C ILE A 1018 3.91 -63.30 -14.09
N ASP A 1019 5.03 -63.83 -13.57
CA ASP A 1019 5.64 -65.04 -14.12
C ASP A 1019 4.78 -66.30 -13.89
N GLY A 1020 3.90 -66.28 -12.88
CA GLY A 1020 2.96 -67.36 -12.55
C GLY A 1020 1.77 -67.52 -13.50
N ILE A 1021 1.48 -66.56 -14.39
CA ILE A 1021 0.33 -66.60 -15.33
C ILE A 1021 0.43 -67.77 -16.33
N GLY A 1022 1.65 -68.23 -16.65
CA GLY A 1022 1.85 -69.40 -17.52
C GLY A 1022 1.30 -69.23 -18.94
N GLU A 1023 0.75 -70.30 -19.53
CA GLU A 1023 0.12 -70.25 -20.85
C GLU A 1023 -1.28 -69.62 -20.76
N VAL A 1024 -1.43 -68.44 -21.37
CA VAL A 1024 -2.70 -67.70 -21.37
C VAL A 1024 -3.78 -68.48 -22.13
N THR A 1025 -4.82 -68.90 -21.40
CA THR A 1025 -6.05 -69.52 -21.91
C THR A 1025 -7.28 -68.76 -21.39
N LEU A 1026 -8.49 -69.14 -21.83
CA LEU A 1026 -9.73 -68.55 -21.30
C LEU A 1026 -9.93 -68.75 -19.78
N LYS A 1027 -9.18 -69.68 -19.16
CA LYS A 1027 -9.19 -69.92 -17.70
C LYS A 1027 -8.23 -69.01 -16.91
N SER A 1028 -7.29 -68.33 -17.58
CA SER A 1028 -6.25 -67.51 -16.93
C SER A 1028 -6.73 -66.15 -16.39
N LYS A 1029 -8.03 -65.84 -16.48
CA LYS A 1029 -8.62 -64.54 -16.09
C LYS A 1029 -8.24 -64.14 -14.67
N THR A 1030 -8.37 -65.09 -13.74
CA THR A 1030 -8.15 -64.85 -12.31
C THR A 1030 -6.69 -64.54 -12.01
N GLU A 1031 -5.76 -65.25 -12.65
CA GLU A 1031 -4.32 -65.07 -12.45
C GLU A 1031 -3.84 -63.74 -13.04
N ILE A 1032 -4.33 -63.37 -14.23
CA ILE A 1032 -4.03 -62.08 -14.87
C ILE A 1032 -4.56 -60.93 -14.01
N ASN A 1033 -5.82 -60.98 -13.57
CA ASN A 1033 -6.40 -59.92 -12.73
C ASN A 1033 -5.70 -59.80 -11.38
N ALA A 1034 -5.32 -60.93 -10.77
CA ALA A 1034 -4.57 -60.91 -9.51
C ALA A 1034 -3.17 -60.29 -9.66
N ALA A 1035 -2.51 -60.48 -10.81
CA ALA A 1035 -1.23 -59.84 -11.12
C ALA A 1035 -1.40 -58.33 -11.39
N ARG A 1036 -2.46 -57.93 -12.11
CA ARG A 1036 -2.82 -56.53 -12.36
C ARG A 1036 -3.10 -55.76 -11.08
N ILE A 1037 -4.00 -56.27 -10.24
CA ILE A 1037 -4.34 -55.64 -8.96
C ILE A 1037 -3.11 -55.50 -8.07
N ALA A 1038 -2.26 -56.54 -8.02
CA ALA A 1038 -1.03 -56.50 -7.23
C ALA A 1038 -0.02 -55.47 -7.78
N TYR A 1039 0.07 -55.29 -9.10
CA TYR A 1039 0.92 -54.27 -9.72
C TYR A 1039 0.39 -52.85 -9.50
N ASP A 1040 -0.91 -52.63 -9.67
CA ASP A 1040 -1.51 -51.31 -9.55
C ASP A 1040 -1.42 -50.78 -8.11
N GLY A 1041 -1.47 -51.67 -7.11
CA GLY A 1041 -1.29 -51.37 -5.70
C GLY A 1041 0.15 -51.11 -5.23
N LEU A 1042 1.16 -51.18 -6.11
CA LEU A 1042 2.55 -50.83 -5.78
C LEU A 1042 2.77 -49.31 -5.75
N SER A 1043 3.70 -48.86 -4.90
CA SER A 1043 4.26 -47.49 -4.96
C SER A 1043 5.03 -47.26 -6.26
N ASP A 1044 5.26 -46.00 -6.65
CA ASP A 1044 5.98 -45.67 -7.88
C ASP A 1044 7.44 -46.19 -7.86
N LEU A 1045 8.09 -46.14 -6.69
CA LEU A 1045 9.41 -46.72 -6.48
C LEU A 1045 9.39 -48.24 -6.69
N ALA A 1046 8.39 -48.96 -6.14
CA ALA A 1046 8.25 -50.40 -6.35
C ALA A 1046 7.89 -50.74 -7.80
N LYS A 1047 7.01 -49.97 -8.46
CA LYS A 1047 6.66 -50.13 -9.88
C LYS A 1047 7.89 -50.01 -10.78
N SER A 1048 8.78 -49.05 -10.52
CA SER A 1048 10.02 -48.86 -11.28
C SER A 1048 10.95 -50.09 -11.25
N LYS A 1049 10.82 -50.93 -10.21
CA LYS A 1049 11.63 -52.14 -10.01
C LYS A 1049 10.98 -53.40 -10.61
N VAL A 1050 9.73 -53.34 -11.11
CA VAL A 1050 9.05 -54.47 -11.77
C VAL A 1050 9.54 -54.60 -13.21
N THR A 1051 10.47 -55.53 -13.44
CA THR A 1051 11.15 -55.68 -14.74
C THR A 1051 10.40 -56.51 -15.77
N ASN A 1052 9.36 -57.27 -15.39
CA ASN A 1052 8.60 -58.15 -16.28
C ASN A 1052 7.18 -57.65 -16.59
N TYR A 1053 6.88 -56.38 -16.35
CA TYR A 1053 5.55 -55.77 -16.58
C TYR A 1053 5.01 -55.99 -18.00
N GLU A 1054 5.88 -55.98 -19.01
CA GLU A 1054 5.50 -56.27 -20.40
C GLU A 1054 4.85 -57.66 -20.59
N LYS A 1055 5.17 -58.64 -19.73
CA LYS A 1055 4.53 -59.96 -19.77
C LYS A 1055 3.07 -59.90 -19.31
N LEU A 1056 2.75 -59.05 -18.32
CA LEU A 1056 1.38 -58.85 -17.84
C LEU A 1056 0.52 -58.23 -18.93
N THR A 1057 1.00 -57.16 -19.57
CA THR A 1057 0.27 -56.48 -20.65
C THR A 1057 0.12 -57.37 -21.90
N ALA A 1058 1.14 -58.17 -22.21
CA ALA A 1058 1.06 -59.19 -23.27
C ALA A 1058 0.04 -60.29 -22.92
N ALA A 1059 -0.03 -60.71 -21.65
CA ALA A 1059 -1.00 -61.70 -21.20
C ALA A 1059 -2.43 -61.17 -21.25
N GLU A 1060 -2.67 -59.93 -20.82
CA GLU A 1060 -3.95 -59.23 -20.93
C GLU A 1060 -4.40 -59.12 -22.38
N SER A 1061 -3.50 -58.69 -23.27
CA SER A 1061 -3.77 -58.56 -24.71
C SER A 1061 -4.11 -59.92 -25.35
N LYS A 1062 -3.38 -60.97 -24.99
CA LYS A 1062 -3.62 -62.33 -25.48
C LYS A 1062 -4.94 -62.89 -24.93
N TYR A 1063 -5.26 -62.64 -23.67
CA TYR A 1063 -6.54 -63.04 -23.07
C TYR A 1063 -7.71 -62.34 -23.77
N ALA A 1064 -7.62 -61.03 -24.00
CA ALA A 1064 -8.63 -60.26 -24.72
C ALA A 1064 -8.85 -60.79 -26.16
N ALA A 1065 -7.78 -61.18 -26.87
CA ALA A 1065 -7.89 -61.80 -28.19
C ALA A 1065 -8.64 -63.15 -28.14
N LEU A 1066 -8.35 -64.01 -27.14
CA LEU A 1066 -9.06 -65.27 -26.95
C LEU A 1066 -10.56 -65.05 -26.65
N VAL A 1067 -10.89 -64.05 -25.84
CA VAL A 1067 -12.29 -63.67 -25.55
C VAL A 1067 -13.01 -63.17 -26.82
N LYS A 1068 -12.30 -62.50 -27.73
CA LYS A 1068 -12.86 -62.04 -29.01
C LYS A 1068 -13.20 -63.19 -29.94
N GLU A 1069 -12.38 -64.25 -29.97
CA GLU A 1069 -12.58 -65.45 -30.79
C GLU A 1069 -13.59 -66.44 -30.18
N GLN A 1070 -13.86 -66.34 -28.87
CA GLN A 1070 -14.84 -67.16 -28.17
C GLN A 1070 -16.25 -66.95 -28.73
N LYS A 1071 -16.89 -68.02 -29.19
CA LYS A 1071 -18.28 -68.00 -29.65
C LYS A 1071 -19.24 -68.11 -28.46
N PRO A 1072 -20.39 -67.43 -28.48
CA PRO A 1072 -21.42 -67.65 -27.46
C PRO A 1072 -21.95 -69.08 -27.57
N GLU A 1073 -22.14 -69.72 -26.41
CA GLU A 1073 -22.75 -71.03 -26.27
C GLU A 1073 -24.05 -70.90 -25.48
N THR A 1074 -25.05 -71.71 -25.81
CA THR A 1074 -26.29 -71.82 -25.05
C THR A 1074 -26.27 -73.11 -24.25
N VAL A 1075 -26.30 -72.99 -22.92
CA VAL A 1075 -26.41 -74.12 -22.00
C VAL A 1075 -27.81 -74.11 -21.39
N VAL A 1076 -28.49 -75.24 -21.45
CA VAL A 1076 -29.86 -75.42 -20.93
C VAL A 1076 -29.80 -76.36 -19.75
N ASP A 1077 -30.33 -75.93 -18.61
CA ASP A 1077 -30.63 -76.84 -17.52
C ASP A 1077 -31.87 -77.65 -17.87
N LYS A 1078 -31.74 -78.99 -17.84
CA LYS A 1078 -32.78 -79.89 -18.34
C LYS A 1078 -33.96 -80.05 -17.37
N GLU A 1079 -33.76 -79.74 -16.09
CA GLU A 1079 -34.78 -79.92 -15.06
C GLU A 1079 -35.68 -78.68 -14.96
N SER A 1080 -35.10 -77.49 -14.90
CA SER A 1080 -35.83 -76.21 -14.85
C SER A 1080 -36.25 -75.67 -16.23
N GLY A 1081 -35.56 -76.09 -17.29
CA GLY A 1081 -35.73 -75.50 -18.63
C GLY A 1081 -35.17 -74.08 -18.78
N ILE A 1082 -34.47 -73.57 -17.75
CA ILE A 1082 -33.78 -72.28 -17.80
C ILE A 1082 -32.48 -72.45 -18.59
N SER A 1083 -32.14 -71.46 -19.41
CA SER A 1083 -30.91 -71.49 -20.20
C SER A 1083 -30.13 -70.21 -20.14
N VAL A 1084 -28.81 -70.32 -20.23
CA VAL A 1084 -27.88 -69.21 -20.33
C VAL A 1084 -27.20 -69.25 -21.69
N GLU A 1085 -27.24 -68.13 -22.40
CA GLU A 1085 -26.51 -67.92 -23.66
C GLU A 1085 -25.44 -66.85 -23.47
N GLY A 1086 -24.19 -67.19 -23.78
CA GLY A 1086 -23.08 -66.24 -23.71
C GLY A 1086 -21.72 -66.89 -23.86
N LYS A 1087 -20.65 -66.10 -23.70
CA LYS A 1087 -19.27 -66.60 -23.85
C LYS A 1087 -18.80 -67.27 -22.56
N LEU A 1088 -19.20 -68.53 -22.38
CA LEU A 1088 -18.86 -69.33 -21.20
C LEU A 1088 -17.42 -69.83 -21.25
N ILE A 1089 -16.68 -69.64 -20.15
CA ILE A 1089 -15.34 -70.20 -19.99
C ILE A 1089 -15.45 -71.73 -20.13
N PRO A 1090 -14.51 -72.43 -20.81
CA PRO A 1090 -14.59 -73.88 -21.00
C PRO A 1090 -14.78 -74.64 -19.67
N ASP A 1091 -15.63 -75.67 -19.71
CA ASP A 1091 -16.07 -76.51 -18.57
C ASP A 1091 -17.03 -75.84 -17.57
N SER A 1092 -17.48 -74.61 -17.83
CA SER A 1092 -18.54 -73.97 -17.03
C SER A 1092 -19.84 -74.76 -17.13
N LYS A 1093 -20.43 -75.08 -15.98
CA LYS A 1093 -21.68 -75.83 -15.90
C LYS A 1093 -22.75 -74.95 -15.27
N LEU A 1094 -23.86 -74.73 -15.99
CA LEU A 1094 -25.02 -74.03 -15.45
C LEU A 1094 -25.66 -74.84 -14.32
N VAL A 1095 -25.85 -74.19 -13.19
CA VAL A 1095 -26.57 -74.72 -12.03
C VAL A 1095 -27.74 -73.79 -11.74
N ILE A 1096 -28.92 -74.39 -11.65
CA ILE A 1096 -30.17 -73.73 -11.31
C ILE A 1096 -30.69 -74.42 -10.05
N GLU A 1097 -30.84 -73.66 -8.98
CA GLU A 1097 -31.49 -74.13 -7.76
C GLU A 1097 -32.78 -73.32 -7.55
N GLU A 1098 -33.92 -74.00 -7.49
CA GLU A 1098 -35.20 -73.35 -7.21
C GLU A 1098 -35.25 -72.95 -5.72
N LEU A 1099 -35.46 -71.67 -5.48
CA LEU A 1099 -35.54 -71.09 -4.14
C LEU A 1099 -37.00 -71.02 -3.70
N LYS A 1100 -37.26 -71.22 -2.40
CA LYS A 1100 -38.55 -70.84 -1.84
C LYS A 1100 -38.58 -69.31 -1.70
N GLU A 1101 -39.74 -68.69 -1.82
CA GLU A 1101 -39.88 -67.24 -1.69
C GLU A 1101 -39.27 -66.68 -0.38
N ALA A 1102 -39.34 -67.45 0.71
CA ALA A 1102 -38.75 -67.09 2.00
C ALA A 1102 -37.22 -67.12 2.03
N ASP A 1103 -36.58 -67.83 1.09
CA ASP A 1103 -35.13 -68.01 1.02
C ASP A 1103 -34.45 -66.82 0.28
N ALA A 1104 -35.23 -65.92 -0.33
CA ALA A 1104 -34.78 -64.66 -0.93
C ALA A 1104 -35.66 -63.47 -0.48
N PRO A 1105 -35.65 -63.11 0.81
CA PRO A 1105 -36.59 -62.13 1.39
C PRO A 1105 -36.42 -60.72 0.82
N GLU A 1106 -35.22 -60.34 0.38
CA GLU A 1106 -34.93 -59.04 -0.24
C GLU A 1106 -35.63 -58.90 -1.60
N LEU A 1107 -35.62 -59.98 -2.40
CA LEU A 1107 -36.33 -60.04 -3.68
C LEU A 1107 -37.84 -60.06 -3.48
N LEU A 1108 -38.34 -60.82 -2.51
CA LEU A 1108 -39.77 -60.86 -2.19
C LEU A 1108 -40.28 -59.49 -1.76
N LYS A 1109 -39.52 -58.79 -0.90
CA LYS A 1109 -39.84 -57.43 -0.46
C LYS A 1109 -39.85 -56.44 -1.63
N ALA A 1110 -38.96 -56.63 -2.62
CA ALA A 1110 -38.90 -55.76 -3.80
C ALA A 1110 -40.15 -55.84 -4.70
N PHE A 1111 -41.06 -56.80 -4.46
CA PHE A 1111 -42.36 -56.88 -5.12
C PHE A 1111 -43.51 -56.29 -4.29
N GLU A 1112 -43.32 -55.91 -3.02
CA GLU A 1112 -44.39 -55.35 -2.17
C GLU A 1112 -44.96 -54.01 -2.71
N SER A 1113 -44.18 -53.31 -3.53
CA SER A 1113 -44.57 -52.06 -4.18
C SER A 1113 -45.11 -52.23 -5.61
N GLU A 1114 -45.26 -53.46 -6.10
CA GLU A 1114 -45.64 -53.78 -7.48
C GLU A 1114 -47.00 -54.51 -7.52
N ASP A 1115 -47.87 -54.17 -8.48
CA ASP A 1115 -49.14 -54.87 -8.68
C ASP A 1115 -48.88 -56.19 -9.43
N ILE A 1116 -48.75 -57.29 -8.68
CA ILE A 1116 -48.49 -58.63 -9.23
C ILE A 1116 -49.67 -59.59 -9.01
N ALA A 1117 -49.95 -60.41 -10.02
CA ALA A 1117 -51.00 -61.42 -10.00
C ALA A 1117 -50.55 -62.69 -9.28
N GLU A 1118 -49.32 -63.16 -9.54
CA GLU A 1118 -48.71 -64.32 -8.89
C GLU A 1118 -47.19 -64.32 -9.06
N ILE A 1119 -46.47 -64.94 -8.12
CA ILE A 1119 -45.04 -65.26 -8.27
C ILE A 1119 -44.93 -66.52 -9.13
N LEU A 1120 -44.11 -66.47 -10.17
CA LEU A 1120 -43.89 -67.56 -11.12
C LEU A 1120 -42.73 -68.48 -10.70
N GLY A 1121 -41.77 -67.96 -9.94
CA GLY A 1121 -40.68 -68.75 -9.39
C GLY A 1121 -39.51 -67.90 -8.89
N ALA A 1122 -38.66 -68.48 -8.07
CA ALA A 1122 -37.39 -67.90 -7.63
C ALA A 1122 -36.25 -68.91 -7.85
N TYR A 1123 -35.10 -68.44 -8.33
CA TYR A 1123 -34.01 -69.28 -8.76
C TYR A 1123 -32.66 -68.69 -8.37
N GLU A 1124 -31.81 -69.48 -7.72
CA GLU A 1124 -30.37 -69.22 -7.68
C GLU A 1124 -29.78 -69.70 -9.00
N VAL A 1125 -29.17 -68.78 -9.75
CA VAL A 1125 -28.52 -69.10 -11.02
C VAL A 1125 -27.02 -68.92 -10.81
N SER A 1126 -26.24 -69.96 -11.10
CA SER A 1126 -24.78 -69.91 -10.96
C SER A 1126 -24.08 -70.78 -12.00
N LEU A 1127 -22.75 -70.60 -12.12
CA LEU A 1127 -21.89 -71.44 -12.97
C LEU A 1127 -20.86 -72.16 -12.08
N GLU A 1128 -20.90 -73.49 -12.08
CA GLU A 1128 -19.87 -74.32 -11.44
C GLU A 1128 -18.67 -74.53 -12.38
N ASN A 1129 -17.48 -74.66 -11.79
CA ASN A 1129 -16.23 -75.03 -12.47
C ASN A 1129 -15.78 -74.11 -13.61
N GLY A 1130 -16.29 -72.87 -13.64
CA GLY A 1130 -15.91 -71.87 -14.64
C GLY A 1130 -16.56 -70.50 -14.37
N GLY A 1131 -16.90 -69.79 -15.44
CA GLY A 1131 -17.44 -68.43 -15.42
C GLY A 1131 -17.75 -67.96 -16.84
N PHE A 1132 -17.83 -66.66 -17.05
CA PHE A 1132 -18.18 -66.11 -18.36
C PHE A 1132 -17.43 -64.81 -18.67
N ASN A 1133 -17.47 -64.43 -19.94
CA ASN A 1133 -16.87 -63.20 -20.45
C ASN A 1133 -17.91 -62.31 -21.13
N GLY A 1134 -17.99 -61.04 -20.74
CA GLY A 1134 -19.05 -60.13 -21.19
C GLY A 1134 -20.38 -60.42 -20.48
N SER A 1135 -21.50 -60.04 -21.09
CA SER A 1135 -22.84 -60.28 -20.55
C SER A 1135 -23.38 -61.67 -20.90
N LEU A 1136 -24.31 -62.17 -20.08
CA LEU A 1136 -25.05 -63.41 -20.29
C LEU A 1136 -26.51 -63.11 -20.57
N LYS A 1137 -27.11 -63.81 -21.53
CA LYS A 1137 -28.54 -63.82 -21.75
C LYS A 1137 -29.17 -65.01 -21.03
N LEU A 1138 -29.88 -64.73 -19.94
CA LEU A 1138 -30.69 -65.71 -19.21
C LEU A 1138 -32.06 -65.83 -19.88
N ILE A 1139 -32.56 -67.04 -19.98
CA ILE A 1139 -33.87 -67.34 -20.57
C ILE A 1139 -34.62 -68.23 -19.57
N PHE A 1140 -35.67 -67.69 -18.98
CA PHE A 1140 -36.54 -68.39 -18.06
C PHE A 1140 -37.72 -69.01 -18.80
N THR A 1141 -38.05 -70.25 -18.46
CA THR A 1141 -39.27 -70.91 -18.96
C THR A 1141 -40.38 -70.66 -17.95
N VAL A 1142 -41.42 -69.94 -18.36
CA VAL A 1142 -42.52 -69.50 -17.48
C VAL A 1142 -43.86 -70.15 -17.83
N GLY A 1143 -44.02 -70.72 -19.02
CA GLY A 1143 -45.23 -71.45 -19.46
C GLY A 1143 -45.95 -70.81 -20.65
N ASP A 1144 -46.43 -71.64 -21.59
CA ASP A 1144 -47.08 -71.21 -22.83
C ASP A 1144 -48.42 -70.47 -22.58
N GLU A 1145 -49.06 -70.77 -21.46
CA GLU A 1145 -50.30 -70.16 -20.99
C GLU A 1145 -50.16 -68.66 -20.72
N TYR A 1146 -48.94 -68.16 -20.47
CA TYR A 1146 -48.67 -66.75 -20.19
C TYR A 1146 -48.23 -65.97 -21.42
N ASN A 1147 -48.18 -66.58 -22.61
CA ASN A 1147 -47.78 -65.90 -23.84
C ASN A 1147 -48.55 -64.59 -24.06
N GLY A 1148 -47.81 -63.49 -24.29
CA GLY A 1148 -48.36 -62.14 -24.43
C GLY A 1148 -48.59 -61.38 -23.12
N ARG A 1149 -48.37 -62.00 -21.95
CA ARG A 1149 -48.41 -61.32 -20.64
C ARG A 1149 -47.03 -60.77 -20.24
N LYS A 1150 -47.04 -59.77 -19.36
CA LYS A 1150 -45.82 -59.18 -18.77
C LYS A 1150 -45.37 -59.96 -17.53
N VAL A 1151 -44.08 -60.23 -17.45
CA VAL A 1151 -43.40 -60.81 -16.29
C VAL A 1151 -42.35 -59.81 -15.81
N ILE A 1152 -42.36 -59.51 -14.53
CA ILE A 1152 -41.36 -58.70 -13.84
C ILE A 1152 -40.34 -59.65 -13.23
N ILE A 1153 -39.06 -59.41 -13.48
CA ILE A 1153 -37.93 -60.20 -12.99
C ILE A 1153 -37.10 -59.29 -12.09
N LYS A 1154 -36.87 -59.69 -10.84
CA LYS A 1154 -35.97 -59.02 -9.90
C LYS A 1154 -34.70 -59.85 -9.75
N HIS A 1155 -33.54 -59.21 -9.74
CA HIS A 1155 -32.24 -59.84 -9.64
C HIS A 1155 -31.44 -59.18 -8.52
N LEU A 1156 -30.98 -59.97 -7.55
CA LEU A 1156 -30.17 -59.48 -6.43
C LEU A 1156 -28.70 -59.60 -6.83
N THR A 1157 -28.01 -58.50 -7.10
CA THR A 1157 -26.62 -58.48 -7.55
C THR A 1157 -25.64 -58.72 -6.40
N GLY A 1158 -24.39 -59.08 -6.72
CA GLY A 1158 -23.37 -59.40 -5.72
C GLY A 1158 -22.89 -58.24 -4.82
N ASP A 1159 -23.25 -57.00 -5.15
CA ASP A 1159 -23.02 -55.81 -4.32
C ASP A 1159 -24.22 -55.47 -3.41
N GLY A 1160 -25.29 -56.28 -3.47
CA GLY A 1160 -26.50 -56.12 -2.65
C GLY A 1160 -27.58 -55.21 -3.26
N SER A 1161 -27.41 -54.74 -4.50
CA SER A 1161 -28.45 -53.98 -5.20
C SER A 1161 -29.47 -54.90 -5.91
N ILE A 1162 -30.65 -54.37 -6.27
CA ILE A 1162 -31.71 -55.13 -6.95
C ILE A 1162 -32.00 -54.53 -8.32
N ASP A 1163 -31.64 -55.26 -9.38
CA ASP A 1163 -32.03 -54.93 -10.74
C ASP A 1163 -33.46 -55.40 -11.02
N THR A 1164 -34.23 -54.60 -11.76
CA THR A 1164 -35.60 -54.94 -12.19
C THR A 1164 -35.70 -54.96 -13.70
N TYR A 1165 -36.23 -56.05 -14.25
CA TYR A 1165 -36.48 -56.24 -15.67
C TYR A 1165 -37.97 -56.53 -15.89
N THR A 1166 -38.54 -56.08 -17.01
CA THR A 1166 -39.93 -56.40 -17.38
C THR A 1166 -39.97 -56.89 -18.81
N GLU A 1167 -40.43 -58.12 -18.99
CA GLU A 1167 -40.42 -58.81 -20.29
C GLU A 1167 -41.79 -59.37 -20.65
N ILE A 1168 -42.05 -59.53 -21.95
CA ILE A 1168 -43.29 -60.14 -22.44
C ILE A 1168 -43.02 -61.61 -22.76
N VAL A 1169 -43.84 -62.51 -22.24
CA VAL A 1169 -43.72 -63.94 -22.50
C VAL A 1169 -43.92 -64.24 -23.99
N LYS A 1170 -42.95 -64.89 -24.62
CA LYS A 1170 -42.98 -65.37 -26.01
C LYS A 1170 -42.53 -66.83 -26.06
N ASP A 1171 -43.33 -67.68 -26.71
CA ASP A 1171 -43.13 -69.13 -26.78
C ASP A 1171 -42.87 -69.76 -25.39
N GLY A 1172 -43.61 -69.28 -24.39
CA GLY A 1172 -43.56 -69.75 -23.00
C GLY A 1172 -42.32 -69.31 -22.22
N LYS A 1173 -41.56 -68.34 -22.74
CA LYS A 1173 -40.27 -67.91 -22.18
C LYS A 1173 -40.14 -66.39 -22.05
N VAL A 1174 -39.28 -65.96 -21.12
CA VAL A 1174 -38.79 -64.58 -20.99
C VAL A 1174 -37.28 -64.59 -20.93
N SER A 1175 -36.62 -63.55 -21.44
CA SER A 1175 -35.16 -63.49 -21.44
C SER A 1175 -34.63 -62.14 -20.99
N VAL A 1176 -33.58 -62.15 -20.18
CA VAL A 1176 -32.90 -60.97 -19.64
C VAL A 1176 -31.41 -61.06 -19.93
N THR A 1177 -30.76 -59.93 -20.18
CA THR A 1177 -29.30 -59.86 -20.30
C THR A 1177 -28.72 -59.30 -19.02
N VAL A 1178 -27.75 -59.99 -18.43
CA VAL A 1178 -27.16 -59.68 -17.12
C VAL A 1178 -25.65 -59.79 -17.16
N ASP A 1179 -24.98 -59.04 -16.29
CA ASP A 1179 -23.52 -59.04 -16.14
C ASP A 1179 -23.04 -59.82 -14.91
N SER A 1180 -23.98 -60.35 -14.13
CA SER A 1180 -23.74 -61.22 -12.96
C SER A 1180 -24.83 -62.28 -12.85
N LEU A 1181 -24.52 -63.36 -12.13
CA LEU A 1181 -25.43 -64.46 -11.82
C LEU A 1181 -25.55 -64.56 -10.30
N SER A 1182 -26.78 -64.50 -9.81
CA SER A 1182 -27.14 -64.55 -8.39
C SER A 1182 -28.68 -64.74 -8.30
N PRO A 1183 -29.37 -64.67 -7.14
CA PRO A 1183 -30.78 -64.98 -7.07
C PRO A 1183 -31.65 -64.12 -8.01
N PHE A 1184 -32.60 -64.76 -8.71
CA PHE A 1184 -33.63 -64.14 -9.52
C PHE A 1184 -35.01 -64.52 -9.00
N MET A 1185 -35.98 -63.62 -9.06
CA MET A 1185 -37.38 -63.89 -8.74
C MET A 1185 -38.29 -63.29 -9.80
N LEU A 1186 -39.27 -64.07 -10.27
CA LEU A 1186 -40.14 -63.74 -11.38
C LEU A 1186 -41.59 -63.65 -10.90
N ALA A 1187 -42.28 -62.59 -11.28
CA ALA A 1187 -43.69 -62.35 -10.97
C ALA A 1187 -44.48 -61.99 -12.22
N LEU A 1188 -45.71 -62.50 -12.34
CA LEU A 1188 -46.65 -62.11 -13.37
C LEU A 1188 -47.33 -60.80 -12.98
N ALA A 1189 -47.29 -59.76 -13.82
CA ALA A 1189 -47.91 -58.48 -13.51
C ALA A 1189 -49.46 -58.57 -13.54
N ASP A 1190 -50.15 -57.88 -12.62
CA ASP A 1190 -51.63 -57.81 -12.56
C ASP A 1190 -52.18 -56.75 -13.53
N ASP A 1191 -52.37 -57.13 -14.79
CA ASP A 1191 -52.86 -56.23 -15.83
C ASP A 1191 -54.31 -56.61 -16.18
N ASN A 1192 -55.30 -55.94 -15.57
CA ASN A 1192 -56.73 -56.09 -15.87
C ASN A 1192 -57.13 -55.29 -17.14
N SER A 1193 -56.18 -55.02 -18.04
CA SER A 1193 -56.41 -54.38 -19.32
C SER A 1193 -56.27 -55.39 -20.47
N THR A 1194 -57.40 -55.79 -21.04
CA THR A 1194 -57.41 -56.47 -22.33
C THR A 1194 -56.93 -55.48 -23.40
N ALA A 1195 -55.78 -55.74 -24.02
CA ALA A 1195 -55.30 -54.99 -25.18
C ALA A 1195 -55.04 -55.92 -26.37
N ASP A 1196 -56.00 -55.86 -27.30
CA ASP A 1196 -55.91 -55.95 -28.76
C ASP A 1196 -54.66 -56.63 -29.41
N PRO A 1197 -54.83 -57.74 -30.15
CA PRO A 1197 -53.76 -58.36 -30.93
C PRO A 1197 -53.50 -57.55 -32.21
N GLY A 1198 -52.70 -56.49 -32.12
CA GLY A 1198 -52.31 -55.76 -33.32
C GLY A 1198 -51.74 -54.37 -33.08
N LYS A 1199 -50.61 -54.25 -32.39
CA LYS A 1199 -49.70 -53.10 -32.53
C LYS A 1199 -48.36 -53.40 -31.89
N THR A 1200 -47.31 -53.45 -32.70
CA THR A 1200 -45.91 -53.54 -32.28
C THR A 1200 -45.44 -52.17 -31.79
N PRO A 1201 -44.87 -52.06 -30.57
CA PRO A 1201 -44.08 -50.90 -30.18
C PRO A 1201 -42.59 -51.27 -30.22
N GLY A 1202 -41.83 -50.64 -31.11
CA GLY A 1202 -40.37 -50.69 -31.14
C GLY A 1202 -39.79 -49.55 -30.33
N THR A 1203 -39.17 -49.92 -29.20
CA THR A 1203 -37.91 -49.39 -28.64
C THR A 1203 -37.60 -47.90 -28.78
N ASP A 1204 -37.87 -47.13 -27.71
CA ASP A 1204 -37.05 -45.99 -27.32
C ASP A 1204 -36.01 -46.49 -26.30
N ASN A 1205 -34.78 -46.68 -26.78
CA ASN A 1205 -33.58 -46.80 -25.97
C ASN A 1205 -32.86 -45.45 -26.06
N GLN A 1206 -32.86 -44.68 -24.98
CA GLN A 1206 -31.92 -43.58 -24.81
C GLN A 1206 -30.91 -43.99 -23.73
N THR A 1207 -29.71 -44.37 -24.18
CA THR A 1207 -28.46 -43.75 -23.69
C THR A 1207 -27.32 -44.01 -24.68
N ASN A 1208 -26.87 -42.90 -25.22
CA ASN A 1208 -25.52 -42.55 -25.69
C ASN A 1208 -24.43 -43.63 -25.64
N GLN A 1209 -23.87 -43.94 -26.83
CA GLN A 1209 -22.48 -43.58 -27.08
C GLN A 1209 -22.16 -43.41 -28.57
N THR A 1210 -21.44 -42.31 -28.83
CA THR A 1210 -20.46 -42.05 -29.89
C THR A 1210 -20.83 -42.23 -31.37
N ASP A 1211 -20.82 -41.11 -32.09
CA ASP A 1211 -20.64 -41.10 -33.55
C ASP A 1211 -19.32 -40.44 -33.94
N THR A 1212 -18.53 -41.21 -34.71
CA THR A 1212 -17.52 -40.68 -35.60
C THR A 1212 -17.98 -40.92 -37.05
N ASN A 1213 -17.64 -39.95 -37.90
CA ASN A 1213 -17.45 -40.03 -39.35
C ASN A 1213 -18.69 -40.04 -40.28
N GLY A 1214 -18.83 -38.95 -41.01
CA GLY A 1214 -18.26 -38.89 -42.36
C GLY A 1214 -19.10 -39.41 -43.54
N ASN A 1215 -19.37 -38.47 -44.46
CA ASN A 1215 -19.31 -38.59 -45.92
C ASN A 1215 -20.50 -39.21 -46.71
N ASN A 1216 -21.26 -38.37 -47.43
CA ASN A 1216 -20.90 -37.75 -48.73
C ASN A 1216 -22.05 -37.78 -49.78
N THR A 1217 -21.93 -36.82 -50.71
CA THR A 1217 -22.51 -36.71 -52.08
C THR A 1217 -23.99 -36.35 -52.18
N ASP A 1218 -24.48 -35.51 -53.09
CA ASP A 1218 -23.99 -34.65 -54.20
C ASP A 1218 -25.32 -33.97 -54.68
N GLN A 1219 -25.45 -32.82 -55.35
CA GLN A 1219 -24.59 -32.11 -56.28
C GLN A 1219 -25.24 -30.75 -56.64
N ASP A 1220 -24.37 -29.87 -57.17
CA ASP A 1220 -24.61 -28.86 -58.21
C ASP A 1220 -25.20 -27.49 -57.88
N GLY A 1221 -24.37 -26.46 -58.15
CA GLY A 1221 -24.88 -25.11 -58.37
C GLY A 1221 -23.92 -23.91 -58.43
N LYS A 1222 -22.78 -24.00 -59.11
CA LYS A 1222 -22.09 -22.91 -59.86
C LYS A 1222 -21.87 -21.48 -59.27
N THR A 1223 -20.56 -21.16 -59.22
CA THR A 1223 -19.85 -19.96 -59.78
C THR A 1223 -19.91 -18.57 -59.12
N GLU A 1224 -18.70 -17.99 -59.09
CA GLU A 1224 -18.29 -16.57 -59.24
C GLU A 1224 -17.94 -15.73 -57.99
N ASN A 1225 -16.64 -15.46 -57.85
CA ASN A 1225 -16.03 -14.24 -57.31
C ASN A 1225 -16.06 -13.18 -58.44
N PRO A 1226 -16.17 -11.84 -58.24
CA PRO A 1226 -15.14 -11.05 -57.53
C PRO A 1226 -15.61 -9.76 -56.78
N ASP A 1227 -14.75 -9.33 -55.85
CA ASP A 1227 -14.27 -7.95 -55.60
C ASP A 1227 -14.97 -6.76 -56.29
N THR A 1228 -15.43 -5.77 -55.50
CA THR A 1228 -14.97 -4.36 -55.53
C THR A 1228 -15.95 -3.38 -54.84
N SER A 1229 -15.33 -2.44 -54.14
CA SER A 1229 -15.84 -1.16 -53.61
C SER A 1229 -16.87 -0.42 -54.47
N ILE A 1230 -17.76 0.37 -53.83
CA ILE A 1230 -18.07 1.78 -54.17
C ILE A 1230 -18.91 2.38 -53.03
N SER A 1231 -18.32 3.36 -52.33
CA SER A 1231 -19.00 4.41 -51.57
C SER A 1231 -19.70 5.36 -52.55
N PRO A 1232 -20.83 6.04 -52.26
CA PRO A 1232 -20.68 7.42 -51.72
C PRO A 1232 -21.90 8.05 -50.97
N LYS A 1233 -21.58 8.98 -50.05
CA LYS A 1233 -22.18 10.34 -49.89
C LYS A 1233 -23.64 10.43 -49.37
N THR A 1234 -24.09 11.42 -48.60
CA THR A 1234 -23.59 12.72 -48.07
C THR A 1234 -24.75 13.35 -47.29
N GLY A 1235 -24.47 14.33 -46.41
CA GLY A 1235 -25.42 15.36 -45.99
C GLY A 1235 -25.47 15.51 -44.48
N ASP A 1236 -24.46 16.05 -43.81
CA ASP A 1236 -24.00 17.45 -43.76
C ASP A 1236 -25.01 18.46 -43.18
N GLU A 1237 -24.43 19.45 -42.47
CA GLU A 1237 -24.95 20.67 -41.86
C GLU A 1237 -25.20 20.62 -40.33
N GLN A 1238 -24.76 21.56 -39.49
CA GLN A 1238 -23.97 22.79 -39.65
C GLN A 1238 -23.50 23.26 -38.23
N THR A 1239 -22.33 23.90 -38.18
CA THR A 1239 -21.75 24.79 -37.13
C THR A 1239 -22.68 25.97 -36.76
N PRO A 1240 -22.43 26.89 -35.76
CA PRO A 1240 -21.13 27.43 -35.28
C PRO A 1240 -20.98 27.92 -33.79
N MET A 1241 -19.72 28.10 -33.34
CA MET A 1241 -19.05 29.27 -32.69
C MET A 1241 -19.74 30.14 -31.58
N PHE A 1242 -18.94 30.52 -30.55
CA PHE A 1242 -18.88 31.74 -29.68
C PHE A 1242 -18.63 31.36 -28.19
N TRP A 1243 -17.44 31.57 -27.58
CA TRP A 1243 -16.86 32.78 -26.92
C TRP A 1243 -17.63 33.37 -25.71
N THR A 1244 -16.86 33.65 -24.64
CA THR A 1244 -17.00 34.68 -23.56
C THR A 1244 -17.87 34.42 -22.30
N LEU A 1245 -17.20 34.27 -21.14
CA LEU A 1245 -17.24 35.11 -19.91
C LEU A 1245 -18.52 35.62 -19.23
N PHE A 1246 -18.52 35.57 -17.88
CA PHE A 1246 -18.59 36.71 -16.91
C PHE A 1246 -18.66 36.14 -15.46
N ILE A 1247 -17.65 36.36 -14.61
CA ILE A 1247 -17.59 37.32 -13.47
C ILE A 1247 -18.70 37.21 -12.39
N CYS A 1248 -18.22 36.84 -11.19
CA CYS A 1248 -18.42 37.39 -9.84
C CYS A 1248 -19.78 37.89 -9.33
N ALA A 1249 -20.03 37.58 -8.04
CA ALA A 1249 -20.14 38.53 -6.92
C ALA A 1249 -21.20 38.04 -5.91
N ALA A 1250 -20.82 37.58 -4.73
CA ALA A 1250 -20.43 38.36 -3.55
C ALA A 1250 -21.61 38.93 -2.75
N GLY A 1251 -21.50 38.88 -1.41
CA GLY A 1251 -22.10 39.90 -0.58
C GLY A 1251 -22.50 39.52 0.85
N ALA A 1252 -21.56 39.75 1.78
CA ALA A 1252 -21.74 40.43 3.07
C ALA A 1252 -22.70 39.81 4.13
N GLY A 1253 -22.39 39.80 5.42
CA GLY A 1253 -21.37 40.45 6.21
C GLY A 1253 -21.90 40.75 7.62
N ILE A 1254 -20.97 40.82 8.58
CA ILE A 1254 -20.85 41.89 9.58
C ILE A 1254 -21.50 41.74 11.00
N LEU A 1255 -20.61 42.00 12.00
CA LEU A 1255 -20.77 42.59 13.35
C LEU A 1255 -21.28 41.67 14.52
N VAL A 1256 -20.81 41.71 15.79
CA VAL A 1256 -19.65 42.28 16.51
C VAL A 1256 -19.83 42.07 18.03
N ILE A 1257 -18.71 41.83 18.73
CA ILE A 1257 -18.34 42.25 20.11
C ILE A 1257 -18.97 41.62 21.38
N ALA A 1258 -18.03 41.03 22.16
CA ALA A 1258 -17.86 41.01 23.63
C ALA A 1258 -18.90 40.26 24.50
N ARG A 1259 -18.54 39.58 25.60
CA ARG A 1259 -17.49 39.90 26.58
C ARG A 1259 -17.19 38.66 27.45
N ALA A 1260 -15.89 38.46 27.68
CA ALA A 1260 -15.20 37.72 28.73
C ALA A 1260 -16.00 37.23 29.96
N LYS A 1261 -15.75 35.98 30.39
CA LYS A 1261 -14.82 35.65 31.51
C LYS A 1261 -14.96 34.21 32.00
N TYR A 1262 -13.81 33.54 32.15
CA TYR A 1262 -13.45 32.49 33.13
C TYR A 1262 -14.20 31.14 33.01
N ARG A 1263 -13.54 29.97 32.93
CA ARG A 1263 -12.36 29.49 33.64
C ARG A 1263 -11.49 28.55 32.80
N LYS A 1264 -10.19 28.70 33.08
CA LYS A 1264 -9.05 27.79 32.94
C LYS A 1264 -9.33 26.31 33.22
N GLU A 1265 -8.47 25.54 32.55
CA GLU A 1265 -7.73 24.35 32.97
C GLU A 1265 -8.23 22.97 32.55
N THR A 1266 -7.38 22.37 31.69
CA THR A 1266 -7.06 20.94 31.52
C THR A 1266 -8.19 20.08 30.93
N ARG A 1267 -8.02 19.39 29.80
CA ARG A 1267 -6.86 18.75 29.16
C ARG A 1267 -7.05 18.73 27.65
#